data_AF-A0A1B1MPU5-F1
#
_entry.id   AF-A0A1B1MPU5-F1
#
_cell.length_a   1.000
_cell.length_b   1.000
_cell.length_c   1.000
_cell.angle_alpha   90.00
_cell.angle_beta   90.00
_cell.angle_gamma   90.00
#
_symmetry.space_group_name_H-M   'P 1'
#
loop_
_entity.id
_entity.type
_entity.pdbx_description
1 polymer ?
#
loop_
_entity_poly.entity_id
_entity_poly.type
_entity_poly.pdbx_seq_one_letter_code
_entity_poly.pdbx_strand_id
1 'polypeptide(L)'
;MAEPTVEPGEEVPAVAVIGMAARFPDADDVDAFWENLAAGRDAVRPVTDEEFLAAGGDPRDLDDPALIRMASVVEGIDLFDADFFGMSPAEAAVVDPQQRLLLETAYHALEDAGQVRAAQEVTTGVYAGAGDSRYYPAHVHPRYAGQPGSVALVHAATANSLGTLATRISYEFGLTGPSLSMQTACSTALVALHTACQDLLDYRCDLALAGAVFLNPSAPLGYRHVPDGPFSPDGRCRAFSADAAGTSSGNGGGMVVLKRLEDALADGDRIRAVVRGSAVNNDGRRKVGFSAPSSAGQSEVILAAQVQGDIDAGTIGLVEAHGTATRIGDPIEVAALTEAFRHSTDRRGFCALGSVKTNIGHLGPAAGIAGVVKAVLALEHRQIPPSLHFGTPNPLIDFASGPFRVPTELEGWPDAGHPRRAAVSALGIGGTNAHVILEEAPAPAPPPRPAESSRRHVLPLSARTAGALRGQAEALARQLEAHPALRLEDAAHSLRTERPALRHRLTVSATTPAEAVAALRTPQPPVGPVPDEPTRVAFLLPGGGTQYVGMGAGLYRDNDVYRDVVDECARVLRPVVEADLRTTLFERVEPDSLDSFLALIVTQYALARTLMEQGVRPDALIGHSLGEYTAACLAGVMDLDEMLPVVAERLRLISSRGGATVGVAASADAVAPLLGPDLSLAAVNGPAACTVAGQTDAVDRFEAELTRLDVPFRRLRIPAAAHSHVLDPILDTFAGRLRTLRLRAPGIPYVTNVTGTWITGAQATDVRHWVDHTRHTVRFADGIATLWARGRPVLVEIGPGDSMTKLARAALEDEAPVTVTTMRHAKADAPDGFVLAGALGRLWAAGVDSALPHAVDPAGPPRRVRLPGYAFDRRRHWIDAPGARTGSGAAEQERTVNAGGGRTPRPLLSTDHVAPRTERERAVAEVWEEQLSIDGIGVHDNFFDLGGDSMRAVLLAGRLRATGVLDVAGGSLLAHPTVAGLLESAAERGDPSSAALGPLLPLRREGSGTPLFCVHPGAGVAWRYTGLLPHLGPDQPVFGIQAHGLDGARPPAPDAASMVASYVDLAREVQPHGPYRLLGWSYGGFVAHAMACALQEQGERVELLAMLDAPQPLGMRYDADQAERQVAGLLMRVAGLPVDADTAVPDVESVLARIGAAPADGDATVAVTRAEAAAIADVMRNNLRIAPQFSPGVHRGEVLFFSATEDTRTDGDDLALAARKADAWRPYVDGPLTDHPVPCGHYTMTEPAPMAMIGAVIAKALRPVTG
;
A
#
# COMPACT_ATOMS: atom_id res chain seq x y z
N MET A 1 18.60 -6.55 -58.21
CA MET A 1 17.85 -6.78 -56.96
C MET A 1 18.77 -7.59 -56.08
N ALA A 2 19.39 -6.93 -55.09
CA ALA A 2 20.24 -7.59 -54.13
C ALA A 2 19.36 -8.24 -53.06
N GLU A 3 19.65 -9.50 -52.74
CA GLU A 3 19.12 -10.17 -51.55
C GLU A 3 19.48 -9.35 -50.30
N PRO A 4 18.57 -9.22 -49.32
CA PRO A 4 18.92 -8.58 -48.07
C PRO A 4 19.89 -9.49 -47.31
N THR A 5 21.13 -9.02 -47.17
CA THR A 5 22.10 -9.56 -46.23
C THR A 5 21.58 -9.30 -44.82
N VAL A 6 21.11 -10.36 -44.14
CA VAL A 6 20.84 -10.35 -42.70
C VAL A 6 22.18 -10.19 -41.98
N GLU A 7 22.33 -9.14 -41.19
CA GLU A 7 23.51 -8.97 -40.33
C GLU A 7 23.52 -10.06 -39.24
N PRO A 8 24.68 -10.65 -38.91
CA PRO A 8 24.79 -11.58 -37.81
C PRO A 8 24.82 -10.80 -36.48
N GLY A 9 23.71 -10.78 -35.72
CA GLY A 9 23.76 -10.23 -34.36
C GLY A 9 22.46 -9.87 -33.62
N GLU A 10 21.27 -9.91 -34.20
CA GLU A 10 20.03 -9.69 -33.43
C GLU A 10 19.59 -11.00 -32.75
N GLU A 11 19.78 -11.10 -31.44
CA GLU A 11 19.19 -12.18 -30.63
C GLU A 11 17.66 -12.15 -30.75
N VAL A 12 17.03 -13.33 -30.89
CA VAL A 12 15.57 -13.45 -30.95
C VAL A 12 14.96 -12.87 -29.66
N PRO A 13 13.98 -11.94 -29.76
CA PRO A 13 13.33 -11.36 -28.59
C PRO A 13 12.74 -12.43 -27.67
N ALA A 14 13.00 -12.30 -26.36
CA ALA A 14 12.64 -13.31 -25.37
C ALA A 14 12.04 -12.67 -24.11
N VAL A 15 11.32 -13.47 -23.32
CA VAL A 15 10.63 -13.02 -22.12
C VAL A 15 11.18 -13.75 -20.91
N ALA A 16 11.64 -13.01 -19.90
CA ALA A 16 12.08 -13.55 -18.63
C ALA A 16 10.90 -13.86 -17.70
N VAL A 17 10.96 -15.01 -17.04
CA VAL A 17 10.19 -15.29 -15.82
C VAL A 17 10.97 -14.73 -14.65
N ILE A 18 10.49 -13.65 -14.04
CA ILE A 18 11.21 -12.94 -12.96
C ILE A 18 10.63 -13.23 -11.57
N GLY A 19 9.42 -13.78 -11.49
CA GLY A 19 8.84 -14.26 -10.23
C GLY A 19 7.76 -15.32 -10.46
N MET A 20 7.50 -16.13 -9.45
CA MET A 20 6.42 -17.12 -9.49
C MET A 20 5.93 -17.48 -8.09
N ALA A 21 4.65 -17.81 -8.00
CA ALA A 21 4.06 -18.41 -6.81
C ALA A 21 3.01 -19.44 -7.22
N ALA A 22 2.80 -20.45 -6.36
CA ALA A 22 1.80 -21.48 -6.59
C ALA A 22 1.31 -22.08 -5.27
N ARG A 23 0.09 -22.64 -5.32
CA ARG A 23 -0.54 -23.45 -4.29
C ARG A 23 -0.99 -24.75 -4.93
N PHE A 24 -0.38 -25.86 -4.53
CA PHE A 24 -0.66 -27.20 -5.05
C PHE A 24 -0.94 -28.18 -3.89
N PRO A 25 -1.51 -29.36 -4.16
CA PRO A 25 -1.76 -30.36 -3.14
C PRO A 25 -0.47 -30.72 -2.40
N ASP A 26 -0.53 -30.77 -1.06
CA ASP A 26 0.60 -30.95 -0.14
C ASP A 26 1.75 -29.92 -0.27
N ALA A 27 1.52 -28.80 -0.95
CA ALA A 27 2.53 -27.75 -1.17
C ALA A 27 1.93 -26.33 -1.13
N ASP A 28 2.20 -25.64 -0.03
CA ASP A 28 1.80 -24.24 0.15
C ASP A 28 2.68 -23.24 -0.62
N ASP A 29 3.80 -23.65 -1.19
CA ASP A 29 4.63 -22.78 -2.01
C ASP A 29 5.48 -23.61 -2.99
N VAL A 30 6.25 -22.91 -3.83
CA VAL A 30 7.08 -23.55 -4.87
C VAL A 30 8.28 -24.31 -4.30
N ASP A 31 8.72 -24.03 -3.07
CA ASP A 31 9.80 -24.81 -2.42
C ASP A 31 9.27 -26.15 -1.93
N ALA A 32 8.17 -26.13 -1.18
CA ALA A 32 7.48 -27.35 -0.76
C ALA A 32 7.09 -28.20 -1.98
N PHE A 33 6.67 -27.55 -3.07
CA PHE A 33 6.38 -28.25 -4.32
C PHE A 33 7.62 -28.92 -4.92
N TRP A 34 8.77 -28.24 -4.97
CA TRP A 34 10.02 -28.85 -5.42
C TRP A 34 10.43 -30.03 -4.53
N GLU A 35 10.37 -29.89 -3.21
CA GLU A 35 10.67 -30.98 -2.28
C GLU A 35 9.77 -32.20 -2.51
N ASN A 36 8.48 -31.98 -2.80
CA ASN A 36 7.55 -33.04 -3.13
C ASN A 36 7.89 -33.72 -4.45
N LEU A 37 8.21 -32.95 -5.49
CA LEU A 37 8.62 -33.46 -6.81
C LEU A 37 9.92 -34.25 -6.73
N ALA A 38 10.95 -33.70 -6.09
CA ALA A 38 12.26 -34.30 -5.95
C ALA A 38 12.22 -35.61 -5.15
N ALA A 39 11.35 -35.68 -4.13
CA ALA A 39 11.11 -36.89 -3.35
C ALA A 39 10.14 -37.88 -4.02
N GLY A 40 9.56 -37.54 -5.17
CA GLY A 40 8.60 -38.40 -5.87
C GLY A 40 7.29 -38.64 -5.09
N ARG A 41 6.76 -37.62 -4.41
CA ARG A 41 5.52 -37.75 -3.62
C ARG A 41 4.29 -37.75 -4.53
N ASP A 42 3.36 -38.66 -4.22
CA ASP A 42 2.00 -38.75 -4.79
C ASP A 42 1.02 -38.06 -3.81
N ALA A 43 0.52 -36.89 -4.19
CA ALA A 43 -0.42 -36.09 -3.40
C ALA A 43 -1.89 -36.49 -3.66
N VAL A 44 -2.14 -37.56 -4.42
CA VAL A 44 -3.47 -38.11 -4.61
C VAL A 44 -3.77 -39.12 -3.50
N ARG A 45 -4.77 -38.82 -2.67
CA ARG A 45 -5.12 -39.62 -1.49
C ARG A 45 -6.55 -40.16 -1.54
N PRO A 46 -6.84 -41.28 -0.87
CA PRO A 46 -8.22 -41.71 -0.67
C PRO A 46 -9.00 -40.68 0.17
N VAL A 47 -10.28 -40.56 -0.14
CA VAL A 47 -11.24 -39.77 0.65
C VAL A 47 -11.92 -40.69 1.66
N THR A 48 -11.88 -40.30 2.93
CA THR A 48 -12.50 -41.06 4.02
C THR A 48 -14.03 -41.00 3.93
N ASP A 49 -14.71 -41.95 4.59
CA ASP A 49 -16.18 -41.94 4.67
C ASP A 49 -16.70 -40.65 5.33
N GLU A 50 -15.98 -40.13 6.33
CA GLU A 50 -16.32 -38.87 7.00
C GLU A 50 -16.24 -37.67 6.05
N GLU A 51 -15.14 -37.53 5.31
CA GLU A 51 -14.95 -36.46 4.32
C GLU A 51 -15.99 -36.52 3.19
N PHE A 52 -16.29 -37.72 2.70
CA PHE A 52 -17.31 -37.93 1.67
C PHE A 52 -18.71 -37.51 2.15
N LEU A 53 -19.09 -37.93 3.37
CA LEU A 53 -20.37 -37.57 3.97
C LEU A 53 -20.46 -36.07 4.30
N ALA A 54 -19.36 -35.47 4.79
CA ALA A 54 -19.29 -34.04 5.09
C ALA A 54 -19.44 -33.17 3.83
N ALA A 55 -18.93 -33.64 2.68
CA ALA A 55 -19.09 -33.00 1.39
C ALA A 55 -20.50 -33.17 0.77
N GLY A 56 -21.42 -33.86 1.45
CA GLY A 56 -22.80 -34.08 0.99
C GLY A 56 -23.02 -35.41 0.26
N GLY A 57 -22.10 -36.36 0.38
CA GLY A 57 -22.24 -37.69 -0.21
C GLY A 57 -23.40 -38.50 0.39
N ASP A 58 -24.04 -39.33 -0.44
CA ASP A 58 -25.11 -40.21 0.02
C ASP A 58 -24.51 -41.43 0.75
N PRO A 59 -24.88 -41.74 2.00
CA PRO A 59 -24.40 -42.92 2.70
C PRO A 59 -24.58 -44.23 1.93
N ARG A 60 -25.56 -44.32 1.03
CA ARG A 60 -25.81 -45.50 0.17
C ARG A 60 -24.71 -45.73 -0.87
N ASP A 61 -23.93 -44.70 -1.18
CA ASP A 61 -22.87 -44.74 -2.18
C ASP A 61 -21.52 -45.19 -1.59
N LEU A 62 -21.39 -45.29 -0.27
CA LEU A 62 -20.14 -45.68 0.40
C LEU A 62 -19.63 -47.07 -0.02
N ASP A 63 -20.57 -47.98 -0.29
CA ASP A 63 -20.31 -49.36 -0.71
C ASP A 63 -20.30 -49.55 -2.23
N ASP A 64 -20.47 -48.49 -3.03
CA ASP A 64 -20.51 -48.61 -4.49
C ASP A 64 -19.10 -48.73 -5.08
N PRO A 65 -18.72 -49.88 -5.66
CA PRO A 65 -17.38 -50.10 -6.21
C PRO A 65 -17.10 -49.28 -7.48
N ALA A 66 -18.13 -48.71 -8.13
CA ALA A 66 -17.95 -47.82 -9.26
C ALA A 66 -17.62 -46.38 -8.84
N LEU A 67 -17.83 -46.01 -7.57
CA LEU A 67 -17.50 -44.69 -7.05
C LEU A 67 -16.03 -44.63 -6.63
N ILE A 68 -15.24 -43.87 -7.38
CA ILE A 68 -13.82 -43.64 -7.10
C ILE A 68 -13.69 -42.43 -6.19
N ARG A 69 -13.35 -42.68 -4.92
CA ARG A 69 -13.17 -41.68 -3.86
C ARG A 69 -11.70 -41.36 -3.64
N MET A 70 -11.11 -40.63 -4.59
CA MET A 70 -9.74 -40.12 -4.53
C MET A 70 -9.76 -38.61 -4.72
N ALA A 71 -8.91 -37.89 -3.99
CA ALA A 71 -8.81 -36.45 -4.05
C ALA A 71 -7.34 -35.99 -4.06
N SER A 72 -7.07 -34.92 -4.80
CA SER A 72 -5.83 -34.16 -4.72
C SER A 72 -6.23 -32.70 -4.61
N VAL A 73 -6.24 -32.19 -3.37
CA VAL A 73 -6.86 -30.93 -3.01
C VAL A 73 -5.85 -29.96 -2.40
N VAL A 74 -6.07 -28.67 -2.62
CA VAL A 74 -5.43 -27.64 -1.81
C VAL A 74 -6.24 -27.53 -0.53
N GLU A 75 -5.56 -27.59 0.62
CA GLU A 75 -6.20 -27.44 1.93
C GLU A 75 -6.51 -25.95 2.22
N GLY A 76 -7.52 -25.69 3.05
CA GLY A 76 -7.84 -24.33 3.48
C GLY A 76 -8.37 -23.40 2.39
N ILE A 77 -9.07 -23.91 1.37
CA ILE A 77 -9.71 -23.09 0.31
C ILE A 77 -10.81 -22.16 0.85
N ASP A 78 -11.25 -22.37 2.09
CA ASP A 78 -12.15 -21.49 2.82
C ASP A 78 -11.41 -20.38 3.59
N LEU A 79 -10.08 -20.40 3.66
CA LEU A 79 -9.26 -19.42 4.36
C LEU A 79 -8.77 -18.30 3.41
N PHE A 80 -8.90 -17.05 3.83
CA PHE A 80 -8.44 -15.87 3.06
C PHE A 80 -8.20 -14.67 3.99
N ASP A 81 -7.26 -13.79 3.66
CA ASP A 81 -7.01 -12.54 4.39
C ASP A 81 -7.79 -11.38 3.75
N ALA A 82 -9.09 -11.29 4.05
CA ALA A 82 -9.99 -10.31 3.44
C ALA A 82 -9.58 -8.85 3.74
N ASP A 83 -9.13 -8.56 4.97
CA ASP A 83 -8.71 -7.23 5.40
C ASP A 83 -7.48 -6.74 4.60
N PHE A 84 -6.57 -7.65 4.22
CA PHE A 84 -5.44 -7.32 3.36
C PHE A 84 -5.87 -6.79 1.98
N PHE A 85 -6.92 -7.35 1.41
CA PHE A 85 -7.47 -6.94 0.11
C PHE A 85 -8.65 -5.95 0.26
N GLY A 86 -8.85 -5.36 1.44
CA GLY A 86 -9.92 -4.38 1.64
C GLY A 86 -11.35 -4.92 1.49
N MET A 87 -11.53 -6.24 1.56
CA MET A 87 -12.83 -6.90 1.44
C MET A 87 -13.48 -7.09 2.81
N SER A 88 -14.78 -6.83 2.91
CA SER A 88 -15.53 -7.19 4.12
C SER A 88 -15.64 -8.72 4.27
N PRO A 89 -15.78 -9.27 5.49
CA PRO A 89 -15.96 -10.71 5.68
C PRO A 89 -17.14 -11.31 4.92
N ALA A 90 -18.23 -10.53 4.77
CA ALA A 90 -19.43 -10.93 4.03
C ALA A 90 -19.20 -10.96 2.52
N GLU A 91 -18.44 -10.02 1.99
CA GLU A 91 -18.03 -10.01 0.58
C GLU A 91 -17.11 -11.20 0.27
N ALA A 92 -16.05 -11.37 1.07
CA ALA A 92 -15.09 -12.46 0.88
C ALA A 92 -15.74 -13.85 0.96
N ALA A 93 -16.80 -14.03 1.75
CA ALA A 93 -17.55 -15.29 1.81
C ALA A 93 -18.31 -15.60 0.52
N VAL A 94 -18.74 -14.57 -0.23
CA VAL A 94 -19.44 -14.72 -1.52
C VAL A 94 -18.47 -14.93 -2.68
N VAL A 95 -17.27 -14.36 -2.62
CA VAL A 95 -16.25 -14.47 -3.68
C VAL A 95 -15.79 -15.92 -3.86
N ASP A 96 -15.70 -16.36 -5.12
CA ASP A 96 -15.23 -17.70 -5.47
C ASP A 96 -13.83 -17.95 -4.85
N PRO A 97 -13.60 -19.07 -4.15
CA PRO A 97 -12.28 -19.42 -3.63
C PRO A 97 -11.17 -19.44 -4.70
N GLN A 98 -11.50 -19.67 -5.98
CA GLN A 98 -10.56 -19.55 -7.09
C GLN A 98 -10.00 -18.12 -7.22
N GLN A 99 -10.86 -17.09 -7.11
CA GLN A 99 -10.43 -15.69 -7.18
C GLN A 99 -9.57 -15.32 -5.96
N ARG A 100 -9.97 -15.79 -4.77
CA ARG A 100 -9.23 -15.57 -3.50
C ARG A 100 -7.82 -16.16 -3.54
N LEU A 101 -7.69 -17.43 -3.95
CA LEU A 101 -6.39 -18.10 -4.07
C LEU A 101 -5.51 -17.39 -5.11
N LEU A 102 -6.07 -16.99 -6.25
CA LEU A 102 -5.28 -16.35 -7.30
C LEU A 102 -4.84 -14.92 -6.91
N LEU A 103 -5.62 -14.19 -6.10
CA LEU A 103 -5.21 -12.90 -5.52
C LEU A 103 -3.98 -13.05 -4.63
N GLU A 104 -4.01 -13.97 -3.66
CA GLU A 104 -2.86 -14.24 -2.78
C GLU A 104 -1.64 -14.71 -3.59
N THR A 105 -1.87 -15.60 -4.57
CA THR A 105 -0.81 -16.14 -5.43
C THR A 105 -0.19 -15.05 -6.32
N ALA A 106 -0.99 -14.15 -6.88
CA ALA A 106 -0.49 -13.04 -7.68
C ALA A 106 0.33 -12.04 -6.84
N TYR A 107 -0.11 -11.75 -5.62
CA TYR A 107 0.67 -10.93 -4.68
C TYR A 107 2.02 -11.58 -4.34
N HIS A 108 2.02 -12.87 -4.00
CA HIS A 108 3.26 -13.62 -3.73
C HIS A 108 4.19 -13.71 -4.95
N ALA A 109 3.64 -13.81 -6.16
CA ALA A 109 4.45 -13.80 -7.38
C ALA A 109 5.13 -12.44 -7.61
N LEU A 110 4.44 -11.33 -7.33
CA LEU A 110 5.02 -9.98 -7.35
C LEU A 110 6.08 -9.79 -6.26
N GLU A 111 5.88 -10.34 -5.06
CA GLU A 111 6.90 -10.33 -4.01
C GLU A 111 8.13 -11.17 -4.38
N ASP A 112 7.94 -12.32 -5.00
CA ASP A 112 9.04 -13.17 -5.47
C ASP A 112 9.87 -12.48 -6.57
N ALA A 113 9.21 -11.65 -7.40
CA ALA A 113 9.85 -10.80 -8.42
C ALA A 113 10.47 -9.51 -7.86
N GLY A 114 10.11 -9.09 -6.64
CA GLY A 114 10.48 -7.79 -6.08
C GLY A 114 9.76 -6.60 -6.74
N GLN A 115 8.57 -6.83 -7.31
CA GLN A 115 7.84 -5.89 -8.17
C GLN A 115 6.55 -5.32 -7.54
N VAL A 116 6.27 -5.57 -6.25
CA VAL A 116 5.00 -5.17 -5.59
C VAL A 116 4.69 -3.67 -5.75
N ARG A 117 5.70 -2.79 -5.66
CA ARG A 117 5.53 -1.34 -5.85
C ARG A 117 5.60 -0.93 -7.32
N ALA A 118 6.67 -1.37 -8.00
CA ALA A 118 6.94 -0.97 -9.38
C ALA A 118 5.84 -1.41 -10.37
N ALA A 119 5.13 -2.51 -10.11
CA ALA A 119 4.00 -2.94 -10.94
C ALA A 119 2.85 -1.91 -11.03
N GLN A 120 2.72 -1.02 -10.03
CA GLN A 120 1.73 0.08 -10.02
C GLN A 120 2.21 1.31 -10.79
N GLU A 121 3.52 1.43 -11.00
CA GLU A 121 4.16 2.59 -11.63
C GLU A 121 4.33 2.40 -13.15
N VAL A 122 4.20 1.17 -13.64
CA VAL A 122 4.32 0.81 -15.06
C VAL A 122 3.04 0.17 -15.60
N THR A 123 2.95 0.00 -16.92
CA THR A 123 1.80 -0.65 -17.54
C THR A 123 1.88 -2.15 -17.30
N THR A 124 1.20 -2.65 -16.27
CA THR A 124 1.21 -4.08 -15.92
C THR A 124 -0.05 -4.80 -16.42
N GLY A 125 0.13 -5.80 -17.28
CA GLY A 125 -0.96 -6.65 -17.79
C GLY A 125 -1.25 -7.87 -16.89
N VAL A 126 -2.48 -8.39 -16.96
CA VAL A 126 -2.96 -9.57 -16.23
C VAL A 126 -3.69 -10.53 -17.18
N TYR A 127 -3.18 -11.75 -17.30
CA TYR A 127 -3.71 -12.81 -18.15
C TYR A 127 -4.01 -14.02 -17.28
N ALA A 128 -5.28 -14.19 -16.91
CA ALA A 128 -5.68 -15.17 -15.91
C ALA A 128 -6.77 -16.11 -16.46
N GLY A 129 -6.79 -17.34 -15.96
CA GLY A 129 -7.88 -18.28 -16.26
C GLY A 129 -8.32 -19.09 -15.04
N ALA A 130 -9.57 -19.53 -15.05
CA ALA A 130 -10.11 -20.40 -14.01
C ALA A 130 -11.03 -21.46 -14.60
N GLY A 131 -11.37 -22.49 -13.83
CA GLY A 131 -12.51 -23.36 -14.17
C GLY A 131 -13.84 -22.68 -13.87
N ASP A 132 -14.93 -23.23 -14.41
CA ASP A 132 -16.27 -22.79 -14.05
C ASP A 132 -16.48 -22.86 -12.55
N SER A 133 -17.10 -21.82 -11.97
CA SER A 133 -17.35 -21.77 -10.54
C SER A 133 -18.27 -22.91 -10.12
N ARG A 134 -17.74 -23.85 -9.35
CA ARG A 134 -18.54 -24.87 -8.66
C ARG A 134 -19.06 -24.40 -7.31
N TYR A 135 -18.42 -23.38 -6.75
CA TYR A 135 -18.83 -22.75 -5.50
C TYR A 135 -20.15 -21.98 -5.69
N TYR A 136 -20.27 -21.17 -6.74
CA TYR A 136 -21.48 -20.38 -6.97
C TYR A 136 -22.78 -21.18 -7.01
N PRO A 137 -22.96 -22.19 -7.89
CA PRO A 137 -24.22 -22.91 -7.98
C PRO A 137 -24.54 -23.77 -6.75
N ALA A 138 -23.53 -24.33 -6.08
CA ALA A 138 -23.73 -25.25 -4.96
C ALA A 138 -23.87 -24.55 -3.60
N HIS A 139 -23.17 -23.42 -3.41
CA HIS A 139 -23.06 -22.74 -2.13
C HIS A 139 -23.78 -21.38 -2.16
N VAL A 140 -23.47 -20.52 -3.14
CA VAL A 140 -23.87 -19.11 -3.13
C VAL A 140 -25.30 -18.90 -3.68
N HIS A 141 -25.54 -19.33 -4.92
CA HIS A 141 -26.80 -19.14 -5.65
C HIS A 141 -28.05 -19.63 -4.88
N PRO A 142 -28.03 -20.79 -4.18
CA PRO A 142 -29.21 -21.26 -3.43
C PRO A 142 -29.73 -20.27 -2.38
N ARG A 143 -28.89 -19.37 -1.85
CA ARG A 143 -29.30 -18.33 -0.88
C ARG A 143 -30.12 -17.21 -1.50
N TYR A 144 -30.00 -17.05 -2.81
CA TYR A 144 -30.69 -16.03 -3.60
C TYR A 144 -31.79 -16.64 -4.49
N ALA A 145 -32.04 -17.95 -4.35
CA ALA A 145 -33.09 -18.64 -5.08
C ALA A 145 -34.46 -17.99 -4.80
N GLY A 146 -35.22 -17.73 -5.86
CA GLY A 146 -36.52 -17.04 -5.78
C GLY A 146 -36.44 -15.50 -5.76
N GLN A 147 -35.25 -14.92 -5.93
CA GLN A 147 -35.03 -13.47 -6.07
C GLN A 147 -34.43 -13.09 -7.45
N PRO A 148 -35.07 -13.45 -8.58
CA PRO A 148 -34.53 -13.15 -9.90
C PRO A 148 -34.38 -11.64 -10.09
N GLY A 149 -33.24 -11.21 -10.66
CA GLY A 149 -32.95 -9.79 -10.92
C GLY A 149 -32.60 -8.96 -9.67
N SER A 150 -32.46 -9.57 -8.48
CA SER A 150 -32.01 -8.81 -7.31
C SER A 150 -30.55 -8.38 -7.48
N VAL A 151 -30.24 -7.18 -7.01
CA VAL A 151 -28.89 -6.63 -7.14
C VAL A 151 -27.88 -7.47 -6.33
N ALA A 152 -28.31 -8.09 -5.22
CA ALA A 152 -27.49 -9.01 -4.45
C ALA A 152 -27.14 -10.29 -5.23
N LEU A 153 -28.08 -10.82 -6.01
CA LEU A 153 -27.83 -11.94 -6.91
C LEU A 153 -26.86 -11.55 -8.04
N VAL A 154 -26.98 -10.35 -8.60
CA VAL A 154 -26.06 -9.83 -9.63
C VAL A 154 -24.64 -9.68 -9.07
N HIS A 155 -24.48 -9.12 -7.86
CA HIS A 155 -23.18 -9.03 -7.20
C HIS A 155 -22.59 -10.41 -6.92
N ALA A 156 -23.40 -11.34 -6.39
CA ALA A 156 -22.97 -12.70 -6.15
C ALA A 156 -22.53 -13.40 -7.46
N ALA A 157 -23.27 -13.22 -8.56
CA ALA A 157 -22.88 -13.74 -9.87
C ALA A 157 -21.57 -13.12 -10.37
N THR A 158 -21.41 -11.80 -10.22
CA THR A 158 -20.21 -11.06 -10.64
C THR A 158 -18.97 -11.48 -9.85
N ALA A 159 -19.11 -11.71 -8.54
CA ALA A 159 -18.04 -12.18 -7.65
C ALA A 159 -17.60 -13.64 -7.89
N ASN A 160 -18.34 -14.38 -8.73
CA ASN A 160 -18.03 -15.76 -9.09
C ASN A 160 -17.86 -15.96 -10.62
N SER A 161 -17.94 -14.88 -11.40
CA SER A 161 -17.80 -14.93 -12.85
C SER A 161 -16.34 -15.08 -13.25
N LEU A 162 -16.06 -15.89 -14.27
CA LEU A 162 -14.73 -15.94 -14.89
C LEU A 162 -14.33 -14.56 -15.43
N GLY A 163 -15.29 -13.79 -15.97
CA GLY A 163 -15.04 -12.48 -16.59
C GLY A 163 -14.46 -11.43 -15.64
N THR A 164 -14.52 -11.65 -14.33
CA THR A 164 -14.00 -10.71 -13.31
C THR A 164 -12.68 -11.15 -12.68
N LEU A 165 -12.16 -12.33 -13.04
CA LEU A 165 -10.94 -12.89 -12.43
C LEU A 165 -9.70 -11.99 -12.63
N ALA A 166 -9.36 -11.66 -13.87
CA ALA A 166 -8.20 -10.82 -14.18
C ALA A 166 -8.42 -9.37 -13.73
N THR A 167 -9.63 -8.84 -13.92
CA THR A 167 -9.97 -7.45 -13.58
C THR A 167 -9.98 -7.24 -12.07
N ARG A 168 -10.33 -8.25 -11.26
CA ARG A 168 -10.20 -8.17 -9.80
C ARG A 168 -8.74 -8.06 -9.38
N ILE A 169 -7.85 -8.88 -9.92
CA ILE A 169 -6.40 -8.76 -9.66
C ILE A 169 -5.90 -7.36 -10.03
N SER A 170 -6.36 -6.83 -11.18
CA SER A 170 -5.98 -5.50 -11.64
C SER A 170 -6.50 -4.41 -10.70
N TYR A 171 -7.75 -4.53 -10.25
CA TYR A 171 -8.39 -3.60 -9.31
C TYR A 171 -7.70 -3.60 -7.93
N GLU A 172 -7.50 -4.78 -7.33
CA GLU A 172 -6.91 -4.90 -5.99
C GLU A 172 -5.46 -4.40 -5.92
N PHE A 173 -4.72 -4.51 -7.03
CA PHE A 173 -3.33 -4.09 -7.11
C PHE A 173 -3.11 -2.76 -7.84
N GLY A 174 -4.16 -2.10 -8.37
CA GLY A 174 -4.02 -0.85 -9.11
C GLY A 174 -3.24 -0.98 -10.43
N LEU A 175 -3.41 -2.10 -11.15
CA LEU A 175 -2.71 -2.39 -12.40
C LEU A 175 -3.52 -1.89 -13.61
N THR A 176 -2.83 -1.30 -14.59
CA THR A 176 -3.46 -0.51 -15.66
C THR A 176 -3.28 -1.09 -17.08
N GLY A 177 -2.56 -2.21 -17.23
CA GLY A 177 -2.36 -2.86 -18.52
C GLY A 177 -3.52 -3.76 -18.97
N PRO A 178 -3.35 -4.53 -20.06
CA PRO A 178 -4.38 -5.45 -20.55
C PRO A 178 -4.81 -6.44 -19.46
N SER A 179 -6.12 -6.62 -19.27
CA SER A 179 -6.66 -7.46 -18.21
C SER A 179 -7.66 -8.47 -18.79
N LEU A 180 -7.20 -9.70 -19.02
CA LEU A 180 -7.90 -10.71 -19.81
C LEU A 180 -8.15 -11.98 -19.00
N SER A 181 -9.43 -12.31 -18.82
CA SER A 181 -9.87 -13.62 -18.33
C SER A 181 -10.07 -14.58 -19.50
N MET A 182 -9.36 -15.72 -19.50
CA MET A 182 -9.33 -16.67 -20.63
C MET A 182 -9.79 -18.08 -20.22
N GLN A 183 -10.36 -18.83 -21.18
CA GLN A 183 -10.69 -20.25 -21.02
C GLN A 183 -10.52 -21.01 -22.34
N THR A 184 -9.54 -21.92 -22.37
CA THR A 184 -9.27 -22.87 -23.45
C THR A 184 -9.12 -24.30 -22.88
N ALA A 185 -9.90 -24.60 -21.85
CA ALA A 185 -9.89 -25.84 -21.09
C ALA A 185 -8.51 -26.16 -20.52
N CYS A 186 -7.95 -27.35 -20.76
CA CYS A 186 -6.68 -27.76 -20.16
C CYS A 186 -5.45 -26.94 -20.61
N SER A 187 -5.59 -26.15 -21.69
CA SER A 187 -4.52 -25.31 -22.25
C SER A 187 -4.51 -23.87 -21.71
N THR A 188 -5.51 -23.49 -20.90
CA THR A 188 -5.76 -22.09 -20.49
C THR A 188 -4.54 -21.36 -19.97
N ALA A 189 -3.81 -21.95 -19.01
CA ALA A 189 -2.60 -21.33 -18.46
C ALA A 189 -1.52 -21.02 -19.51
N LEU A 190 -1.28 -21.93 -20.46
CA LEU A 190 -0.24 -21.72 -21.47
C LEU A 190 -0.67 -20.73 -22.55
N VAL A 191 -1.97 -20.67 -22.86
CA VAL A 191 -2.51 -19.64 -23.75
C VAL A 191 -2.41 -18.26 -23.09
N ALA A 192 -2.70 -18.16 -21.79
CA ALA A 192 -2.50 -16.92 -21.03
C ALA A 192 -1.03 -16.50 -21.01
N LEU A 193 -0.10 -17.43 -20.76
CA LEU A 193 1.35 -17.16 -20.81
C LEU A 193 1.81 -16.74 -22.21
N HIS A 194 1.37 -17.42 -23.26
CA HIS A 194 1.69 -17.06 -24.64
C HIS A 194 1.21 -15.64 -24.97
N THR A 195 -0.05 -15.34 -24.64
CA THR A 195 -0.65 -14.01 -24.88
C THR A 195 0.12 -12.92 -24.13
N ALA A 196 0.45 -13.16 -22.86
CA ALA A 196 1.28 -12.24 -22.06
C ALA A 196 2.66 -12.00 -22.69
N CYS A 197 3.29 -13.06 -23.22
CA CYS A 197 4.58 -12.92 -23.93
C CYS A 197 4.42 -12.09 -25.21
N GLN A 198 3.36 -12.31 -26.00
CA GLN A 198 3.12 -11.52 -27.19
C GLN A 198 2.92 -10.04 -26.85
N ASP A 199 2.10 -9.72 -25.85
CA ASP A 199 1.82 -8.34 -25.47
C ASP A 199 3.06 -7.63 -24.85
N LEU A 200 3.95 -8.36 -24.17
CA LEU A 200 5.25 -7.83 -23.75
C LEU A 200 6.16 -7.51 -24.93
N LEU A 201 6.26 -8.43 -25.91
CA LEU A 201 7.10 -8.27 -27.11
C LEU A 201 6.55 -7.21 -28.08
N ASP A 202 5.23 -7.01 -28.09
CA ASP A 202 4.54 -5.95 -28.82
C ASP A 202 4.53 -4.61 -28.05
N TYR A 203 5.18 -4.53 -26.89
CA TYR A 203 5.22 -3.35 -26.00
C TYR A 203 3.82 -2.81 -25.61
N ARG A 204 2.82 -3.68 -25.46
CA ARG A 204 1.49 -3.33 -24.92
C ARG A 204 1.46 -3.26 -23.39
N CYS A 205 2.45 -3.88 -22.75
CA CYS A 205 2.70 -3.76 -21.31
C CYS A 205 4.20 -3.89 -21.03
N ASP A 206 4.64 -3.45 -19.86
CA ASP A 206 6.04 -3.50 -19.40
C ASP A 206 6.31 -4.69 -18.49
N LEU A 207 5.26 -5.10 -17.78
CA LEU A 207 5.24 -6.23 -16.87
C LEU A 207 3.95 -7.01 -17.13
N ALA A 208 3.97 -8.34 -16.98
CA ALA A 208 2.76 -9.15 -17.13
C ALA A 208 2.65 -10.24 -16.06
N LEU A 209 1.46 -10.43 -15.54
CA LEU A 209 1.07 -11.57 -14.71
C LEU A 209 0.35 -12.60 -15.59
N ALA A 210 0.81 -13.85 -15.59
CA ALA A 210 0.16 -14.93 -16.32
C ALA A 210 -0.05 -16.15 -15.44
N GLY A 211 -1.27 -16.69 -15.41
CA GLY A 211 -1.58 -17.79 -14.50
C GLY A 211 -2.97 -18.37 -14.66
N ALA A 212 -3.24 -19.42 -13.88
CA ALA A 212 -4.57 -20.00 -13.80
C ALA A 212 -4.78 -20.75 -12.49
N VAL A 213 -6.05 -20.99 -12.17
CA VAL A 213 -6.50 -21.70 -10.97
C VAL A 213 -7.58 -22.71 -11.33
N PHE A 214 -7.66 -23.80 -10.60
CA PHE A 214 -8.78 -24.73 -10.65
C PHE A 214 -9.04 -25.29 -9.26
N LEU A 215 -10.20 -24.97 -8.69
CA LEU A 215 -10.65 -25.52 -7.41
C LEU A 215 -12.01 -26.19 -7.59
N ASN A 216 -12.18 -27.36 -6.98
CA ASN A 216 -13.42 -28.11 -6.97
C ASN A 216 -13.80 -28.40 -5.51
N PRO A 217 -14.65 -27.58 -4.88
CA PRO A 217 -15.09 -27.81 -3.49
C PRO A 217 -15.75 -29.19 -3.28
N SER A 218 -16.28 -29.79 -4.34
CA SER A 218 -16.90 -31.11 -4.33
C SER A 218 -15.92 -32.26 -4.63
N ALA A 219 -14.61 -32.02 -4.64
CA ALA A 219 -13.60 -33.06 -4.86
C ALA A 219 -13.73 -34.28 -3.93
N PRO A 220 -14.11 -34.14 -2.65
CA PRO A 220 -14.32 -35.30 -1.77
C PRO A 220 -15.47 -36.22 -2.21
N LEU A 221 -16.40 -35.77 -3.05
CA LEU A 221 -17.47 -36.63 -3.59
C LEU A 221 -16.97 -37.65 -4.61
N GLY A 222 -15.74 -37.50 -5.11
CA GLY A 222 -15.18 -38.40 -6.11
C GLY A 222 -15.91 -38.35 -7.45
N TYR A 223 -15.79 -39.42 -8.22
CA TYR A 223 -16.51 -39.59 -9.49
C TYR A 223 -16.84 -41.07 -9.72
N ARG A 224 -17.87 -41.33 -10.53
CA ARG A 224 -18.24 -42.69 -10.91
C ARG A 224 -17.47 -43.11 -12.16
N HIS A 225 -16.70 -44.18 -12.06
CA HIS A 225 -15.93 -44.72 -13.18
C HIS A 225 -16.88 -45.32 -14.23
N VAL A 226 -16.66 -44.94 -15.47
CA VAL A 226 -17.34 -45.50 -16.64
C VAL A 226 -16.28 -46.23 -17.47
N PRO A 227 -16.46 -47.53 -17.78
CA PRO A 227 -15.55 -48.25 -18.67
C PRO A 227 -15.32 -47.50 -19.97
N ASP A 228 -14.06 -47.41 -20.40
CA ASP A 228 -13.63 -46.65 -21.58
C ASP A 228 -13.89 -45.14 -21.52
N GLY A 229 -14.25 -44.60 -20.36
CA GLY A 229 -14.34 -43.17 -20.09
C GLY A 229 -12.97 -42.49 -19.92
N PRO A 230 -12.95 -41.15 -19.74
CA PRO A 230 -11.71 -40.39 -19.64
C PRO A 230 -11.07 -40.45 -18.25
N PHE A 231 -11.81 -40.86 -17.22
CA PHE A 231 -11.36 -40.84 -15.83
C PHE A 231 -10.79 -42.19 -15.39
N SER A 232 -9.74 -42.13 -14.57
CA SER A 232 -9.03 -43.30 -14.07
C SER A 232 -9.92 -44.22 -13.20
N PRO A 233 -9.78 -45.55 -13.26
CA PRO A 233 -10.49 -46.46 -12.36
C PRO A 233 -9.94 -46.48 -10.92
N ASP A 234 -8.75 -45.93 -10.66
CA ASP A 234 -8.11 -45.93 -9.33
C ASP A 234 -7.75 -44.53 -8.83
N GLY A 235 -8.16 -43.50 -9.58
CA GLY A 235 -7.88 -42.11 -9.27
C GLY A 235 -6.43 -41.70 -9.46
N ARG A 236 -5.57 -42.50 -10.11
CA ARG A 236 -4.18 -42.11 -10.43
C ARG A 236 -3.97 -41.84 -11.91
N CYS A 237 -3.07 -40.90 -12.20
CA CYS A 237 -2.57 -40.65 -13.56
C CYS A 237 -1.29 -41.45 -13.78
N ARG A 238 -1.34 -42.49 -14.62
CA ARG A 238 -0.21 -43.37 -14.94
C ARG A 238 0.38 -43.06 -16.32
N ALA A 239 0.83 -41.82 -16.51
CA ALA A 239 1.24 -41.32 -17.82
C ALA A 239 2.31 -42.22 -18.46
N PHE A 240 2.10 -42.57 -19.73
CA PHE A 240 2.96 -43.38 -20.59
C PHE A 240 3.15 -44.85 -20.19
N SER A 241 2.53 -45.30 -19.09
CA SER A 241 2.58 -46.68 -18.64
C SER A 241 1.59 -47.58 -19.41
N ALA A 242 1.85 -48.88 -19.47
CA ALA A 242 0.99 -49.87 -20.13
C ALA A 242 -0.39 -50.00 -19.45
N ASP A 243 -0.47 -49.68 -18.16
CA ASP A 243 -1.69 -49.65 -17.35
C ASP A 243 -2.33 -48.24 -17.28
N ALA A 244 -1.94 -47.31 -18.15
CA ALA A 244 -2.61 -46.02 -18.32
C ALA A 244 -4.09 -46.24 -18.64
N ALA A 245 -4.99 -45.75 -17.78
CA ALA A 245 -6.42 -46.06 -17.84
C ALA A 245 -7.34 -44.83 -17.69
N GLY A 246 -6.78 -43.61 -17.71
CA GLY A 246 -7.52 -42.36 -17.61
C GLY A 246 -6.86 -41.35 -16.68
N THR A 247 -7.42 -40.14 -16.63
CA THR A 247 -6.93 -39.04 -15.80
C THR A 247 -7.64 -39.02 -14.45
N SER A 248 -6.98 -38.42 -13.44
CA SER A 248 -7.59 -38.03 -12.17
C SER A 248 -7.63 -36.51 -12.05
N SER A 249 -8.60 -35.97 -11.31
CA SER A 249 -8.71 -34.53 -11.09
C SER A 249 -7.84 -34.09 -9.93
N GLY A 250 -7.22 -32.92 -10.03
CA GLY A 250 -6.56 -32.25 -8.91
C GLY A 250 -7.04 -30.81 -8.76
N ASN A 251 -6.61 -30.12 -7.71
CA ASN A 251 -6.89 -28.70 -7.46
C ASN A 251 -5.57 -27.93 -7.31
N GLY A 252 -5.58 -26.65 -7.64
CA GLY A 252 -4.44 -25.77 -7.42
C GLY A 252 -4.39 -24.61 -8.39
N GLY A 253 -3.39 -23.76 -8.21
CA GLY A 253 -3.20 -22.60 -9.05
C GLY A 253 -1.79 -22.04 -8.96
N GLY A 254 -1.43 -21.24 -9.94
CA GLY A 254 -0.13 -20.60 -10.02
C GLY A 254 -0.18 -19.32 -10.83
N MET A 255 0.78 -18.44 -10.56
CA MET A 255 1.00 -17.19 -11.27
C MET A 255 2.50 -17.00 -11.52
N VAL A 256 2.86 -16.55 -12.71
CA VAL A 256 4.21 -16.08 -13.05
C VAL A 256 4.20 -14.58 -13.35
N VAL A 257 5.30 -13.91 -13.04
CA VAL A 257 5.57 -12.52 -13.41
C VAL A 257 6.60 -12.53 -14.54
N LEU A 258 6.24 -11.86 -15.63
CA LEU A 258 6.94 -11.85 -16.90
C LEU A 258 7.39 -10.44 -17.25
N LYS A 259 8.56 -10.34 -17.87
CA LYS A 259 9.15 -9.11 -18.37
C LYS A 259 9.99 -9.40 -19.60
N ARG A 260 10.14 -8.46 -20.52
CA ARG A 260 11.10 -8.61 -21.63
C ARG A 260 12.49 -8.91 -21.05
N LEU A 261 13.22 -9.85 -21.66
CA LEU A 261 14.52 -10.29 -21.12
C LEU A 261 15.52 -9.12 -21.02
N GLU A 262 15.53 -8.25 -22.03
CA GLU A 262 16.36 -7.05 -22.07
C GLU A 262 16.12 -6.12 -20.88
N ASP A 263 14.85 -5.84 -20.56
CA ASP A 263 14.47 -4.96 -19.45
C ASP A 263 14.76 -5.62 -18.09
N ALA A 264 14.55 -6.94 -17.98
CA ALA A 264 14.87 -7.67 -16.76
C ALA A 264 16.38 -7.65 -16.46
N LEU A 265 17.22 -7.75 -17.50
CA LEU A 265 18.68 -7.63 -17.37
C LEU A 265 19.09 -6.20 -17.02
N ALA A 266 18.48 -5.20 -17.66
CA ALA A 266 18.76 -3.78 -17.42
C ALA A 266 18.43 -3.36 -15.98
N ASP A 267 17.30 -3.83 -15.44
CA ASP A 267 16.83 -3.48 -14.10
C ASP A 267 17.46 -4.33 -12.99
N GLY A 268 18.31 -5.29 -13.36
CA GLY A 268 18.96 -6.21 -12.42
C GLY A 268 17.97 -7.14 -11.72
N ASP A 269 16.89 -7.50 -12.41
CA ASP A 269 15.88 -8.43 -11.90
C ASP A 269 16.44 -9.86 -11.78
N ARG A 270 15.89 -10.62 -10.83
CA ARG A 270 16.21 -12.03 -10.71
C ARG A 270 15.48 -12.81 -11.79
N ILE A 271 16.20 -13.30 -12.78
CA ILE A 271 15.64 -14.17 -13.83
C ILE A 271 15.63 -15.61 -13.30
N ARG A 272 14.46 -16.24 -13.25
CA ARG A 272 14.28 -17.66 -12.87
C ARG A 272 14.45 -18.59 -14.07
N ALA A 273 13.86 -18.20 -15.20
CA ALA A 273 13.96 -18.90 -16.49
C ALA A 273 13.64 -17.91 -17.61
N VAL A 274 13.85 -18.33 -18.86
CA VAL A 274 13.49 -17.54 -20.03
C VAL A 274 12.55 -18.30 -20.95
N VAL A 275 11.44 -17.69 -21.33
CA VAL A 275 10.57 -18.17 -22.40
C VAL A 275 11.23 -17.83 -23.74
N ARG A 276 11.75 -18.86 -24.42
CA ARG A 276 12.42 -18.73 -25.73
C ARG A 276 11.45 -18.84 -26.88
N GLY A 277 10.45 -19.71 -26.75
CA GLY A 277 9.49 -19.99 -27.80
C GLY A 277 8.14 -20.36 -27.22
N SER A 278 7.05 -19.93 -27.85
CA SER A 278 5.70 -20.35 -27.51
C SER A 278 4.79 -20.30 -28.74
N ALA A 279 3.86 -21.25 -28.84
CA ALA A 279 2.88 -21.27 -29.92
C ALA A 279 1.54 -21.82 -29.44
N VAL A 280 0.47 -21.38 -30.11
CA VAL A 280 -0.90 -21.84 -29.90
C VAL A 280 -1.55 -22.14 -31.26
N ASN A 281 -2.27 -23.25 -31.37
CA ASN A 281 -3.08 -23.56 -32.56
C ASN A 281 -4.40 -24.28 -32.20
N ASN A 282 -5.15 -24.72 -33.22
CA ASN A 282 -6.32 -25.58 -33.02
C ASN A 282 -6.37 -26.76 -33.99
N ASP A 283 -6.77 -27.93 -33.50
CA ASP A 283 -6.91 -29.17 -34.28
C ASP A 283 -7.93 -29.08 -35.42
N GLY A 284 -8.95 -28.20 -35.31
CA GLY A 284 -10.03 -28.09 -36.28
C GLY A 284 -10.75 -29.43 -36.48
N ARG A 285 -11.04 -29.78 -37.74
CA ARG A 285 -11.69 -31.05 -38.16
C ARG A 285 -10.70 -32.20 -38.39
N ARG A 286 -9.41 -32.04 -38.08
CA ARG A 286 -8.38 -33.09 -38.30
C ARG A 286 -8.49 -34.29 -37.36
N LYS A 287 -9.28 -34.14 -36.30
CA LYS A 287 -9.60 -35.14 -35.27
C LYS A 287 -10.91 -35.87 -35.58
N VAL A 288 -11.01 -37.13 -35.14
CA VAL A 288 -12.17 -38.01 -35.39
C VAL A 288 -13.44 -37.65 -34.61
N GLY A 289 -13.31 -36.78 -33.60
CA GLY A 289 -14.42 -36.30 -32.77
C GLY A 289 -14.01 -35.07 -31.98
N PHE A 290 -14.97 -34.36 -31.40
CA PHE A 290 -14.72 -33.09 -30.71
C PHE A 290 -13.68 -33.19 -29.57
N SER A 291 -13.72 -34.28 -28.81
CA SER A 291 -12.84 -34.55 -27.67
C SER A 291 -11.58 -35.33 -28.02
N ALA A 292 -11.42 -35.80 -29.27
CA ALA A 292 -10.27 -36.57 -29.69
C ALA A 292 -9.06 -35.64 -29.96
N PRO A 293 -7.82 -36.02 -29.61
CA PRO A 293 -6.64 -35.26 -29.98
C PRO A 293 -6.29 -35.43 -31.48
N SER A 294 -5.50 -34.50 -32.03
CA SER A 294 -4.88 -34.63 -33.36
C SER A 294 -3.35 -34.68 -33.27
N SER A 295 -2.74 -35.76 -33.76
CA SER A 295 -1.27 -35.86 -33.82
C SER A 295 -0.67 -34.74 -34.67
N ALA A 296 -1.23 -34.45 -35.85
CA ALA A 296 -0.73 -33.39 -36.73
C ALA A 296 -0.85 -31.98 -36.11
N GLY A 297 -1.94 -31.69 -35.40
CA GLY A 297 -2.12 -30.40 -34.73
C GLY A 297 -1.10 -30.18 -33.61
N GLN A 298 -0.78 -31.25 -32.88
CA GLN A 298 0.26 -31.25 -31.85
C GLN A 298 1.67 -31.07 -32.45
N SER A 299 2.01 -31.84 -33.49
CA SER A 299 3.30 -31.71 -34.18
C SER A 299 3.52 -30.29 -34.70
N GLU A 300 2.49 -29.68 -35.30
CA GLU A 300 2.55 -28.30 -35.81
C GLU A 300 2.79 -27.26 -34.72
N VAL A 301 2.12 -27.34 -33.56
CA VAL A 301 2.31 -26.35 -32.49
C VAL A 301 3.70 -26.47 -31.86
N ILE A 302 4.23 -27.69 -31.76
CA ILE A 302 5.59 -27.95 -31.25
C ILE A 302 6.62 -27.35 -32.21
N LEU A 303 6.49 -27.63 -33.51
CA LEU A 303 7.36 -27.07 -34.54
C LEU A 303 7.27 -25.54 -34.59
N ALA A 304 6.07 -24.97 -34.47
CA ALA A 304 5.88 -23.52 -34.47
C ALA A 304 6.61 -22.85 -33.30
N ALA A 305 6.56 -23.42 -32.10
CA ALA A 305 7.29 -22.89 -30.95
C ALA A 305 8.82 -23.03 -31.12
N GLN A 306 9.30 -24.14 -31.69
CA GLN A 306 10.72 -24.34 -32.01
C GLN A 306 11.21 -23.33 -33.04
N VAL A 307 10.44 -23.10 -34.11
CA VAL A 307 10.77 -22.12 -35.15
C VAL A 307 10.73 -20.70 -34.59
N GLN A 308 9.71 -20.36 -33.80
CA GLN A 308 9.57 -19.02 -33.23
C GLN A 308 10.71 -18.66 -32.28
N GLY A 309 11.26 -19.64 -31.56
CA GLY A 309 12.43 -19.44 -30.68
C GLY A 309 13.79 -19.77 -31.30
N ASP A 310 13.84 -20.14 -32.59
CA ASP A 310 15.04 -20.68 -33.27
C ASP A 310 15.75 -21.80 -32.47
N ILE A 311 14.97 -22.77 -31.97
CA ILE A 311 15.45 -23.84 -31.08
C ILE A 311 15.56 -25.18 -31.80
N ASP A 312 16.76 -25.75 -31.81
CA ASP A 312 17.01 -27.15 -32.16
C ASP A 312 16.47 -28.09 -31.06
N ALA A 313 15.62 -29.05 -31.45
CA ALA A 313 14.96 -29.96 -30.51
C ALA A 313 15.95 -30.88 -29.78
N GLY A 314 17.13 -31.13 -30.36
CA GLY A 314 18.23 -31.85 -29.74
C GLY A 314 18.82 -31.17 -28.50
N THR A 315 18.51 -29.90 -28.27
CA THR A 315 18.92 -29.14 -27.09
C THR A 315 17.89 -29.16 -25.95
N ILE A 316 16.67 -29.65 -26.21
CA ILE A 316 15.61 -29.79 -25.20
C ILE A 316 15.88 -31.05 -24.39
N GLY A 317 16.17 -30.88 -23.09
CA GLY A 317 16.52 -31.98 -22.19
C GLY A 317 15.35 -32.56 -21.42
N LEU A 318 14.25 -31.81 -21.30
CA LEU A 318 13.03 -32.20 -20.60
C LEU A 318 11.79 -31.76 -21.39
N VAL A 319 10.85 -32.66 -21.60
CA VAL A 319 9.48 -32.35 -22.01
C VAL A 319 8.56 -32.66 -20.83
N GLU A 320 7.96 -31.62 -20.28
CA GLU A 320 6.80 -31.70 -19.41
C GLU A 320 5.54 -31.77 -20.28
N ALA A 321 5.08 -32.99 -20.49
CA ALA A 321 4.00 -33.29 -21.41
C ALA A 321 2.62 -32.93 -20.83
N HIS A 322 1.62 -32.92 -21.70
CA HIS A 322 0.23 -32.91 -21.29
C HIS A 322 -0.11 -34.23 -20.55
N GLY A 323 0.32 -35.39 -21.04
CA GLY A 323 0.43 -36.65 -20.30
C GLY A 323 -0.72 -36.94 -19.35
N THR A 324 -1.93 -37.12 -19.88
CA THR A 324 -3.16 -37.33 -19.10
C THR A 324 -3.41 -38.79 -18.74
N ALA A 325 -2.48 -39.69 -19.05
CA ALA A 325 -2.58 -41.12 -18.76
C ALA A 325 -3.77 -41.79 -19.45
N THR A 326 -4.17 -41.28 -20.62
CA THR A 326 -5.25 -41.89 -21.42
C THR A 326 -4.68 -42.87 -22.43
N ARG A 327 -5.34 -44.02 -22.61
CA ARG A 327 -4.88 -45.09 -23.52
C ARG A 327 -4.58 -44.63 -24.95
N ILE A 328 -5.31 -43.62 -25.43
CA ILE A 328 -5.19 -43.09 -26.79
C ILE A 328 -4.37 -41.79 -26.81
N GLY A 329 -4.52 -40.92 -25.81
CA GLY A 329 -3.86 -39.62 -25.81
C GLY A 329 -2.35 -39.71 -25.65
N ASP A 330 -1.86 -40.54 -24.74
CA ASP A 330 -0.42 -40.67 -24.48
C ASP A 330 0.37 -41.12 -25.73
N PRO A 331 -0.05 -42.17 -26.48
CA PRO A 331 0.62 -42.53 -27.73
C PRO A 331 0.58 -41.44 -28.80
N ILE A 332 -0.53 -40.71 -28.92
CA ILE A 332 -0.67 -39.63 -29.90
C ILE A 332 0.28 -38.47 -29.57
N GLU A 333 0.39 -38.11 -28.29
CA GLU A 333 1.28 -37.04 -27.85
C GLU A 333 2.75 -37.39 -28.08
N VAL A 334 3.18 -38.60 -27.71
CA VAL A 334 4.57 -39.01 -27.91
C VAL A 334 4.91 -39.16 -29.40
N ALA A 335 3.96 -39.63 -30.22
CA ALA A 335 4.14 -39.68 -31.66
C ALA A 335 4.32 -38.27 -32.26
N ALA A 336 3.48 -37.31 -31.86
CA ALA A 336 3.56 -35.93 -32.34
C ALA A 336 4.85 -35.23 -31.91
N LEU A 337 5.25 -35.38 -30.64
CA LEU A 337 6.54 -34.91 -30.14
C LEU A 337 7.72 -35.53 -30.91
N THR A 338 7.65 -36.83 -31.18
CA THR A 338 8.71 -37.53 -31.94
C THR A 338 8.80 -37.01 -33.36
N GLU A 339 7.66 -36.84 -34.05
CA GLU A 339 7.59 -36.27 -35.39
C GLU A 339 8.21 -34.86 -35.44
N ALA A 340 7.84 -33.99 -34.50
CA ALA A 340 8.40 -32.64 -34.43
C ALA A 340 9.92 -32.67 -34.16
N PHE A 341 10.39 -33.43 -33.17
CA PHE A 341 11.81 -33.50 -32.81
C PHE A 341 12.69 -34.04 -33.95
N ARG A 342 12.16 -34.97 -34.77
CA ARG A 342 12.88 -35.57 -35.92
C ARG A 342 13.17 -34.58 -37.04
N HIS A 343 12.59 -33.37 -37.02
CA HIS A 343 12.93 -32.33 -37.98
C HIS A 343 14.32 -31.74 -37.76
N SER A 344 14.83 -31.73 -36.52
CA SER A 344 16.12 -31.14 -36.16
C SER A 344 17.12 -32.11 -35.54
N THR A 345 16.68 -33.24 -34.98
CA THR A 345 17.60 -34.19 -34.34
C THR A 345 17.28 -35.67 -34.58
N ASP A 346 18.33 -36.48 -34.72
CA ASP A 346 18.24 -37.93 -34.84
C ASP A 346 18.54 -38.70 -33.54
N ARG A 347 18.87 -37.99 -32.47
CA ARG A 347 19.26 -38.58 -31.18
C ARG A 347 18.13 -39.41 -30.57
N ARG A 348 18.50 -40.41 -29.76
CA ARG A 348 17.57 -41.36 -29.12
C ARG A 348 17.72 -41.33 -27.61
N GLY A 349 16.62 -41.50 -26.88
CA GLY A 349 16.58 -41.61 -25.41
C GLY A 349 17.23 -40.48 -24.62
N PHE A 350 17.50 -39.32 -25.23
CA PHE A 350 18.27 -38.24 -24.61
C PHE A 350 17.39 -37.24 -23.84
N CYS A 351 16.13 -37.07 -24.26
CA CYS A 351 15.20 -36.13 -23.65
C CYS A 351 14.36 -36.85 -22.59
N ALA A 352 14.31 -36.32 -21.37
CA ALA A 352 13.37 -36.79 -20.37
C ALA A 352 11.94 -36.40 -20.76
N LEU A 353 10.98 -37.29 -20.51
CA LEU A 353 9.55 -37.07 -20.74
C LEU A 353 8.81 -37.36 -19.43
N GLY A 354 8.14 -36.36 -18.88
CA GLY A 354 7.40 -36.50 -17.63
C GLY A 354 6.04 -35.81 -17.67
N SER A 355 5.23 -36.04 -16.64
CA SER A 355 3.97 -35.32 -16.42
C SER A 355 3.78 -35.08 -14.93
N VAL A 356 3.58 -33.83 -14.52
CA VAL A 356 3.29 -33.41 -13.15
C VAL A 356 1.97 -33.99 -12.64
N LYS A 357 1.09 -34.42 -13.56
CA LYS A 357 -0.21 -35.01 -13.22
C LYS A 357 -0.07 -36.34 -12.49
N THR A 358 1.08 -37.00 -12.59
CA THR A 358 1.38 -38.21 -11.81
C THR A 358 1.57 -37.91 -10.32
N ASN A 359 1.85 -36.65 -9.95
CA ASN A 359 2.05 -36.23 -8.57
C ASN A 359 0.80 -35.59 -7.96
N ILE A 360 0.09 -34.74 -8.73
CA ILE A 360 -0.98 -33.87 -8.19
C ILE A 360 -2.31 -33.98 -8.96
N GLY A 361 -2.45 -34.97 -9.84
CA GLY A 361 -3.60 -35.07 -10.73
C GLY A 361 -3.67 -33.96 -11.78
N HIS A 362 -4.77 -33.93 -12.55
CA HIS A 362 -5.00 -32.94 -13.59
C HIS A 362 -5.73 -31.72 -13.03
N LEU A 363 -5.04 -30.58 -13.00
CA LEU A 363 -5.58 -29.31 -12.48
C LEU A 363 -6.45 -28.52 -13.48
N GLY A 364 -7.13 -29.18 -14.41
CA GLY A 364 -7.94 -28.52 -15.44
C GLY A 364 -7.22 -27.32 -16.12
N PRO A 365 -7.81 -26.11 -16.10
CA PRO A 365 -7.20 -24.88 -16.61
C PRO A 365 -5.83 -24.51 -16.05
N ALA A 366 -5.51 -24.93 -14.81
CA ALA A 366 -4.22 -24.68 -14.16
C ALA A 366 -3.15 -25.75 -14.46
N ALA A 367 -3.45 -26.75 -15.29
CA ALA A 367 -2.48 -27.81 -15.57
C ALA A 367 -1.21 -27.30 -16.28
N GLY A 368 -1.36 -26.33 -17.18
CA GLY A 368 -0.23 -25.71 -17.88
C GLY A 368 0.71 -24.97 -16.94
N ILE A 369 0.17 -24.19 -16.00
CA ILE A 369 1.00 -23.41 -15.06
C ILE A 369 1.75 -24.32 -14.08
N ALA A 370 1.15 -25.43 -13.65
CA ALA A 370 1.84 -26.44 -12.84
C ALA A 370 3.03 -27.06 -13.59
N GLY A 371 2.87 -27.33 -14.90
CA GLY A 371 3.96 -27.79 -15.75
C GLY A 371 5.07 -26.77 -15.91
N VAL A 372 4.72 -25.49 -16.10
CA VAL A 372 5.69 -24.37 -16.15
C VAL A 372 6.46 -24.26 -14.83
N VAL A 373 5.78 -24.26 -13.69
CA VAL A 373 6.44 -24.17 -12.38
C VAL A 373 7.40 -25.34 -12.17
N LYS A 374 6.98 -26.59 -12.47
CA LYS A 374 7.87 -27.77 -12.41
C LYS A 374 9.10 -27.61 -13.32
N ALA A 375 8.91 -27.14 -14.55
CA ALA A 375 9.99 -26.97 -15.52
C ALA A 375 10.98 -25.88 -15.08
N VAL A 376 10.50 -24.74 -14.56
CA VAL A 376 11.35 -23.67 -14.00
C VAL A 376 12.16 -24.20 -12.81
N LEU A 377 11.52 -24.89 -11.87
CA LEU A 377 12.23 -25.47 -10.71
C LEU A 377 13.27 -26.51 -11.13
N ALA A 378 12.98 -27.36 -12.12
CA ALA A 378 13.94 -28.32 -12.67
C ALA A 378 15.18 -27.63 -13.30
N LEU A 379 14.99 -26.49 -13.98
CA LEU A 379 16.08 -25.68 -14.52
C LEU A 379 16.92 -25.04 -13.39
N GLU A 380 16.27 -24.46 -12.38
CA GLU A 380 16.94 -23.81 -11.24
C GLU A 380 17.76 -24.79 -10.41
N HIS A 381 17.20 -25.96 -10.10
CA HIS A 381 17.88 -27.02 -9.35
C HIS A 381 18.81 -27.87 -10.21
N ARG A 382 18.76 -27.71 -11.55
CA ARG A 382 19.53 -28.51 -12.52
C ARG A 382 19.34 -30.00 -12.31
N GLN A 383 18.10 -30.41 -12.06
CA GLN A 383 17.69 -31.77 -11.75
C GLN A 383 16.36 -32.09 -12.43
N ILE A 384 16.18 -33.34 -12.84
CA ILE A 384 14.96 -33.83 -13.49
C ILE A 384 14.22 -34.72 -12.48
N PRO A 385 13.03 -34.32 -12.00
CA PRO A 385 12.27 -35.12 -11.03
C PRO A 385 11.63 -36.36 -11.68
N PRO A 386 11.36 -37.41 -10.89
CA PRO A 386 10.72 -38.62 -11.38
C PRO A 386 9.27 -38.38 -11.85
N SER A 387 8.85 -39.10 -12.88
CA SER A 387 7.44 -39.25 -13.26
C SER A 387 6.89 -40.53 -12.62
N LEU A 388 5.84 -40.40 -11.81
CA LEU A 388 5.36 -41.50 -10.98
C LEU A 388 4.54 -42.52 -11.78
N HIS A 389 4.40 -43.71 -11.18
CA HIS A 389 3.59 -44.83 -11.69
C HIS A 389 4.01 -45.37 -13.07
N PHE A 390 5.21 -45.05 -13.54
CA PHE A 390 5.76 -45.61 -14.76
C PHE A 390 6.45 -46.95 -14.48
N GLY A 391 5.73 -48.06 -14.69
CA GLY A 391 6.25 -49.42 -14.48
C GLY A 391 6.67 -50.10 -15.78
N THR A 392 5.69 -50.58 -16.55
CA THR A 392 5.92 -51.17 -17.88
C THR A 392 5.58 -50.13 -18.94
N PRO A 393 6.45 -49.82 -19.92
CA PRO A 393 6.15 -48.85 -20.96
C PRO A 393 4.92 -49.24 -21.79
N ASN A 394 4.10 -48.26 -22.19
CA ASN A 394 2.96 -48.51 -23.06
C ASN A 394 3.43 -49.08 -24.42
N PRO A 395 2.95 -50.27 -24.84
CA PRO A 395 3.42 -50.93 -26.07
C PRO A 395 3.06 -50.18 -27.36
N LEU A 396 2.15 -49.20 -27.29
CA LEU A 396 1.81 -48.31 -28.41
C LEU A 396 2.82 -47.16 -28.59
N ILE A 397 3.81 -47.04 -27.70
CA ILE A 397 4.84 -45.99 -27.73
C ILE A 397 6.20 -46.64 -28.00
N ASP A 398 6.83 -46.27 -29.12
CA ASP A 398 8.18 -46.75 -29.45
C ASP A 398 9.27 -45.88 -28.79
N PHE A 399 9.47 -46.07 -27.49
CA PHE A 399 10.55 -45.42 -26.74
C PHE A 399 11.96 -45.84 -27.21
N ALA A 400 12.11 -47.04 -27.79
CA ALA A 400 13.42 -47.57 -28.16
C ALA A 400 14.01 -46.84 -29.40
N SER A 401 13.15 -46.44 -30.34
CA SER A 401 13.58 -45.65 -31.50
C SER A 401 13.38 -44.14 -31.32
N GLY A 402 12.56 -43.71 -30.36
CA GLY A 402 12.24 -42.30 -30.08
C GLY A 402 13.33 -41.51 -29.34
N PRO A 403 13.18 -40.17 -29.26
CA PRO A 403 14.11 -39.30 -28.53
C PRO A 403 13.90 -39.32 -27.02
N PHE A 404 12.78 -39.87 -26.54
CA PHE A 404 12.30 -39.74 -25.16
C PHE A 404 12.63 -40.94 -24.27
N ARG A 405 12.80 -40.67 -22.97
CA ARG A 405 12.77 -41.65 -21.87
C ARG A 405 11.98 -41.09 -20.70
N VAL A 406 11.32 -41.93 -19.90
CA VAL A 406 10.58 -41.49 -18.71
C VAL A 406 11.46 -41.68 -17.46
N PRO A 407 11.84 -40.61 -16.74
CA PRO A 407 12.64 -40.72 -15.52
C PRO A 407 11.79 -41.30 -14.39
N THR A 408 12.30 -42.31 -13.68
CA THR A 408 11.63 -42.92 -12.51
C THR A 408 12.30 -42.58 -11.18
N GLU A 409 13.46 -41.92 -11.22
CA GLU A 409 14.22 -41.43 -10.07
C GLU A 409 14.64 -39.98 -10.31
N LEU A 410 15.09 -39.28 -9.27
CA LEU A 410 15.64 -37.94 -9.39
C LEU A 410 17.01 -38.00 -10.09
N GLU A 411 17.12 -37.41 -11.27
CA GLU A 411 18.34 -37.40 -12.08
C GLU A 411 19.01 -36.01 -12.06
N GLY A 412 20.34 -35.97 -12.07
CA GLY A 412 21.06 -34.71 -12.33
C GLY A 412 20.92 -34.28 -13.80
N TRP A 413 20.83 -32.97 -14.05
CA TRP A 413 20.76 -32.42 -15.40
C TRP A 413 22.11 -31.78 -15.77
N PRO A 414 23.04 -32.49 -16.44
CA PRO A 414 24.38 -31.98 -16.71
C PRO A 414 24.38 -30.87 -17.77
N ASP A 415 25.43 -30.04 -17.76
CA ASP A 415 25.70 -29.06 -18.81
C ASP A 415 26.16 -29.79 -20.07
N ALA A 416 25.48 -29.55 -21.19
CA ALA A 416 25.72 -30.19 -22.47
C ALA A 416 26.40 -29.27 -23.49
N GLY A 417 26.97 -28.13 -23.05
CA GLY A 417 27.58 -27.12 -23.92
C GLY A 417 26.58 -26.16 -24.57
N HIS A 418 25.34 -26.17 -24.09
CA HIS A 418 24.27 -25.22 -24.42
C HIS A 418 23.39 -25.03 -23.18
N PRO A 419 22.64 -23.92 -23.08
CA PRO A 419 21.69 -23.72 -21.99
C PRO A 419 20.72 -24.89 -21.86
N ARG A 420 20.42 -25.30 -20.62
CA ARG A 420 19.37 -26.31 -20.36
C ARG A 420 18.03 -25.77 -20.84
N ARG A 421 17.26 -26.61 -21.54
CA ARG A 421 15.94 -26.26 -22.06
C ARG A 421 14.89 -27.29 -21.69
N ALA A 422 13.75 -26.81 -21.19
CA ALA A 422 12.56 -27.60 -20.94
C ALA A 422 11.45 -27.16 -21.89
N ALA A 423 10.60 -28.07 -22.34
CA ALA A 423 9.38 -27.74 -23.06
C ALA A 423 8.14 -28.17 -22.27
N VAL A 424 7.05 -27.41 -22.37
CA VAL A 424 5.80 -27.66 -21.66
C VAL A 424 4.65 -27.71 -22.65
N SER A 425 3.88 -28.81 -22.66
CA SER A 425 2.70 -28.99 -23.52
C SER A 425 1.41 -28.95 -22.73
N ALA A 426 0.39 -28.25 -23.24
CA ALA A 426 -0.97 -28.33 -22.73
C ALA A 426 -1.99 -28.38 -23.87
N LEU A 427 -2.81 -29.44 -23.85
CA LEU A 427 -3.70 -29.79 -24.96
C LEU A 427 -5.15 -29.75 -24.48
N GLY A 428 -5.90 -28.74 -24.90
CA GLY A 428 -7.27 -28.50 -24.45
C GLY A 428 -8.28 -29.41 -25.16
N ILE A 429 -9.27 -29.90 -24.43
CA ILE A 429 -10.46 -30.52 -25.04
C ILE A 429 -11.12 -29.50 -26.00
N GLY A 430 -11.57 -29.96 -27.17
CA GLY A 430 -11.96 -29.10 -28.29
C GLY A 430 -10.81 -28.80 -29.27
N GLY A 431 -9.56 -29.05 -28.86
CA GLY A 431 -8.38 -29.13 -29.71
C GLY A 431 -7.50 -27.88 -29.74
N THR A 432 -7.63 -26.95 -28.79
CA THR A 432 -6.68 -25.83 -28.66
C THR A 432 -5.41 -26.34 -28.00
N ASN A 433 -4.30 -26.30 -28.73
CA ASN A 433 -3.01 -26.80 -28.25
C ASN A 433 -2.08 -25.62 -27.97
N ALA A 434 -1.29 -25.72 -26.91
CA ALA A 434 -0.25 -24.76 -26.57
C ALA A 434 1.05 -25.48 -26.23
N HIS A 435 2.17 -24.94 -26.70
CA HIS A 435 3.51 -25.45 -26.42
C HIS A 435 4.46 -24.29 -26.10
N VAL A 436 5.27 -24.43 -25.04
CA VAL A 436 6.19 -23.39 -24.54
C VAL A 436 7.57 -24.00 -24.33
N ILE A 437 8.62 -23.31 -24.74
CA ILE A 437 10.03 -23.68 -24.55
C ILE A 437 10.66 -22.70 -23.56
N LEU A 438 11.13 -23.24 -22.44
CA LEU A 438 11.82 -22.55 -21.36
C LEU A 438 13.33 -22.86 -21.43
N GLU A 439 14.15 -21.88 -21.11
CA GLU A 439 15.60 -21.99 -21.01
C GLU A 439 16.08 -21.56 -19.61
N GLU A 440 17.17 -22.16 -19.13
CA GLU A 440 17.78 -21.75 -17.87
C GLU A 440 18.19 -20.27 -17.89
N ALA A 441 18.09 -19.61 -16.73
CA ALA A 441 18.47 -18.22 -16.59
C ALA A 441 19.96 -18.00 -16.94
N PRO A 442 20.33 -16.82 -17.48
CA PRO A 442 21.72 -16.46 -17.71
C PRO A 442 22.55 -16.61 -16.42
N ALA A 443 23.78 -17.11 -16.54
CA ALA A 443 24.63 -17.35 -15.38
C ALA A 443 24.86 -16.03 -14.61
N PRO A 444 24.51 -15.96 -13.31
CA PRO A 444 24.80 -14.77 -12.53
C PRO A 444 26.32 -14.61 -12.40
N ALA A 445 26.80 -13.36 -12.38
CA ALA A 445 28.20 -13.09 -12.13
C ALA A 445 28.65 -13.81 -10.83
N PRO A 446 29.85 -14.42 -10.78
CA PRO A 446 30.33 -15.05 -9.57
C PRO A 446 30.41 -14.01 -8.43
N PRO A 447 29.98 -14.35 -7.20
CA PRO A 447 30.07 -13.40 -6.09
C PRO A 447 31.53 -13.05 -5.81
N PRO A 448 31.85 -11.78 -5.48
CA PRO A 448 33.15 -11.46 -4.91
C PRO A 448 33.38 -12.32 -3.66
N ARG A 449 34.63 -12.73 -3.45
CA ARG A 449 35.01 -13.57 -2.30
C ARG A 449 34.55 -12.92 -0.98
N PRO A 450 34.04 -13.70 -0.03
CA PRO A 450 33.57 -13.17 1.24
C PRO A 450 34.73 -12.48 1.97
N ALA A 451 34.53 -11.21 2.33
CA ALA A 451 35.17 -10.71 3.53
C ALA A 451 34.37 -11.29 4.71
N GLU A 452 35.03 -11.95 5.65
CA GLU A 452 34.40 -12.28 6.94
C GLU A 452 34.06 -10.97 7.64
N SER A 453 32.82 -10.51 7.43
CA SER A 453 32.31 -9.29 8.01
C SER A 453 31.70 -9.62 9.37
N SER A 454 32.31 -9.14 10.45
CA SER A 454 31.70 -9.15 11.79
C SER A 454 30.64 -8.05 11.98
N ARG A 455 30.08 -7.53 10.87
CA ARG A 455 29.10 -6.43 10.88
C ARG A 455 27.74 -6.96 11.33
N ARG A 456 27.03 -6.15 12.11
CA ARG A 456 25.65 -6.40 12.49
C ARG A 456 24.72 -5.92 11.38
N HIS A 457 23.83 -6.80 10.92
CA HIS A 457 22.82 -6.50 9.90
C HIS A 457 21.47 -6.26 10.57
N VAL A 458 20.69 -5.32 10.03
CA VAL A 458 19.33 -5.01 10.45
C VAL A 458 18.36 -5.61 9.42
N LEU A 459 17.50 -6.52 9.86
CA LEU A 459 16.46 -7.17 9.09
C LEU A 459 15.12 -6.47 9.39
N PRO A 460 14.60 -5.61 8.49
CA PRO A 460 13.29 -5.00 8.66
C PRO A 460 12.19 -5.94 8.20
N LEU A 461 11.17 -6.12 9.03
CA LEU A 461 9.94 -6.84 8.69
C LEU A 461 8.76 -5.92 8.90
N SER A 462 7.76 -6.01 8.03
CA SER A 462 6.51 -5.29 8.22
C SER A 462 5.30 -6.07 7.74
N ALA A 463 4.16 -5.81 8.36
CA ALA A 463 2.87 -6.39 7.98
C ALA A 463 1.70 -5.42 8.20
N ARG A 464 0.51 -5.79 7.70
CA ARG A 464 -0.74 -5.04 7.94
C ARG A 464 -1.36 -5.31 9.31
N THR A 465 -1.04 -6.44 9.94
CA THR A 465 -1.51 -6.80 11.28
C THR A 465 -0.38 -7.30 12.15
N ALA A 466 -0.54 -7.25 13.47
CA ALA A 466 0.39 -7.85 14.42
C ALA A 466 0.45 -9.39 14.30
N GLY A 467 -0.62 -10.03 13.81
CA GLY A 467 -0.67 -11.47 13.50
C GLY A 467 0.26 -11.81 12.34
N ALA A 468 0.06 -11.13 11.21
CA ALA A 468 0.89 -11.29 10.02
C ALA A 468 2.36 -10.96 10.28
N LEU A 469 2.68 -9.96 11.11
CA LEU A 469 4.07 -9.64 11.45
C LEU A 469 4.79 -10.79 12.18
N ARG A 470 4.09 -11.47 13.11
CA ARG A 470 4.61 -12.67 13.78
C ARG A 470 4.77 -13.83 12.81
N GLY A 471 3.79 -14.03 11.93
CA GLY A 471 3.88 -15.02 10.86
C GLY A 471 5.08 -14.78 9.95
N GLN A 472 5.34 -13.53 9.58
CA GLN A 472 6.48 -13.15 8.75
C GLN A 472 7.82 -13.40 9.44
N ALA A 473 7.92 -13.07 10.73
CA ALA A 473 9.13 -13.32 11.51
C ALA A 473 9.45 -14.82 11.59
N GLU A 474 8.44 -15.65 11.83
CA GLU A 474 8.61 -17.10 11.87
C GLU A 474 8.93 -17.69 10.48
N ALA A 475 8.32 -17.20 9.41
CA ALA A 475 8.62 -17.62 8.05
C ALA A 475 10.09 -17.32 7.68
N LEU A 476 10.58 -16.12 8.02
CA LEU A 476 11.98 -15.75 7.80
C LEU A 476 12.93 -16.60 8.65
N ALA A 477 12.56 -16.89 9.91
CA ALA A 477 13.35 -17.75 10.78
C ALA A 477 13.52 -19.16 10.17
N ARG A 478 12.44 -19.79 9.72
CA ARG A 478 12.49 -21.09 9.05
C ARG A 478 13.36 -21.08 7.80
N GLN A 479 13.29 -20.02 6.99
CA GLN A 479 14.11 -19.93 5.79
C GLN A 479 15.61 -19.84 6.12
N LEU A 480 15.99 -19.04 7.12
CA LEU A 480 17.38 -18.91 7.56
C LEU A 480 17.92 -20.24 8.14
N GLU A 481 17.06 -21.04 8.78
CA GLU A 481 17.42 -22.38 9.26
C GLU A 481 17.62 -23.38 8.10
N ALA A 482 16.71 -23.38 7.12
CA ALA A 482 16.79 -24.26 5.95
C ALA A 482 17.97 -23.90 5.04
N HIS A 483 18.38 -22.64 5.01
CA HIS A 483 19.43 -22.12 4.14
C HIS A 483 20.55 -21.41 4.93
N PRO A 484 21.39 -22.14 5.69
CA PRO A 484 22.44 -21.54 6.50
C PRO A 484 23.51 -20.80 5.68
N ALA A 485 23.59 -21.05 4.37
CA ALA A 485 24.46 -20.34 3.44
C ALA A 485 23.91 -18.97 2.99
N LEU A 486 22.64 -18.65 3.30
CA LEU A 486 22.03 -17.36 2.97
C LEU A 486 22.70 -16.24 3.77
N ARG A 487 23.24 -15.24 3.07
CA ARG A 487 23.92 -14.11 3.72
C ARG A 487 22.89 -13.16 4.32
N LEU A 488 23.10 -12.78 5.58
CA LEU A 488 22.23 -11.80 6.24
C LEU A 488 22.24 -10.43 5.55
N GLU A 489 23.33 -10.05 4.88
CA GLU A 489 23.40 -8.81 4.10
C GLU A 489 22.44 -8.81 2.92
N ASP A 490 22.34 -9.94 2.20
CA ASP A 490 21.48 -10.11 1.03
C ASP A 490 20.01 -10.16 1.48
N ALA A 491 19.73 -10.86 2.58
CA ALA A 491 18.40 -10.87 3.19
C ALA A 491 17.98 -9.46 3.67
N ALA A 492 18.87 -8.74 4.37
CA ALA A 492 18.62 -7.36 4.80
C ALA A 492 18.42 -6.41 3.60
N HIS A 493 19.18 -6.59 2.53
CA HIS A 493 19.02 -5.83 1.30
C HIS A 493 17.64 -6.08 0.68
N SER A 494 17.31 -7.34 0.41
CA SER A 494 16.04 -7.72 -0.24
C SER A 494 14.83 -7.29 0.58
N LEU A 495 14.87 -7.44 1.92
CA LEU A 495 13.81 -6.93 2.81
C LEU A 495 13.62 -5.40 2.72
N ARG A 496 14.70 -4.65 2.48
CA ARG A 496 14.63 -3.18 2.36
C ARG A 496 14.19 -2.72 0.98
N THR A 497 14.62 -3.38 -0.08
CA THR A 497 14.43 -2.92 -1.47
C THR A 497 13.20 -3.53 -2.14
N GLU A 498 12.79 -4.73 -1.75
CA GLU A 498 11.75 -5.50 -2.46
C GLU A 498 10.48 -5.70 -1.65
N ARG A 499 10.42 -5.23 -0.41
CA ARG A 499 9.25 -5.36 0.47
C ARG A 499 8.73 -3.98 0.87
N PRO A 500 7.41 -3.75 0.82
CA PRO A 500 6.84 -2.48 1.26
C PRO A 500 6.92 -2.33 2.78
N ALA A 501 7.23 -1.13 3.27
CA ALA A 501 7.24 -0.82 4.71
C ALA A 501 5.82 -0.60 5.25
N LEU A 502 5.13 -1.68 5.59
CA LEU A 502 3.76 -1.68 6.13
C LEU A 502 3.70 -1.18 7.59
N ARG A 503 2.49 -1.01 8.13
CA ARG A 503 2.25 -0.27 9.39
C ARG A 503 2.71 -0.99 10.65
N HIS A 504 2.60 -2.31 10.73
CA HIS A 504 3.19 -3.06 11.85
C HIS A 504 4.61 -3.41 11.51
N ARG A 505 5.58 -2.93 12.29
CA ARG A 505 7.01 -3.04 11.95
C ARG A 505 7.80 -3.70 13.06
N LEU A 506 8.76 -4.53 12.66
CA LEU A 506 9.75 -5.17 13.53
C LEU A 506 11.13 -5.05 12.87
N THR A 507 12.15 -4.80 13.68
CA THR A 507 13.53 -4.96 13.24
C THR A 507 14.27 -5.94 14.11
N VAL A 508 14.96 -6.88 13.47
CA VAL A 508 15.91 -7.78 14.13
C VAL A 508 17.32 -7.37 13.75
N SER A 509 18.24 -7.33 14.70
CA SER A 509 19.65 -7.04 14.43
C SER A 509 20.51 -8.25 14.80
N ALA A 510 21.30 -8.76 13.87
CA ALA A 510 22.10 -9.98 14.06
C ALA A 510 23.41 -9.96 13.28
N THR A 511 24.39 -10.72 13.75
CA THR A 511 25.69 -10.95 13.09
C THR A 511 25.77 -12.33 12.43
N THR A 512 24.90 -13.27 12.84
CA THR A 512 24.85 -14.63 12.30
C THR A 512 23.40 -15.07 12.06
N PRO A 513 23.14 -15.99 11.10
CA PRO A 513 21.79 -16.54 10.90
C PRO A 513 21.18 -17.12 12.17
N ALA A 514 21.97 -17.80 13.01
CA ALA A 514 21.50 -18.36 14.28
C ALA A 514 21.03 -17.27 15.28
N GLU A 515 21.78 -16.17 15.40
CA GLU A 515 21.36 -15.01 16.22
C GLU A 515 20.08 -14.37 15.66
N ALA A 516 19.96 -14.26 14.34
CA ALA A 516 18.76 -13.73 13.68
C ALA A 516 17.52 -14.59 13.97
N VAL A 517 17.64 -15.91 13.83
CA VAL A 517 16.55 -16.88 14.11
C VAL A 517 16.08 -16.76 15.55
N ALA A 518 17.00 -16.72 16.53
CA ALA A 518 16.65 -16.56 17.94
C ALA A 518 15.93 -15.24 18.21
N ALA A 519 16.39 -14.14 17.60
CA ALA A 519 15.79 -12.82 17.76
C ALA A 519 14.41 -12.70 17.08
N LEU A 520 14.21 -13.33 15.91
CA LEU A 520 12.92 -13.37 15.20
C LEU A 520 11.83 -14.10 16.00
N ARG A 521 12.21 -15.14 16.75
CA ARG A 521 11.30 -15.92 17.60
C ARG A 521 11.12 -15.35 19.00
N THR A 522 11.88 -14.31 19.36
CA THR A 522 11.73 -13.67 20.67
C THR A 522 10.42 -12.87 20.69
N PRO A 523 9.52 -13.12 21.65
CA PRO A 523 8.29 -12.35 21.78
C PRO A 523 8.59 -10.87 21.95
N GLN A 524 8.02 -10.05 21.06
CA GLN A 524 8.15 -8.60 21.11
C GLN A 524 6.97 -8.01 21.89
N PRO A 525 7.18 -6.93 22.66
CA PRO A 525 6.07 -6.20 23.25
C PRO A 525 5.15 -5.70 22.13
N PRO A 526 3.82 -5.66 22.35
CA PRO A 526 2.89 -5.15 21.35
C PRO A 526 3.19 -3.67 21.09
N VAL A 527 3.59 -3.36 19.86
CA VAL A 527 3.76 -2.00 19.36
C VAL A 527 2.56 -1.70 18.47
N GLY A 528 1.95 -0.52 18.66
CA GLY A 528 0.87 -0.06 17.79
C GLY A 528 1.33 0.10 16.33
N PRO A 529 0.40 0.11 15.36
CA PRO A 529 0.74 0.40 13.98
C PRO A 529 1.33 1.81 13.85
N VAL A 530 2.30 1.96 12.95
CA VAL A 530 2.79 3.28 12.54
C VAL A 530 1.61 4.09 11.98
N PRO A 531 1.40 5.35 12.44
CA PRO A 531 0.38 6.25 11.89
C PRO A 531 0.62 6.59 10.42
N ASP A 532 -0.44 7.01 9.72
CA ASP A 532 -0.31 7.42 8.30
C ASP A 532 0.36 8.81 8.16
N GLU A 533 0.40 9.60 9.22
CA GLU A 533 1.12 10.87 9.26
C GLU A 533 2.65 10.65 9.31
N PRO A 534 3.45 11.46 8.60
CA PRO A 534 4.90 11.37 8.65
C PRO A 534 5.43 11.49 10.08
N THR A 535 6.22 10.50 10.50
CA THR A 535 6.84 10.50 11.83
C THR A 535 7.86 11.62 11.95
N ARG A 536 7.68 12.47 12.97
CA ARG A 536 8.63 13.54 13.28
C ARG A 536 9.78 13.04 14.13
N VAL A 537 10.96 13.61 13.94
CA VAL A 537 12.19 13.24 14.64
C VAL A 537 12.75 14.45 15.38
N ALA A 538 13.09 14.27 16.65
CA ALA A 538 13.74 15.28 17.46
C ALA A 538 15.11 14.79 17.94
N PHE A 539 16.15 15.58 17.70
CA PHE A 539 17.50 15.28 18.17
C PHE A 539 17.74 15.92 19.54
N LEU A 540 18.18 15.09 20.49
CA LEU A 540 18.51 15.44 21.87
C LEU A 540 20.03 15.40 22.03
N LEU A 541 20.65 16.55 22.26
CA LEU A 541 22.11 16.70 22.29
C LEU A 541 22.61 16.84 23.74
N PRO A 542 23.30 15.83 24.30
CA PRO A 542 23.63 15.79 25.72
C PRO A 542 24.58 16.91 26.18
N GLY A 543 24.50 17.24 27.46
CA GLY A 543 25.48 18.11 28.11
C GLY A 543 26.71 17.33 28.57
N GLY A 544 27.58 18.01 29.32
CA GLY A 544 28.76 17.37 29.92
C GLY A 544 28.40 16.30 30.96
N GLY A 545 29.17 15.21 30.99
CA GLY A 545 29.09 14.13 32.00
C GLY A 545 28.87 12.73 31.44
N THR A 546 28.64 12.56 30.14
CA THR A 546 28.42 11.26 29.47
C THR A 546 29.61 10.77 28.64
N GLN A 547 30.62 11.61 28.44
CA GLN A 547 31.80 11.32 27.65
C GLN A 547 32.74 10.28 28.30
N TYR A 548 33.44 9.51 27.46
CA TYR A 548 34.40 8.50 27.89
C TYR A 548 35.48 8.28 26.81
N VAL A 549 36.63 7.70 27.20
CA VAL A 549 37.75 7.40 26.29
C VAL A 549 37.31 6.39 25.23
N GLY A 550 37.56 6.68 23.96
CA GLY A 550 37.28 5.77 22.85
C GLY A 550 35.82 5.79 22.37
N MET A 551 35.02 6.77 22.80
CA MET A 551 33.67 6.96 22.24
C MET A 551 33.76 7.26 20.74
N GLY A 552 32.99 6.54 19.92
CA GLY A 552 32.99 6.71 18.47
C GLY A 552 34.23 6.16 17.75
N ALA A 553 35.19 5.53 18.44
CA ALA A 553 36.41 5.00 17.81
C ALA A 553 36.13 3.92 16.75
N GLY A 554 35.10 3.10 16.96
CA GLY A 554 34.63 2.15 15.94
C GLY A 554 34.04 2.87 14.72
N LEU A 555 33.16 3.85 14.96
CA LEU A 555 32.54 4.64 13.89
C LEU A 555 33.58 5.40 13.06
N TYR A 556 34.61 5.96 13.70
CA TYR A 556 35.71 6.63 13.00
C TYR A 556 36.49 5.69 12.07
N ARG A 557 36.63 4.40 12.44
CA ARG A 557 37.29 3.41 11.57
C ARG A 557 36.39 2.95 10.43
N ASP A 558 35.11 2.74 10.72
CA ASP A 558 34.20 1.96 9.87
C ASP A 558 33.17 2.81 9.10
N ASN A 559 33.08 4.12 9.35
CA ASN A 559 32.13 5.03 8.71
C ASN A 559 32.82 6.30 8.18
N ASP A 560 32.79 6.48 6.85
CA ASP A 560 33.49 7.56 6.17
C ASP A 560 32.96 8.95 6.56
N VAL A 561 31.64 9.13 6.61
CA VAL A 561 31.01 10.41 6.99
C VAL A 561 31.40 10.80 8.41
N TYR A 562 31.34 9.86 9.35
CA TYR A 562 31.71 10.11 10.74
C TYR A 562 33.19 10.49 10.85
N ARG A 563 34.07 9.76 10.16
CA ARG A 563 35.51 10.00 10.15
C ARG A 563 35.85 11.39 9.61
N ASP A 564 35.31 11.74 8.44
CA ASP A 564 35.59 12.99 7.76
C ASP A 564 35.15 14.20 8.61
N VAL A 565 33.99 14.10 9.27
CA VAL A 565 33.50 15.15 10.18
C VAL A 565 34.36 15.27 11.44
N VAL A 566 34.85 14.16 12.01
CA VAL A 566 35.76 14.20 13.16
C VAL A 566 37.10 14.86 12.76
N ASP A 567 37.63 14.51 11.59
CA ASP A 567 38.88 15.10 11.07
C ASP A 567 38.73 16.61 10.79
N GLU A 568 37.59 17.03 10.26
CA GLU A 568 37.27 18.46 10.09
C GLU A 568 37.22 19.19 11.43
N CYS A 569 36.50 18.65 12.41
CA CYS A 569 36.42 19.22 13.76
C CYS A 569 37.80 19.34 14.41
N ALA A 570 38.64 18.31 14.28
CA ALA A 570 40.01 18.31 14.81
C ALA A 570 40.87 19.39 14.14
N ARG A 571 40.73 19.60 12.83
CA ARG A 571 41.40 20.67 12.09
C ARG A 571 40.97 22.06 12.58
N VAL A 572 39.68 22.28 12.82
CA VAL A 572 39.12 23.54 13.32
C VAL A 572 39.63 23.86 14.72
N LEU A 573 39.73 22.87 15.61
CA LEU A 573 40.15 23.06 16.99
C LEU A 573 41.66 23.20 17.15
N ARG A 574 42.47 22.75 16.20
CA ARG A 574 43.93 22.76 16.29
C ARG A 574 44.60 24.09 16.69
N PRO A 575 44.09 25.28 16.32
CA PRO A 575 44.65 26.55 16.79
C PRO A 575 44.31 26.92 18.24
N VAL A 576 43.33 26.27 18.86
CA VAL A 576 42.78 26.63 20.18
C VAL A 576 42.96 25.55 21.25
N VAL A 577 43.39 24.34 20.88
CA VAL A 577 43.79 23.27 21.82
C VAL A 577 45.26 22.90 21.62
N GLU A 578 45.96 22.53 22.69
CA GLU A 578 47.40 22.22 22.66
C GLU A 578 47.69 20.82 22.07
N ALA A 579 46.78 19.87 22.24
CA ALA A 579 46.90 18.48 21.77
C ALA A 579 45.95 18.20 20.58
N ASP A 580 46.28 17.20 19.76
CA ASP A 580 45.36 16.72 18.74
C ASP A 580 44.15 16.05 19.42
N LEU A 581 42.96 16.62 19.19
CA LEU A 581 41.72 16.14 19.83
C LEU A 581 41.46 14.65 19.56
N ARG A 582 41.95 14.09 18.45
CA ARG A 582 41.77 12.66 18.15
C ARG A 582 42.53 11.78 19.13
N THR A 583 43.73 12.19 19.53
CA THR A 583 44.49 11.50 20.59
C THR A 583 43.71 11.55 21.91
N THR A 584 43.12 12.70 22.23
CA THR A 584 42.29 12.82 23.44
C THR A 584 41.04 11.96 23.34
N LEU A 585 40.31 12.01 22.23
CA LEU A 585 39.07 11.26 21.99
C LEU A 585 39.28 9.74 22.04
N PHE A 586 40.36 9.22 21.46
CA PHE A 586 40.57 7.78 21.28
C PHE A 586 41.55 7.12 22.26
N GLU A 587 42.57 7.83 22.73
CA GLU A 587 43.70 7.20 23.45
C GLU A 587 43.82 7.65 24.91
N ARG A 588 43.61 8.93 25.21
CA ARG A 588 43.85 9.49 26.56
C ARG A 588 42.87 10.62 26.88
N VAL A 589 41.89 10.34 27.72
CA VAL A 589 41.08 11.40 28.35
C VAL A 589 41.48 11.47 29.83
N GLU A 590 42.04 12.60 30.26
CA GLU A 590 41.88 12.97 31.67
C GLU A 590 40.40 13.29 31.87
N PRO A 591 39.69 12.53 32.73
CA PRO A 591 38.27 12.78 32.97
C PRO A 591 38.07 14.23 33.37
N ASP A 592 37.00 14.84 32.85
CA ASP A 592 36.54 16.16 33.29
C ASP A 592 37.46 17.34 32.86
N SER A 593 38.38 17.08 31.92
CA SER A 593 39.21 18.08 31.23
C SER A 593 38.44 18.83 30.13
N LEU A 594 38.97 19.99 29.73
CA LEU A 594 38.43 20.80 28.62
C LEU A 594 38.32 19.98 27.32
N ASP A 595 39.35 19.21 26.99
CA ASP A 595 39.39 18.36 25.80
C ASP A 595 38.30 17.28 25.82
N SER A 596 37.95 16.78 27.01
CA SER A 596 36.88 15.79 27.19
C SER A 596 35.50 16.33 26.80
N PHE A 597 35.20 17.59 27.14
CA PHE A 597 33.95 18.25 26.75
C PHE A 597 33.92 18.62 25.26
N LEU A 598 35.07 19.02 24.68
CA LEU A 598 35.17 19.25 23.24
C LEU A 598 35.00 17.95 22.45
N ALA A 599 35.60 16.86 22.91
CA ALA A 599 35.43 15.53 22.34
C ALA A 599 33.95 15.12 22.31
N LEU A 600 33.17 15.43 23.35
CA LEU A 600 31.73 15.18 23.37
C LEU A 600 31.02 15.93 22.23
N ILE A 601 31.26 17.24 22.09
CA ILE A 601 30.62 18.07 21.06
C ILE A 601 30.95 17.59 19.65
N VAL A 602 32.22 17.24 19.41
CA VAL A 602 32.65 16.66 18.13
C VAL A 602 31.94 15.34 17.85
N THR A 603 31.85 14.45 18.84
CA THR A 603 31.11 13.19 18.73
C THR A 603 29.64 13.39 18.42
N GLN A 604 28.96 14.35 19.08
CA GLN A 604 27.56 14.68 18.83
C GLN A 604 27.36 15.18 17.40
N TYR A 605 28.19 16.14 16.97
CA TYR A 605 28.08 16.73 15.65
C TYR A 605 28.34 15.69 14.55
N ALA A 606 29.40 14.88 14.67
CA ALA A 606 29.71 13.81 13.74
C ALA A 606 28.59 12.76 13.64
N LEU A 607 27.99 12.39 14.78
CA LEU A 607 26.88 11.44 14.81
C LEU A 607 25.58 12.00 14.21
N ALA A 608 25.25 13.26 14.52
CA ALA A 608 24.13 13.97 13.89
C ALA A 608 24.29 14.01 12.37
N ARG A 609 25.49 14.42 11.89
CA ARG A 609 25.79 14.49 10.46
C ARG A 609 25.71 13.13 9.78
N THR A 610 26.20 12.07 10.44
CA THR A 610 26.09 10.68 9.94
C THR A 610 24.64 10.27 9.74
N LEU A 611 23.77 10.53 10.72
CA LEU A 611 22.34 10.23 10.62
C LEU A 611 21.62 11.06 9.56
N MET A 612 21.93 12.35 9.47
CA MET A 612 21.36 13.25 8.47
C MET A 612 21.75 12.85 7.04
N GLU A 613 23.00 12.40 6.84
CA GLU A 613 23.48 11.90 5.55
C GLU A 613 22.79 10.57 5.16
N GLN A 614 22.47 9.74 6.16
CA GLN A 614 21.67 8.53 5.97
C GLN A 614 20.17 8.82 5.73
N GLY A 615 19.74 10.09 5.77
CA GLY A 615 18.36 10.50 5.50
C GLY A 615 17.51 10.78 6.74
N VAL A 616 18.02 10.57 7.95
CA VAL A 616 17.32 10.88 9.21
C VAL A 616 17.47 12.37 9.51
N ARG A 617 16.50 13.17 9.07
CA ARG A 617 16.51 14.63 9.28
C ARG A 617 15.74 15.00 10.55
N PRO A 618 16.31 15.84 11.44
CA PRO A 618 15.57 16.32 12.61
C PRO A 618 14.57 17.41 12.21
N ASP A 619 13.32 17.26 12.67
CA ASP A 619 12.28 18.29 12.63
C ASP A 619 12.43 19.31 13.77
N ALA A 620 13.09 18.90 14.84
CA ALA A 620 13.39 19.72 16.00
C ALA A 620 14.69 19.31 16.67
N LEU A 621 15.33 20.26 17.35
CA LEU A 621 16.53 20.03 18.15
C LEU A 621 16.32 20.52 19.59
N ILE A 622 16.97 19.86 20.54
CA ILE A 622 17.15 20.37 21.89
C ILE A 622 18.52 19.91 22.40
N GLY A 623 19.33 20.85 22.87
CA GLY A 623 20.60 20.54 23.50
C GLY A 623 20.53 20.80 25.00
N HIS A 624 21.31 20.08 25.81
CA HIS A 624 21.44 20.39 27.24
C HIS A 624 22.76 21.13 27.48
N SER A 625 22.69 22.39 27.92
CA SER A 625 23.83 23.25 28.20
C SER A 625 24.80 23.32 27.01
N LEU A 626 25.89 22.55 27.04
CA LEU A 626 26.87 22.50 25.98
C LEU A 626 26.27 22.01 24.65
N GLY A 627 25.33 21.06 24.71
CA GLY A 627 24.68 20.50 23.52
C GLY A 627 23.85 21.52 22.75
N GLU A 628 23.43 22.64 23.35
CA GLU A 628 22.67 23.69 22.65
C GLU A 628 23.53 24.41 21.59
N TYR A 629 24.85 24.48 21.78
CA TYR A 629 25.76 24.99 20.75
C TYR A 629 25.82 24.05 19.53
N THR A 630 25.82 22.74 19.76
CA THR A 630 25.72 21.74 18.68
C THR A 630 24.36 21.85 17.97
N ALA A 631 23.26 22.00 18.72
CA ALA A 631 21.92 22.21 18.18
C ALA A 631 21.87 23.45 17.29
N ALA A 632 22.39 24.58 17.77
CA ALA A 632 22.41 25.83 17.05
C ALA A 632 23.29 25.78 15.80
N CYS A 633 24.43 25.06 15.86
CA CYS A 633 25.27 24.82 14.69
C CYS A 633 24.58 23.97 13.63
N LEU A 634 23.92 22.86 14.03
CA LEU A 634 23.12 22.04 13.12
C LEU A 634 21.93 22.81 12.52
N ALA A 635 21.34 23.73 13.30
CA ALA A 635 20.30 24.64 12.85
C ALA A 635 20.82 25.80 11.97
N GLY A 636 22.13 25.95 11.78
CA GLY A 636 22.73 26.99 10.94
C GLY A 636 22.87 28.36 11.59
N VAL A 637 22.69 28.48 12.92
CA VAL A 637 22.88 29.74 13.67
C VAL A 637 24.34 30.16 13.71
N MET A 638 25.26 29.20 13.81
CA MET A 638 26.72 29.40 13.79
C MET A 638 27.35 28.37 12.86
N ASP A 639 28.39 28.77 12.14
CA ASP A 639 29.17 27.81 11.36
C ASP A 639 30.07 26.97 12.29
N LEU A 640 30.48 25.78 11.84
CA LEU A 640 31.28 24.83 12.64
C LEU A 640 32.65 25.43 13.04
N ASP A 641 33.25 26.20 12.13
CA ASP A 641 34.53 26.90 12.32
C ASP A 641 34.44 28.07 13.31
N GLU A 642 33.24 28.58 13.55
CA GLU A 642 32.94 29.59 14.57
C GLU A 642 32.55 28.96 15.92
N MET A 643 31.69 27.95 15.90
CA MET A 643 31.11 27.32 17.09
C MET A 643 32.18 26.65 17.96
N LEU A 644 33.04 25.82 17.38
CA LEU A 644 34.02 25.04 18.13
C LEU A 644 35.03 25.92 18.91
N PRO A 645 35.64 26.97 18.33
CA PRO A 645 36.50 27.89 19.08
C PRO A 645 35.78 28.66 20.19
N VAL A 646 34.51 29.02 20.00
CA VAL A 646 33.71 29.73 21.01
C VAL A 646 33.39 28.82 22.18
N VAL A 647 33.03 27.56 21.91
CA VAL A 647 32.80 26.56 22.94
C VAL A 647 34.08 26.28 23.73
N ALA A 648 35.23 26.16 23.06
CA ALA A 648 36.53 26.01 23.73
C ALA A 648 36.82 27.19 24.68
N GLU A 649 36.60 28.42 24.22
CA GLU A 649 36.78 29.62 25.05
C GLU A 649 35.80 29.68 26.22
N ARG A 650 34.53 29.32 26.00
CA ARG A 650 33.52 29.21 27.07
C ARG A 650 33.97 28.25 28.15
N LEU A 651 34.41 27.05 27.77
CA LEU A 651 34.89 26.03 28.70
C LEU A 651 36.10 26.54 29.47
N ARG A 652 37.08 27.16 28.80
CA ARG A 652 38.28 27.74 29.42
C ARG A 652 37.92 28.81 30.46
N LEU A 653 37.02 29.74 30.12
CA LEU A 653 36.58 30.80 31.02
C LEU A 653 35.82 30.24 32.23
N ILE A 654 34.91 29.27 32.03
CA ILE A 654 34.16 28.61 33.11
C ILE A 654 35.13 27.87 34.05
N SER A 655 36.04 27.06 33.51
CA SER A 655 37.03 26.32 34.30
C SER A 655 37.96 27.25 35.10
N SER A 656 38.28 28.45 34.59
CA SER A 656 39.11 29.42 35.30
C SER A 656 38.51 29.97 36.60
N ARG A 657 37.19 29.81 36.79
CA ARG A 657 36.49 30.29 37.99
C ARG A 657 36.30 29.23 39.07
N GLY A 658 36.36 27.94 38.71
CA GLY A 658 36.15 26.84 39.63
C GLY A 658 34.73 26.79 40.21
N GLY A 659 34.60 26.28 41.43
CA GLY A 659 33.32 25.99 42.08
C GLY A 659 32.85 24.55 41.85
N ALA A 660 31.65 24.24 42.33
CA ALA A 660 31.10 22.89 42.28
C ALA A 660 29.64 22.88 41.77
N THR A 661 29.25 21.74 41.23
CA THR A 661 27.89 21.48 40.73
C THR A 661 27.40 20.14 41.28
N VAL A 662 26.17 20.10 41.79
CA VAL A 662 25.55 18.91 42.39
C VAL A 662 24.18 18.63 41.77
N GLY A 663 23.94 17.41 41.34
CA GLY A 663 22.61 16.94 40.93
C GLY A 663 21.81 16.49 42.14
N VAL A 664 20.55 16.92 42.23
CA VAL A 664 19.66 16.64 43.37
C VAL A 664 18.43 15.89 42.87
N ALA A 665 18.09 14.77 43.51
CA ALA A 665 16.90 13.98 43.21
C ALA A 665 15.66 14.59 43.90
N ALA A 666 15.34 15.83 43.56
CA ALA A 666 14.20 16.58 44.06
C ALA A 666 13.69 17.59 43.00
N SER A 667 12.46 18.08 43.18
CA SER A 667 11.89 19.12 42.32
C SER A 667 12.60 20.46 42.55
N ALA A 668 12.55 21.34 41.54
CA ALA A 668 13.06 22.70 41.67
C ALA A 668 12.38 23.46 42.82
N ASP A 669 11.08 23.28 43.00
CA ASP A 669 10.29 23.94 44.06
C ASP A 669 10.67 23.46 45.46
N ALA A 670 11.03 22.17 45.61
CA ALA A 670 11.49 21.63 46.89
C ALA A 670 12.91 22.14 47.24
N VAL A 671 13.75 22.37 46.23
CA VAL A 671 15.13 22.84 46.42
C VAL A 671 15.21 24.36 46.56
N ALA A 672 14.33 25.12 45.92
CA ALA A 672 14.37 26.58 45.93
C ALA A 672 14.47 27.24 47.33
N PRO A 673 13.73 26.77 48.37
CA PRO A 673 13.86 27.31 49.73
C PRO A 673 15.22 27.05 50.40
N LEU A 674 15.99 26.09 49.89
CA LEU A 674 17.31 25.71 50.40
C LEU A 674 18.45 26.50 49.73
N LEU A 675 18.14 27.28 48.67
CA LEU A 675 19.14 28.04 47.93
C LEU A 675 19.43 29.38 48.63
N GLY A 676 20.62 29.50 49.20
CA GLY A 676 21.18 30.78 49.66
C GLY A 676 21.69 31.65 48.49
N PRO A 677 22.13 32.89 48.75
CA PRO A 677 22.64 33.80 47.72
C PRO A 677 23.89 33.27 46.99
N ASP A 678 24.64 32.38 47.65
CA ASP A 678 25.88 31.77 47.13
C ASP A 678 25.62 30.48 46.31
N LEU A 679 24.36 30.17 46.01
CA LEU A 679 23.94 29.02 45.20
C LEU A 679 23.02 29.47 44.08
N SER A 680 23.05 28.76 42.97
CA SER A 680 22.16 28.99 41.82
C SER A 680 21.57 27.69 41.36
N LEU A 681 20.29 27.72 40.97
CA LEU A 681 19.67 26.61 40.27
C LEU A 681 20.25 26.56 38.85
N ALA A 682 21.07 25.54 38.58
CA ALA A 682 21.79 25.38 37.33
C ALA A 682 20.95 24.70 36.25
N ALA A 683 20.13 23.71 36.60
CA ALA A 683 19.25 23.02 35.65
C ALA A 683 17.98 22.46 36.31
N VAL A 684 16.89 22.42 35.56
CA VAL A 684 15.66 21.69 35.86
C VAL A 684 15.51 20.59 34.81
N ASN A 685 15.84 19.35 35.18
CA ASN A 685 15.97 18.22 34.27
C ASN A 685 14.72 17.34 34.20
N GLY A 686 13.86 17.43 35.22
CA GLY A 686 12.60 16.70 35.29
C GLY A 686 11.82 17.06 36.57
N PRO A 687 10.63 16.46 36.77
CA PRO A 687 9.77 16.77 37.91
C PRO A 687 10.41 16.48 39.27
N ALA A 688 11.33 15.51 39.33
CA ALA A 688 12.07 15.14 40.54
C ALA A 688 13.61 15.15 40.34
N ALA A 689 14.10 15.97 39.40
CA ALA A 689 15.53 16.07 39.12
C ALA A 689 15.95 17.49 38.76
N CYS A 690 16.82 18.09 39.59
CA CYS A 690 17.41 19.40 39.34
C CYS A 690 18.92 19.41 39.61
N THR A 691 19.58 20.52 39.33
CA THR A 691 21.02 20.69 39.54
C THR A 691 21.29 22.06 40.16
N VAL A 692 22.18 22.09 41.15
CA VAL A 692 22.57 23.30 41.89
C VAL A 692 24.06 23.53 41.71
N ALA A 693 24.46 24.79 41.50
CA ALA A 693 25.85 25.18 41.32
C ALA A 693 26.20 26.42 42.15
N GLY A 694 27.44 26.49 42.63
CA GLY A 694 27.93 27.63 43.40
C GLY A 694 29.39 27.47 43.82
N GLN A 695 29.85 28.34 44.73
CA GLN A 695 31.19 28.18 45.31
C GLN A 695 31.31 26.85 46.06
N THR A 696 32.49 26.22 46.03
CA THR A 696 32.71 24.87 46.59
C THR A 696 32.24 24.76 48.04
N ASP A 697 32.62 25.70 48.90
CA ASP A 697 32.22 25.71 50.32
C ASP A 697 30.70 25.85 50.51
N ALA A 698 30.02 26.59 49.62
CA ALA A 698 28.57 26.73 49.65
C ALA A 698 27.87 25.43 49.23
N VAL A 699 28.39 24.74 48.21
CA VAL A 699 27.89 23.44 47.76
C VAL A 699 28.17 22.37 48.82
N ASP A 700 29.32 22.37 49.49
CA ASP A 700 29.63 21.44 50.58
C ASP A 700 28.63 21.58 51.75
N ARG A 701 28.29 22.82 52.13
CA ARG A 701 27.24 23.08 53.14
C ARG A 701 25.86 22.61 52.67
N PHE A 702 25.54 22.82 51.40
CA PHE A 702 24.28 22.38 50.82
C PHE A 702 24.17 20.86 50.78
N GLU A 703 25.25 20.14 50.44
CA GLU A 703 25.30 18.67 50.48
C GLU A 703 25.12 18.10 51.89
N ALA A 704 25.71 18.75 52.91
CA ALA A 704 25.47 18.40 54.30
C ALA A 704 24.00 18.60 54.71
N GLU A 705 23.37 19.67 54.23
CA GLU A 705 21.96 19.94 54.47
C GLU A 705 21.05 18.93 53.75
N LEU A 706 21.35 18.56 52.50
CA LEU A 706 20.62 17.52 51.77
C LEU A 706 20.75 16.16 52.47
N THR A 707 21.93 15.84 53.02
CA THR A 707 22.13 14.63 53.84
C THR A 707 21.27 14.68 55.10
N ARG A 708 21.16 15.84 55.76
CA ARG A 708 20.31 16.03 56.94
C ARG A 708 18.82 15.84 56.61
N LEU A 709 18.41 16.23 55.41
CA LEU A 709 17.04 16.13 54.91
C LEU A 709 16.72 14.79 54.22
N ASP A 710 17.68 13.86 54.17
CA ASP A 710 17.56 12.56 53.48
C ASP A 710 17.19 12.68 51.99
N VAL A 711 17.67 13.74 51.33
CA VAL A 711 17.46 13.97 49.89
C VAL A 711 18.66 13.41 49.11
N PRO A 712 18.48 12.44 48.20
CA PRO A 712 19.58 11.89 47.42
C PRO A 712 20.20 12.95 46.48
N PHE A 713 21.53 13.00 46.46
CA PHE A 713 22.27 13.89 45.57
C PHE A 713 23.55 13.22 45.06
N ARG A 714 24.12 13.81 44.01
CA ARG A 714 25.40 13.38 43.44
C ARG A 714 26.16 14.57 42.91
N ARG A 715 27.38 14.80 43.43
CA ARG A 715 28.31 15.79 42.88
C ARG A 715 28.64 15.44 41.44
N LEU A 716 28.47 16.40 40.53
CA LEU A 716 28.76 16.22 39.12
C LEU A 716 30.27 16.32 38.89
N ARG A 717 30.75 15.53 37.94
CA ARG A 717 32.14 15.47 37.55
C ARG A 717 32.48 16.61 36.59
N ILE A 718 32.33 17.84 37.06
CA ILE A 718 32.63 19.07 36.33
C ILE A 718 33.32 20.00 37.33
N PRO A 719 34.58 20.43 37.11
CA PRO A 719 35.34 21.22 38.08
C PRO A 719 34.93 22.71 38.05
N ALA A 720 33.64 23.01 37.89
CA ALA A 720 33.13 24.37 37.80
C ALA A 720 31.66 24.47 38.22
N ALA A 721 31.26 25.68 38.64
CA ALA A 721 29.89 26.05 38.94
C ALA A 721 29.16 26.61 37.70
N ALA A 722 28.91 25.76 36.70
CA ALA A 722 28.21 26.17 35.47
C ALA A 722 26.78 26.68 35.76
N HIS A 723 26.29 27.64 34.96
CA HIS A 723 24.93 28.21 35.09
C HIS A 723 24.66 28.85 36.47
N SER A 724 25.65 29.56 37.01
CA SER A 724 25.56 30.19 38.33
C SER A 724 26.16 31.61 38.35
N HIS A 725 25.86 32.35 39.41
CA HIS A 725 26.44 33.67 39.70
C HIS A 725 27.98 33.67 39.77
N VAL A 726 28.63 32.52 40.00
CA VAL A 726 30.10 32.40 39.99
C VAL A 726 30.70 32.82 38.63
N LEU A 727 29.90 32.76 37.56
CA LEU A 727 30.30 33.13 36.21
C LEU A 727 30.16 34.63 35.89
N ASP A 728 29.49 35.43 36.72
CA ASP A 728 29.27 36.86 36.47
C ASP A 728 30.55 37.61 36.04
N PRO A 729 31.73 37.37 36.65
CA PRO A 729 32.96 38.07 36.27
C PRO A 729 33.56 37.69 34.91
N ILE A 730 33.09 36.64 34.23
CA ILE A 730 33.56 36.25 32.88
C ILE A 730 32.60 36.65 31.76
N LEU A 731 31.37 37.06 32.09
CA LEU A 731 30.30 37.25 31.10
C LEU A 731 30.64 38.33 30.07
N ASP A 732 31.24 39.45 30.48
CA ASP A 732 31.66 40.52 29.56
C ASP A 732 32.78 40.07 28.61
N THR A 733 33.71 39.26 29.11
CA THR A 733 34.80 38.69 28.30
C THR A 733 34.22 37.73 27.26
N PHE A 734 33.30 36.85 27.68
CA PHE A 734 32.65 35.92 26.77
C PHE A 734 31.75 36.63 25.75
N ALA A 735 31.02 37.68 26.16
CA ALA A 735 30.25 38.54 25.26
C ALA A 735 31.15 39.20 24.20
N GLY A 736 32.37 39.61 24.58
CA GLY A 736 33.39 40.11 23.65
C GLY A 736 33.71 39.10 22.55
N ARG A 737 33.87 37.82 22.91
CA ARG A 737 34.09 36.74 21.94
C ARG A 737 32.88 36.48 21.06
N LEU A 738 31.68 36.42 21.63
CA LEU A 738 30.43 36.18 20.89
C LEU A 738 30.13 37.25 19.83
N ARG A 739 30.51 38.52 20.07
CA ARG A 739 30.35 39.61 19.07
C ARG A 739 31.18 39.42 17.81
N THR A 740 32.16 38.52 17.83
CA THR A 740 32.99 38.22 16.64
C THR A 740 32.32 37.25 15.68
N LEU A 741 31.22 36.60 16.10
CA LEU A 741 30.54 35.56 15.33
C LEU A 741 29.49 36.13 14.40
N ARG A 742 29.27 35.45 13.29
CA ARG A 742 28.14 35.72 12.39
C ARG A 742 26.94 34.85 12.76
N LEU A 743 26.17 35.31 13.74
CA LEU A 743 24.93 34.64 14.14
C LEU A 743 23.82 34.79 13.07
N ARG A 744 23.10 33.71 12.78
CA ARG A 744 22.00 33.68 11.80
C ARG A 744 20.73 33.10 12.42
N ALA A 745 19.58 33.37 11.79
CA ALA A 745 18.32 32.74 12.19
C ALA A 745 18.37 31.22 11.92
N PRO A 746 17.78 30.38 12.79
CA PRO A 746 17.84 28.93 12.65
C PRO A 746 16.99 28.43 11.46
N GLY A 747 17.55 27.55 10.64
CA GLY A 747 16.84 26.80 9.60
C GLY A 747 16.15 25.54 10.10
N ILE A 748 16.58 25.00 11.24
CA ILE A 748 15.92 23.89 11.95
C ILE A 748 15.42 24.42 13.30
N PRO A 749 14.13 24.28 13.64
CA PRO A 749 13.60 24.71 14.93
C PRO A 749 14.32 24.03 16.09
N TYR A 750 14.66 24.80 17.13
CA TYR A 750 15.18 24.23 18.37
C TYR A 750 14.64 24.93 19.61
N VAL A 751 14.64 24.20 20.72
CA VAL A 751 14.16 24.69 22.01
C VAL A 751 15.37 25.19 22.82
N THR A 752 15.33 26.45 23.24
CA THR A 752 16.42 27.04 24.02
C THR A 752 16.29 26.71 25.51
N ASN A 753 17.42 26.45 26.16
CA ASN A 753 17.51 26.15 27.58
C ASN A 753 17.15 27.35 28.46
N VAL A 754 17.26 28.59 27.96
CA VAL A 754 17.01 29.81 28.75
C VAL A 754 15.54 29.92 29.14
N THR A 755 14.64 29.72 28.18
CA THR A 755 13.20 29.85 28.38
C THR A 755 12.47 28.51 28.48
N GLY A 756 13.10 27.42 28.00
CA GLY A 756 12.42 26.13 27.84
C GLY A 756 11.39 26.14 26.71
N THR A 757 11.46 27.13 25.81
CA THR A 757 10.52 27.31 24.68
C THR A 757 11.27 27.42 23.34
N TRP A 758 10.53 27.41 22.22
CA TRP A 758 11.12 27.59 20.89
C TRP A 758 11.90 28.90 20.81
N ILE A 759 13.15 28.82 20.32
CA ILE A 759 13.94 30.02 20.09
C ILE A 759 13.40 30.81 18.88
N THR A 760 13.38 32.12 18.99
CA THR A 760 13.08 33.01 17.85
C THR A 760 14.35 33.38 17.09
N GLY A 761 14.21 33.79 15.82
CA GLY A 761 15.34 34.28 15.03
C GLY A 761 16.06 35.46 15.71
N ALA A 762 15.31 36.37 16.33
CA ALA A 762 15.88 37.50 17.07
C ALA A 762 16.73 37.06 18.27
N GLN A 763 16.23 36.11 19.07
CA GLN A 763 16.98 35.55 20.20
C GLN A 763 18.24 34.80 19.74
N ALA A 764 18.14 33.97 18.69
CA ALA A 764 19.28 33.22 18.16
C ALA A 764 20.43 34.13 17.71
N THR A 765 20.09 35.30 17.16
CA THR A 765 21.05 36.30 16.67
C THR A 765 21.52 37.31 17.72
N ASP A 766 20.98 37.26 18.94
CA ASP A 766 21.34 38.19 20.01
C ASP A 766 22.47 37.61 20.88
N VAL A 767 23.60 38.31 20.96
CA VAL A 767 24.72 37.97 21.85
C VAL A 767 24.27 37.86 23.30
N ARG A 768 23.31 38.70 23.74
CA ARG A 768 22.81 38.66 25.11
C ARG A 768 22.17 37.31 25.44
N HIS A 769 21.46 36.70 24.49
CA HIS A 769 20.87 35.39 24.68
C HIS A 769 21.93 34.32 25.01
N TRP A 770 23.07 34.34 24.33
CA TRP A 770 24.16 33.38 24.56
C TRP A 770 24.94 33.61 25.86
N VAL A 771 24.99 34.86 26.33
CA VAL A 771 25.47 35.23 27.67
C VAL A 771 24.49 34.71 28.73
N ASP A 772 23.20 34.98 28.55
CA ASP A 772 22.11 34.52 29.42
C ASP A 772 22.08 32.99 29.49
N HIS A 773 22.24 32.29 28.35
CA HIS A 773 22.39 30.84 28.26
C HIS A 773 23.58 30.30 29.04
N THR A 774 24.68 31.06 29.16
CA THR A 774 25.84 30.63 29.96
C THR A 774 25.61 30.82 31.46
N ARG A 775 24.75 31.76 31.84
CA ARG A 775 24.56 32.21 33.23
C ARG A 775 23.32 31.64 33.91
N HIS A 776 22.22 31.46 33.19
CA HIS A 776 20.91 31.14 33.75
C HIS A 776 20.58 29.65 33.71
N THR A 777 19.54 29.26 34.44
CA THR A 777 19.10 27.88 34.61
C THR A 777 18.75 27.23 33.27
N VAL A 778 19.23 26.00 33.06
CA VAL A 778 18.82 25.14 31.95
C VAL A 778 17.43 24.55 32.21
N ARG A 779 16.43 25.00 31.46
CA ARG A 779 15.03 24.58 31.56
C ARG A 779 14.72 23.36 30.67
N PHE A 780 15.43 22.26 30.89
CA PHE A 780 15.33 21.08 30.03
C PHE A 780 13.97 20.38 30.11
N ALA A 781 13.39 20.24 31.30
CA ALA A 781 12.06 19.61 31.47
C ALA A 781 10.96 20.36 30.70
N ASP A 782 10.90 21.68 30.87
CA ASP A 782 9.99 22.55 30.12
C ASP A 782 10.24 22.46 28.61
N GLY A 783 11.51 22.34 28.23
CA GLY A 783 11.91 22.20 26.83
C GLY A 783 11.43 20.90 26.19
N ILE A 784 11.51 19.78 26.92
CA ILE A 784 10.97 18.49 26.47
C ILE A 784 9.44 18.56 26.33
N ALA A 785 8.73 19.16 27.28
CA ALA A 785 7.28 19.34 27.19
C ALA A 785 6.89 20.20 25.96
N THR A 786 7.60 21.31 25.74
CA THR A 786 7.41 22.17 24.55
C THR A 786 7.68 21.42 23.25
N LEU A 787 8.75 20.63 23.20
CA LEU A 787 9.12 19.85 22.04
C LEU A 787 8.09 18.76 21.75
N TRP A 788 7.59 18.07 22.78
CA TRP A 788 6.58 17.03 22.68
C TRP A 788 5.24 17.54 22.14
N ALA A 789 4.84 18.74 22.57
CA ALA A 789 3.61 19.39 22.09
C ALA A 789 3.60 19.64 20.57
N ARG A 790 4.77 19.64 19.90
CA ARG A 790 4.91 19.83 18.46
C ARG A 790 4.88 18.50 17.69
N GLY A 791 3.81 17.72 17.91
CA GLY A 791 3.54 16.50 17.13
C GLY A 791 4.29 15.25 17.60
N ARG A 792 4.56 15.14 18.91
CA ARG A 792 5.00 13.91 19.60
C ARG A 792 6.15 13.17 18.86
N PRO A 793 7.27 13.85 18.59
CA PRO A 793 8.34 13.28 17.77
C PRO A 793 9.03 12.11 18.45
N VAL A 794 9.65 11.24 17.66
CA VAL A 794 10.63 10.26 18.16
C VAL A 794 11.84 11.01 18.71
N LEU A 795 12.19 10.75 19.97
CA LEU A 795 13.27 11.45 20.67
C LEU A 795 14.58 10.68 20.52
N VAL A 796 15.54 11.25 19.79
CA VAL A 796 16.80 10.60 19.42
C VAL A 796 17.96 11.27 20.15
N GLU A 797 18.56 10.59 21.13
CA GLU A 797 19.75 11.09 21.82
C GLU A 797 20.98 10.91 20.94
N ILE A 798 21.60 12.03 20.58
CA ILE A 798 22.77 12.12 19.71
C ILE A 798 24.01 12.23 20.58
N GLY A 799 24.55 11.10 21.02
CA GLY A 799 25.72 11.07 21.87
C GLY A 799 25.77 9.84 22.77
N PRO A 800 26.80 9.73 23.62
CA PRO A 800 27.02 8.56 24.45
C PRO A 800 25.95 8.42 25.55
N GLY A 801 25.38 7.23 25.66
CA GLY A 801 24.49 6.85 26.75
C GLY A 801 23.01 7.16 26.50
N ASP A 802 22.23 7.11 27.58
CA ASP A 802 20.76 7.19 27.56
C ASP A 802 20.23 8.19 28.60
N SER A 803 21.04 9.21 28.92
CA SER A 803 20.74 10.11 30.03
C SER A 803 19.59 11.06 29.68
N MET A 804 19.61 11.65 28.49
CA MET A 804 18.54 12.55 28.06
C MET A 804 17.25 11.80 27.75
N THR A 805 17.33 10.62 27.14
CA THR A 805 16.16 9.77 26.89
C THR A 805 15.49 9.33 28.19
N LYS A 806 16.25 8.98 29.24
CA LYS A 806 15.69 8.73 30.58
C LYS A 806 14.99 9.95 31.18
N LEU A 807 15.63 11.12 31.11
CA LEU A 807 15.03 12.37 31.60
C LEU A 807 13.77 12.74 30.83
N ALA A 808 13.76 12.56 29.50
CA ALA A 808 12.61 12.83 28.67
C ALA A 808 11.44 11.88 28.97
N ARG A 809 11.72 10.57 29.17
CA ARG A 809 10.70 9.61 29.63
C ARG A 809 10.12 9.99 30.99
N ALA A 810 10.96 10.41 31.93
CA ALA A 810 10.49 10.85 33.25
C ALA A 810 9.66 12.14 33.19
N ALA A 811 9.94 13.03 32.25
CA ALA A 811 9.14 14.23 32.02
C ALA A 811 7.81 13.94 31.29
N LEU A 812 7.69 12.79 30.62
CA LEU A 812 6.58 12.39 29.77
C LEU A 812 6.01 11.02 30.19
N GLU A 813 6.00 10.72 31.50
CA GLU A 813 5.70 9.39 32.04
C GLU A 813 4.34 8.86 31.54
N ASP A 814 3.33 9.72 31.48
CA ASP A 814 1.96 9.38 31.05
C ASP A 814 1.81 9.19 29.53
N GLU A 815 2.80 9.56 28.71
CA GLU A 815 2.70 9.60 27.24
C GLU A 815 3.51 8.49 26.53
N ALA A 816 4.36 7.76 27.26
CA ALA A 816 5.18 6.64 26.76
C ALA A 816 5.96 6.94 25.45
N PRO A 817 6.86 7.95 25.43
CA PRO A 817 7.53 8.39 24.22
C PRO A 817 8.47 7.33 23.61
N VAL A 818 8.48 7.24 22.28
CA VAL A 818 9.51 6.48 21.56
C VAL A 818 10.84 7.22 21.68
N THR A 819 11.84 6.52 22.20
CA THR A 819 13.17 7.09 22.47
C THR A 819 14.26 6.19 21.88
N VAL A 820 15.26 6.80 21.27
CA VAL A 820 16.33 6.11 20.54
C VAL A 820 17.69 6.61 20.99
N THR A 821 18.57 5.68 21.35
CA THR A 821 19.98 5.95 21.69
C THR A 821 20.87 5.55 20.53
N THR A 822 21.81 6.41 20.16
CA THR A 822 22.66 6.27 18.97
C THR A 822 24.10 5.81 19.26
N MET A 823 24.54 5.86 20.53
CA MET A 823 25.87 5.42 20.97
C MET A 823 25.81 4.79 22.36
N ARG A 824 26.72 3.85 22.66
CA ARG A 824 26.68 3.11 23.92
C ARG A 824 26.88 4.02 25.14
N HIS A 825 26.37 3.56 26.28
CA HIS A 825 26.75 4.10 27.58
C HIS A 825 28.17 3.65 27.95
N ALA A 826 28.95 4.48 28.67
CA ALA A 826 30.34 4.21 29.04
C ALA A 826 30.58 2.86 29.74
N LYS A 827 29.59 2.39 30.51
CA LYS A 827 29.61 1.10 31.24
C LYS A 827 29.10 -0.10 30.43
N ALA A 828 28.59 0.12 29.22
CA ALA A 828 28.07 -0.95 28.38
C ALA A 828 29.20 -1.53 27.50
N ASP A 829 29.23 -2.86 27.41
CA ASP A 829 30.13 -3.61 26.56
C ASP A 829 29.44 -3.93 25.22
N ALA A 830 29.38 -2.92 24.34
CA ALA A 830 28.77 -3.04 23.01
C ALA A 830 29.51 -2.13 22.02
N PRO A 831 29.85 -2.57 20.80
CA PRO A 831 30.42 -1.68 19.79
C PRO A 831 29.45 -0.56 19.39
N ASP A 832 29.95 0.68 19.23
CA ASP A 832 29.11 1.83 18.87
C ASP A 832 28.37 1.64 17.53
N GLY A 833 29.01 0.99 16.56
CA GLY A 833 28.37 0.63 15.29
C GLY A 833 27.16 -0.29 15.45
N PHE A 834 27.13 -1.15 16.47
CA PHE A 834 25.97 -2.00 16.76
C PHE A 834 24.84 -1.21 17.39
N VAL A 835 25.16 -0.25 18.26
CA VAL A 835 24.15 0.65 18.85
C VAL A 835 23.53 1.52 17.77
N LEU A 836 24.33 2.08 16.86
CA LEU A 836 23.86 2.86 15.73
C LEU A 836 22.97 2.03 14.79
N ALA A 837 23.38 0.81 14.42
CA ALA A 837 22.54 -0.07 13.60
C ALA A 837 21.18 -0.36 14.27
N GLY A 838 21.18 -0.66 15.57
CA GLY A 838 19.94 -0.83 16.34
C GLY A 838 19.11 0.46 16.46
N ALA A 839 19.75 1.63 16.47
CA ALA A 839 19.07 2.93 16.45
C ALA A 839 18.32 3.14 15.13
N LEU A 840 18.97 2.89 14.00
CA LEU A 840 18.36 2.98 12.67
C LEU A 840 17.17 2.01 12.52
N GLY A 841 17.32 0.77 13.02
CA GLY A 841 16.22 -0.19 13.04
C GLY A 841 15.02 0.30 13.87
N ARG A 842 15.27 0.84 15.07
CA ARG A 842 14.21 1.41 15.93
C ARG A 842 13.53 2.63 15.30
N LEU A 843 14.29 3.49 14.62
CA LEU A 843 13.73 4.63 13.89
C LEU A 843 12.81 4.17 12.75
N TRP A 844 13.25 3.20 11.96
CA TRP A 844 12.42 2.63 10.90
C TRP A 844 11.16 1.96 11.44
N ALA A 845 11.27 1.21 12.54
CA ALA A 845 10.13 0.59 13.21
C ALA A 845 9.12 1.62 13.76
N ALA A 846 9.60 2.82 14.11
CA ALA A 846 8.77 3.92 14.58
C ALA A 846 8.13 4.76 13.45
N GLY A 847 8.40 4.44 12.17
CA GLY A 847 7.84 5.14 11.01
C GLY A 847 8.80 6.06 10.26
N VAL A 848 10.08 6.13 10.67
CA VAL A 848 11.11 6.92 9.96
C VAL A 848 11.70 6.07 8.82
N ASP A 849 10.99 6.00 7.70
CA ASP A 849 11.38 5.18 6.53
C ASP A 849 12.82 5.44 6.06
N SER A 850 13.25 6.70 6.12
CA SER A 850 14.59 7.12 5.71
C SER A 850 15.73 6.60 6.59
N ALA A 851 15.44 6.02 7.77
CA ALA A 851 16.48 5.50 8.65
C ALA A 851 17.17 4.22 8.12
N LEU A 852 16.52 3.50 7.20
CA LEU A 852 17.12 2.37 6.50
C LEU A 852 17.05 2.62 5.00
N PRO A 853 17.85 3.57 4.47
CA PRO A 853 17.79 3.94 3.06
C PRO A 853 18.20 2.74 2.18
N HIS A 854 17.78 2.76 0.92
CA HIS A 854 18.21 1.83 -0.12
C HIS A 854 19.69 2.08 -0.47
N ALA A 855 20.62 1.78 0.43
CA ALA A 855 22.03 2.06 0.24
C ALA A 855 22.70 0.98 -0.64
N VAL A 856 23.49 1.45 -1.62
CA VAL A 856 24.46 0.67 -2.39
C VAL A 856 25.74 0.59 -1.54
N ASP A 857 26.20 -0.62 -1.23
CA ASP A 857 27.45 -0.80 -0.49
C ASP A 857 28.65 -0.54 -1.44
N PRO A 858 29.63 0.31 -1.08
CA PRO A 858 30.84 0.52 -1.87
C PRO A 858 31.75 -0.73 -1.97
N ALA A 859 31.54 -1.77 -1.14
CA ALA A 859 32.21 -3.07 -1.26
C ALA A 859 31.65 -3.97 -2.39
N GLY A 860 30.61 -3.50 -3.09
CA GLY A 860 29.89 -4.21 -4.14
C GLY A 860 28.42 -4.39 -3.76
N PRO A 861 27.48 -4.38 -4.73
CA PRO A 861 26.06 -4.42 -4.41
C PRO A 861 25.68 -5.76 -3.76
N PRO A 862 25.05 -5.77 -2.57
CA PRO A 862 24.39 -6.96 -2.04
C PRO A 862 23.36 -7.47 -3.06
N ARG A 863 23.09 -8.77 -3.05
CA ARG A 863 22.23 -9.41 -4.04
C ARG A 863 20.80 -9.49 -3.57
N ARG A 864 19.89 -9.33 -4.52
CA ARG A 864 18.49 -9.75 -4.40
C ARG A 864 18.45 -11.26 -4.19
N VAL A 865 17.85 -11.70 -3.09
CA VAL A 865 17.68 -13.12 -2.73
C VAL A 865 16.22 -13.41 -2.49
N ARG A 866 15.83 -14.64 -2.77
CA ARG A 866 14.48 -15.09 -2.47
C ARG A 866 14.25 -15.06 -0.97
N LEU A 867 13.09 -14.55 -0.56
CA LEU A 867 12.62 -14.50 0.82
C LEU A 867 11.19 -15.06 0.87
N PRO A 868 10.65 -15.40 2.06
CA PRO A 868 9.30 -15.94 2.15
C PRO A 868 8.30 -14.87 1.70
N GLY A 869 7.22 -15.30 1.07
CA GLY A 869 6.09 -14.42 0.76
C GLY A 869 5.41 -13.91 2.03
N TYR A 870 4.49 -12.96 1.86
CA TYR A 870 3.72 -12.35 2.92
C TYR A 870 2.91 -13.38 3.70
N ALA A 871 3.02 -13.35 5.03
CA ALA A 871 2.27 -14.22 5.93
C ALA A 871 0.85 -13.69 6.14
N PHE A 872 -0.06 -13.98 5.20
CA PHE A 872 -1.49 -13.64 5.27
C PHE A 872 -2.14 -14.11 6.58
N ASP A 873 -2.90 -13.23 7.23
CA ASP A 873 -3.65 -13.46 8.47
C ASP A 873 -5.03 -14.06 8.15
N ARG A 874 -5.01 -15.26 7.55
CA ARG A 874 -6.20 -15.86 6.92
C ARG A 874 -7.28 -16.22 7.93
N ARG A 875 -8.52 -15.94 7.56
CA ARG A 875 -9.72 -16.32 8.31
C ARG A 875 -10.69 -17.10 7.41
N ARG A 876 -11.60 -17.83 8.04
CA ARG A 876 -12.62 -18.59 7.31
C ARG A 876 -13.66 -17.67 6.68
N HIS A 877 -13.79 -17.76 5.36
CA HIS A 877 -14.79 -17.10 4.53
C HIS A 877 -15.48 -18.15 3.65
N TRP A 878 -16.64 -18.64 4.10
CA TRP A 878 -17.35 -19.72 3.41
C TRP A 878 -18.86 -19.64 3.59
N ILE A 879 -19.56 -20.13 2.59
CA ILE A 879 -21.00 -20.30 2.55
C ILE A 879 -21.28 -21.80 2.49
N ASP A 880 -21.89 -22.35 3.54
CA ASP A 880 -22.26 -23.77 3.54
C ASP A 880 -23.41 -24.05 2.57
N ALA A 881 -23.30 -25.18 1.85
CA ALA A 881 -24.33 -25.64 0.93
C ALA A 881 -25.60 -26.10 1.68
N PRO A 882 -26.80 -25.96 1.10
CA PRO A 882 -28.03 -26.43 1.72
C PRO A 882 -27.97 -27.95 2.02
N GLY A 883 -28.20 -28.33 3.29
CA GLY A 883 -28.27 -29.74 3.71
C GLY A 883 -26.94 -30.39 4.13
N ALA A 884 -25.83 -29.65 4.18
CA ALA A 884 -24.56 -30.14 4.73
C ALA A 884 -24.72 -30.56 6.22
N ARG A 885 -24.30 -31.77 6.57
CA ARG A 885 -24.30 -32.27 7.96
C ARG A 885 -23.02 -31.77 8.63
N THR A 886 -23.13 -30.86 9.59
CA THR A 886 -21.97 -30.44 10.39
C THR A 886 -21.52 -31.58 11.31
N GLY A 887 -20.24 -31.98 11.18
CA GLY A 887 -19.63 -33.02 12.02
C GLY A 887 -19.62 -32.60 13.50
N SER A 888 -20.04 -33.51 14.38
CA SER A 888 -20.31 -33.26 15.80
C SER A 888 -19.06 -33.13 16.69
N GLY A 889 -17.92 -32.68 16.15
CA GLY A 889 -16.68 -32.44 16.90
C GLY A 889 -16.40 -30.96 17.22
N ALA A 890 -16.98 -30.04 16.45
CA ALA A 890 -16.87 -28.59 16.68
C ALA A 890 -17.92 -28.06 17.67
N ALA A 891 -18.92 -28.88 18.00
CA ALA A 891 -20.08 -28.47 18.77
C ALA A 891 -19.80 -28.15 20.26
N GLU A 892 -18.62 -28.46 20.82
CA GLU A 892 -18.28 -28.05 22.20
C GLU A 892 -17.56 -26.68 22.28
N GLN A 893 -16.86 -26.27 21.23
CA GLN A 893 -16.38 -24.87 21.09
C GLN A 893 -17.46 -23.95 20.53
N GLU A 894 -18.38 -24.46 19.69
CA GLU A 894 -19.54 -23.71 19.26
C GLU A 894 -20.62 -23.60 20.34
N ARG A 895 -20.78 -24.54 21.29
CA ARG A 895 -21.81 -24.43 22.34
C ARG A 895 -21.46 -23.49 23.50
N THR A 896 -20.20 -23.07 23.61
CA THR A 896 -19.82 -21.96 24.51
C THR A 896 -19.89 -20.60 23.83
N VAL A 897 -20.08 -20.55 22.50
CA VAL A 897 -20.25 -19.30 21.71
C VAL A 897 -21.69 -19.11 21.22
N ASN A 898 -22.44 -20.18 20.96
CA ASN A 898 -23.83 -20.15 20.46
C ASN A 898 -24.90 -20.22 21.57
N ALA A 899 -24.56 -19.82 22.79
CA ALA A 899 -25.54 -19.42 23.81
C ALA A 899 -25.71 -17.89 23.78
N GLY A 900 -26.07 -17.36 22.61
CA GLY A 900 -26.37 -15.96 22.36
C GLY A 900 -26.28 -15.69 20.86
N GLY A 901 -27.37 -15.28 20.21
CA GLY A 901 -27.33 -14.87 18.81
C GLY A 901 -26.40 -13.66 18.65
N GLY A 902 -25.16 -13.89 18.22
CA GLY A 902 -24.08 -12.91 18.33
C GLY A 902 -23.87 -12.09 17.06
N ARG A 903 -24.49 -10.92 17.00
CA ARG A 903 -24.06 -9.82 16.13
C ARG A 903 -22.65 -9.36 16.54
N THR A 904 -21.85 -8.84 15.62
CA THR A 904 -20.50 -8.33 15.93
C THR A 904 -20.58 -6.98 16.65
N PRO A 905 -19.72 -6.66 17.64
CA PRO A 905 -19.81 -5.37 18.34
C PRO A 905 -19.53 -4.19 17.39
N ARG A 906 -20.20 -3.05 17.60
CA ARG A 906 -19.99 -1.80 16.88
C ARG A 906 -18.49 -1.50 16.63
N PRO A 907 -18.05 -1.27 15.38
CA PRO A 907 -16.66 -0.93 15.06
C PRO A 907 -16.23 0.42 15.67
N LEU A 908 -14.91 0.64 15.75
CA LEU A 908 -14.35 1.91 16.20
C LEU A 908 -14.60 3.00 15.15
N LEU A 909 -15.68 3.76 15.33
CA LEU A 909 -16.01 4.93 14.53
C LEU A 909 -15.49 6.21 15.20
N SER A 910 -15.22 7.25 14.40
CA SER A 910 -14.86 8.58 14.90
C SER A 910 -16.03 9.31 15.59
N THR A 911 -17.26 8.84 15.37
CA THR A 911 -18.47 9.30 16.03
C THR A 911 -18.65 8.60 17.38
N ASP A 912 -18.90 9.38 18.44
CA ASP A 912 -19.23 8.85 19.77
C ASP A 912 -20.50 8.01 19.72
N HIS A 913 -20.50 6.88 20.44
CA HIS A 913 -21.65 5.99 20.48
C HIS A 913 -22.80 6.61 21.29
N VAL A 914 -23.97 6.81 20.65
CA VAL A 914 -25.20 7.25 21.29
C VAL A 914 -26.28 6.19 21.08
N ALA A 915 -26.64 5.48 22.15
CA ALA A 915 -27.63 4.40 22.08
C ALA A 915 -29.03 4.89 21.66
N PRO A 916 -29.81 4.10 20.91
CA PRO A 916 -31.22 4.37 20.60
C PRO A 916 -32.08 4.63 21.84
N ARG A 917 -32.71 5.80 21.93
CA ARG A 917 -33.46 6.26 23.12
C ARG A 917 -34.96 5.98 22.99
N THR A 918 -35.52 6.18 21.81
CA THR A 918 -36.95 5.96 21.53
C THR A 918 -37.23 4.54 21.01
N GLU A 919 -38.49 4.09 21.11
CA GLU A 919 -38.94 2.79 20.57
C GLU A 919 -38.76 2.71 19.05
N ARG A 920 -38.93 3.84 18.34
CA ARG A 920 -38.69 3.96 16.89
C ARG A 920 -37.21 3.91 16.52
N GLU A 921 -36.35 4.63 17.25
CA GLU A 921 -34.90 4.53 17.08
C GLU A 921 -34.41 3.11 17.30
N ARG A 922 -34.93 2.41 18.33
CA ARG A 922 -34.61 1.01 18.60
C ARG A 922 -35.07 0.09 17.47
N ALA A 923 -36.30 0.24 16.98
CA ALA A 923 -36.81 -0.59 15.90
C ALA A 923 -36.03 -0.37 14.57
N VAL A 924 -35.63 0.87 14.24
CA VAL A 924 -34.81 1.14 13.04
C VAL A 924 -33.40 0.59 13.23
N ALA A 925 -32.77 0.85 14.38
CA ALA A 925 -31.45 0.32 14.71
C ALA A 925 -31.46 -1.22 14.69
N GLU A 926 -32.46 -1.90 15.26
CA GLU A 926 -32.58 -3.37 15.23
C GLU A 926 -32.63 -3.92 13.80
N VAL A 927 -33.33 -3.26 12.87
CA VAL A 927 -33.36 -3.66 11.45
C VAL A 927 -32.00 -3.43 10.78
N TRP A 928 -31.27 -2.37 11.16
CA TRP A 928 -29.90 -2.14 10.69
C TRP A 928 -28.93 -3.17 11.26
N GLU A 929 -29.04 -3.48 12.54
CA GLU A 929 -28.23 -4.45 13.27
C GLU A 929 -28.44 -5.87 12.70
N GLU A 930 -29.67 -6.22 12.34
CA GLU A 930 -29.98 -7.46 11.61
C GLU A 930 -29.41 -7.48 10.19
N GLN A 931 -29.49 -6.36 9.46
CA GLN A 931 -29.08 -6.30 8.06
C GLN A 931 -27.54 -6.24 7.91
N LEU A 932 -26.85 -5.59 8.85
CA LEU A 932 -25.40 -5.41 8.87
C LEU A 932 -24.69 -6.44 9.76
N SER A 933 -25.43 -7.20 10.58
CA SER A 933 -24.88 -8.14 11.57
C SER A 933 -23.95 -7.47 12.61
N ILE A 934 -24.29 -6.24 13.00
CA ILE A 934 -23.57 -5.43 14.00
C ILE A 934 -24.51 -5.19 15.20
N ASP A 935 -24.00 -5.23 16.42
CA ASP A 935 -24.74 -4.98 17.67
C ASP A 935 -24.37 -3.63 18.25
N GLY A 936 -25.35 -2.96 18.87
CA GLY A 936 -25.15 -1.67 19.49
C GLY A 936 -24.93 -0.57 18.46
N ILE A 937 -25.71 -0.53 17.38
CA ILE A 937 -25.69 0.58 16.43
C ILE A 937 -26.23 1.83 17.13
N GLY A 938 -25.41 2.86 17.19
CA GLY A 938 -25.77 4.18 17.70
C GLY A 938 -26.61 4.97 16.70
N VAL A 939 -27.44 5.89 17.19
CA VAL A 939 -28.38 6.63 16.33
C VAL A 939 -27.71 7.57 15.32
N HIS A 940 -26.46 7.93 15.57
CA HIS A 940 -25.63 8.78 14.70
C HIS A 940 -24.57 8.00 13.93
N ASP A 941 -24.57 6.68 14.02
CA ASP A 941 -23.64 5.86 13.26
C ASP A 941 -24.00 5.94 11.77
N ASN A 942 -22.98 6.21 10.95
CA ASN A 942 -23.15 6.28 9.52
C ASN A 942 -23.23 4.86 8.94
N PHE A 943 -24.28 4.59 8.17
CA PHE A 943 -24.57 3.31 7.55
C PHE A 943 -23.40 2.78 6.70
N PHE A 944 -22.67 3.65 5.99
CA PHE A 944 -21.55 3.24 5.14
C PHE A 944 -20.28 2.95 5.96
N ASP A 945 -20.04 3.71 7.03
CA ASP A 945 -18.92 3.46 7.94
C ASP A 945 -19.10 2.15 8.72
N LEU A 946 -20.34 1.68 8.85
CA LEU A 946 -20.71 0.36 9.38
C LEU A 946 -20.60 -0.78 8.34
N GLY A 947 -20.02 -0.54 7.17
CA GLY A 947 -19.89 -1.53 6.10
C GLY A 947 -21.16 -1.73 5.25
N GLY A 948 -22.06 -0.74 5.26
CA GLY A 948 -23.14 -0.62 4.31
C GLY A 948 -22.65 -0.16 2.94
N ASP A 949 -23.33 -0.56 1.87
CA ASP A 949 -23.11 -0.11 0.51
C ASP A 949 -24.42 0.41 -0.10
N SER A 950 -24.37 1.05 -1.27
CA SER A 950 -25.54 1.67 -1.90
C SER A 950 -26.69 0.69 -2.14
N MET A 951 -26.40 -0.60 -2.29
CA MET A 951 -27.42 -1.61 -2.50
C MET A 951 -28.00 -2.12 -1.19
N ARG A 952 -27.16 -2.36 -0.18
CA ARG A 952 -27.61 -2.67 1.18
C ARG A 952 -28.48 -1.55 1.72
N ALA A 953 -28.20 -0.30 1.35
CA ALA A 953 -29.04 0.84 1.65
C ALA A 953 -30.44 0.74 1.06
N VAL A 954 -30.55 0.35 -0.21
CA VAL A 954 -31.82 0.13 -0.91
C VAL A 954 -32.59 -1.06 -0.30
N LEU A 955 -31.90 -2.16 0.00
CA LEU A 955 -32.49 -3.35 0.63
C LEU A 955 -32.98 -3.06 2.05
N LEU A 956 -32.21 -2.29 2.84
CA LEU A 956 -32.58 -1.86 4.17
C LEU A 956 -33.80 -0.95 4.15
N ALA A 957 -33.85 0.03 3.24
CA ALA A 957 -35.03 0.88 3.05
C ALA A 957 -36.26 0.06 2.64
N GLY A 958 -36.08 -0.95 1.78
CA GLY A 958 -37.14 -1.91 1.43
C GLY A 958 -37.62 -2.74 2.62
N ARG A 959 -36.71 -3.18 3.49
CA ARG A 959 -37.03 -3.96 4.68
C ARG A 959 -37.74 -3.13 5.74
N LEU A 960 -37.29 -1.89 5.99
CA LEU A 960 -37.94 -0.94 6.90
C LEU A 960 -39.39 -0.65 6.49
N ARG A 961 -39.66 -0.55 5.18
CA ARG A 961 -41.03 -0.45 4.63
C ARG A 961 -41.83 -1.73 4.86
N ALA A 962 -41.25 -2.88 4.53
CA ALA A 962 -41.94 -4.18 4.61
C ALA A 962 -42.28 -4.60 6.05
N THR A 963 -41.45 -4.26 7.03
CA THR A 963 -41.69 -4.54 8.46
C THR A 963 -42.57 -3.50 9.13
N GLY A 964 -42.97 -2.43 8.43
CA GLY A 964 -43.81 -1.36 8.98
C GLY A 964 -43.10 -0.48 10.02
N VAL A 965 -41.77 -0.59 10.14
CA VAL A 965 -40.95 0.15 11.09
C VAL A 965 -40.78 1.60 10.63
N LEU A 966 -40.52 1.81 9.34
CA LEU A 966 -40.34 3.15 8.76
C LEU A 966 -40.63 3.18 7.25
N ASP A 967 -41.48 4.11 6.81
CA ASP A 967 -41.82 4.28 5.39
C ASP A 967 -40.90 5.32 4.73
N VAL A 968 -39.86 4.86 4.04
CA VAL A 968 -38.77 5.68 3.46
C VAL A 968 -38.46 5.25 2.03
N ALA A 969 -38.08 6.17 1.14
CA ALA A 969 -37.71 5.84 -0.24
C ALA A 969 -36.34 5.15 -0.34
N GLY A 970 -36.07 4.42 -1.44
CA GLY A 970 -34.82 3.65 -1.61
C GLY A 970 -33.54 4.48 -1.52
N GLY A 971 -33.59 5.76 -1.89
CA GLY A 971 -32.47 6.70 -1.79
C GLY A 971 -32.37 7.46 -0.45
N SER A 972 -33.34 7.34 0.45
CA SER A 972 -33.37 8.13 1.70
C SER A 972 -32.18 7.83 2.61
N LEU A 973 -31.66 6.60 2.59
CA LEU A 973 -30.48 6.23 3.37
C LEU A 973 -29.17 6.74 2.76
N LEU A 974 -29.13 7.00 1.45
CA LEU A 974 -27.99 7.66 0.80
C LEU A 974 -27.92 9.15 1.17
N ALA A 975 -29.09 9.78 1.35
CA ALA A 975 -29.22 11.18 1.75
C ALA A 975 -29.10 11.40 3.26
N HIS A 976 -29.58 10.44 4.05
CA HIS A 976 -29.61 10.49 5.51
C HIS A 976 -29.06 9.17 6.10
N PRO A 977 -27.73 8.97 6.09
CA PRO A 977 -27.12 7.67 6.38
C PRO A 977 -27.04 7.35 7.87
N THR A 978 -27.88 7.93 8.73
CA THR A 978 -27.92 7.65 10.18
C THR A 978 -29.34 7.31 10.62
N VAL A 979 -29.51 6.54 11.71
CA VAL A 979 -30.85 6.20 12.24
C VAL A 979 -31.63 7.47 12.61
N ALA A 980 -30.94 8.45 13.21
CA ALA A 980 -31.50 9.76 13.54
C ALA A 980 -31.92 10.52 12.27
N GLY A 981 -31.05 10.60 11.26
CA GLY A 981 -31.35 11.29 10.01
C GLY A 981 -32.49 10.65 9.23
N LEU A 982 -32.57 9.33 9.23
CA LEU A 982 -33.65 8.57 8.58
C LEU A 982 -35.01 8.82 9.26
N LEU A 983 -35.02 8.89 10.59
CA LEU A 983 -36.22 9.18 11.37
C LEU A 983 -36.67 10.64 11.28
N GLU A 984 -35.73 11.58 11.22
CA GLU A 984 -36.03 12.99 10.95
C GLU A 984 -36.64 13.16 9.56
N SER A 985 -36.05 12.52 8.54
CA SER A 985 -36.57 12.51 7.16
C SER A 985 -37.99 11.93 7.06
N ALA A 986 -38.33 10.91 7.87
CA ALA A 986 -39.64 10.28 7.87
C ALA A 986 -40.70 11.01 8.74
N ALA A 987 -40.27 11.85 9.70
CA ALA A 987 -41.17 12.61 10.58
C ALA A 987 -41.73 13.88 9.89
N GLU A 988 -41.00 14.40 8.92
CA GLU A 988 -41.43 15.50 8.06
C GLU A 988 -42.43 14.99 7.01
N ARG A 989 -43.72 14.86 7.38
CA ARG A 989 -44.81 14.65 6.41
C ARG A 989 -45.02 15.91 5.56
N GLY A 990 -44.11 16.14 4.63
CA GLY A 990 -44.30 16.86 3.38
C GLY A 990 -43.96 15.91 2.24
N ASP A 991 -44.67 16.02 1.12
CA ASP A 991 -44.49 15.21 -0.10
C ASP A 991 -43.04 14.71 -0.32
N PRO A 992 -42.76 13.40 -0.24
CA PRO A 992 -41.41 12.84 -0.33
C PRO A 992 -40.71 13.11 -1.67
N SER A 993 -41.43 13.61 -2.68
CA SER A 993 -40.86 14.01 -3.97
C SER A 993 -40.21 15.40 -3.96
N SER A 994 -40.41 16.22 -2.92
CA SER A 994 -40.04 17.64 -2.94
C SER A 994 -38.69 18.01 -2.30
N ALA A 995 -38.08 17.16 -1.47
CA ALA A 995 -36.88 17.56 -0.71
C ALA A 995 -35.56 17.35 -1.46
N ALA A 996 -35.50 16.42 -2.43
CA ALA A 996 -34.27 16.08 -3.15
C ALA A 996 -33.78 17.17 -4.15
N LEU A 997 -34.65 18.13 -4.49
CA LEU A 997 -34.37 19.16 -5.48
C LEU A 997 -34.43 20.58 -4.92
N GLY A 998 -34.35 20.77 -3.60
CA GLY A 998 -34.39 22.11 -3.01
C GLY A 998 -33.27 23.05 -3.54
N PRO A 999 -33.52 24.38 -3.65
CA PRO A 999 -32.54 25.37 -4.13
C PRO A 999 -31.16 25.26 -3.49
N LEU A 1000 -31.14 24.94 -2.20
CA LEU A 1000 -29.94 24.86 -1.37
C LEU A 1000 -29.87 23.47 -0.75
N LEU A 1001 -28.88 22.70 -1.19
CA LEU A 1001 -28.64 21.31 -0.81
C LEU A 1001 -27.54 21.24 0.27
N PRO A 1002 -27.84 20.90 1.53
CA PRO A 1002 -26.80 20.72 2.54
C PRO A 1002 -26.00 19.43 2.26
N LEU A 1003 -24.78 19.57 1.74
CA LEU A 1003 -23.87 18.44 1.51
C LEU A 1003 -23.21 17.99 2.81
N ARG A 1004 -22.90 18.95 3.69
CA ARG A 1004 -22.51 18.75 5.08
C ARG A 1004 -22.97 19.97 5.88
N ARG A 1005 -23.99 19.82 6.71
CA ARG A 1005 -24.53 20.92 7.53
C ARG A 1005 -23.72 21.16 8.81
N GLU A 1006 -23.11 20.10 9.31
CA GLU A 1006 -22.36 20.08 10.57
C GLU A 1006 -21.00 20.78 10.42
N GLY A 1007 -20.56 21.44 11.50
CA GLY A 1007 -19.29 22.14 11.56
C GLY A 1007 -19.41 23.58 12.09
N SER A 1008 -18.33 24.09 12.67
CA SER A 1008 -18.23 25.45 13.21
C SER A 1008 -17.55 26.44 12.26
N GLY A 1009 -16.94 25.95 11.18
CA GLY A 1009 -16.26 26.77 10.17
C GLY A 1009 -17.21 27.59 9.30
N THR A 1010 -16.67 28.64 8.65
CA THR A 1010 -17.39 29.42 7.65
C THR A 1010 -17.82 28.53 6.47
N PRO A 1011 -19.13 28.44 6.13
CA PRO A 1011 -19.65 27.58 5.07
C PRO A 1011 -19.00 27.79 3.70
N LEU A 1012 -18.77 26.69 2.98
CA LEU A 1012 -18.39 26.69 1.57
C LEU A 1012 -19.63 26.48 0.69
N PHE A 1013 -19.92 27.42 -0.20
CA PHE A 1013 -21.05 27.34 -1.13
C PHE A 1013 -20.58 26.89 -2.51
N CYS A 1014 -21.04 25.71 -2.95
CA CYS A 1014 -20.68 25.10 -4.22
C CYS A 1014 -21.79 25.28 -5.25
N VAL A 1015 -21.54 26.06 -6.31
CA VAL A 1015 -22.54 26.43 -7.32
C VAL A 1015 -22.64 25.35 -8.40
N HIS A 1016 -23.86 24.97 -8.77
CA HIS A 1016 -24.12 23.93 -9.76
C HIS A 1016 -23.38 24.16 -11.11
N PRO A 1017 -22.99 23.08 -11.82
CA PRO A 1017 -22.56 23.17 -13.21
C PRO A 1017 -23.77 23.34 -14.16
N GLY A 1018 -23.56 23.44 -15.47
CA GLY A 1018 -24.62 23.74 -16.44
C GLY A 1018 -25.88 22.83 -16.35
N ALA A 1019 -25.70 21.59 -15.91
CA ALA A 1019 -26.72 20.54 -15.74
C ALA A 1019 -27.61 20.66 -14.48
N GLY A 1020 -27.19 21.46 -13.49
CA GLY A 1020 -28.06 21.94 -12.42
C GLY A 1020 -28.00 21.26 -11.04
N VAL A 1021 -27.29 20.14 -10.85
CA VAL A 1021 -27.20 19.47 -9.53
C VAL A 1021 -25.85 19.65 -8.85
N ALA A 1022 -25.87 20.06 -7.57
CA ALA A 1022 -24.68 20.34 -6.78
C ALA A 1022 -24.13 19.14 -5.98
N TRP A 1023 -24.76 17.95 -6.04
CA TRP A 1023 -24.25 16.74 -5.35
C TRP A 1023 -22.88 16.28 -5.87
N ARG A 1024 -22.49 16.68 -7.09
CA ARG A 1024 -21.18 16.36 -7.67
C ARG A 1024 -19.99 16.82 -6.82
N TYR A 1025 -20.21 17.75 -5.90
CA TYR A 1025 -19.19 18.22 -4.96
C TYR A 1025 -19.04 17.34 -3.70
N THR A 1026 -19.82 16.26 -3.54
CA THR A 1026 -19.68 15.34 -2.40
C THR A 1026 -18.29 14.70 -2.33
N GLY A 1027 -17.63 14.53 -3.49
CA GLY A 1027 -16.24 14.06 -3.56
C GLY A 1027 -15.24 14.96 -2.84
N LEU A 1028 -15.57 16.24 -2.57
CA LEU A 1028 -14.70 17.13 -1.77
C LEU A 1028 -14.77 16.82 -0.27
N LEU A 1029 -15.91 16.32 0.21
CA LEU A 1029 -16.23 16.23 1.64
C LEU A 1029 -15.19 15.45 2.48
N PRO A 1030 -14.62 14.32 2.02
CA PRO A 1030 -13.57 13.61 2.78
C PRO A 1030 -12.30 14.43 2.98
N HIS A 1031 -12.06 15.45 2.15
CA HIS A 1031 -10.79 16.18 2.11
C HIS A 1031 -10.83 17.53 2.82
N LEU A 1032 -12.02 18.09 3.07
CA LEU A 1032 -12.19 19.42 3.67
C LEU A 1032 -12.13 19.43 5.21
N GLY A 1033 -12.02 18.25 5.84
CA GLY A 1033 -12.10 18.10 7.29
C GLY A 1033 -13.54 18.06 7.82
N PRO A 1034 -13.78 17.40 8.96
CA PRO A 1034 -15.14 17.15 9.47
C PRO A 1034 -15.86 18.42 9.94
N ASP A 1035 -15.13 19.49 10.29
CA ASP A 1035 -15.69 20.74 10.85
C ASP A 1035 -16.04 21.82 9.80
N GLN A 1036 -15.92 21.51 8.50
CA GLN A 1036 -16.19 22.45 7.41
C GLN A 1036 -17.61 22.24 6.84
N PRO A 1037 -18.57 23.16 7.07
CA PRO A 1037 -19.89 23.08 6.45
C PRO A 1037 -19.81 23.33 4.94
N VAL A 1038 -20.60 22.58 4.16
CA VAL A 1038 -20.65 22.67 2.70
C VAL A 1038 -22.10 22.63 2.21
N PHE A 1039 -22.48 23.62 1.40
CA PHE A 1039 -23.81 23.75 0.83
C PHE A 1039 -23.72 23.84 -0.69
N GLY A 1040 -24.49 23.01 -1.39
CA GLY A 1040 -24.64 23.07 -2.84
C GLY A 1040 -25.78 24.00 -3.25
N ILE A 1041 -25.56 24.91 -4.19
CA ILE A 1041 -26.61 25.74 -4.78
C ILE A 1041 -27.06 25.07 -6.09
N GLN A 1042 -28.30 24.58 -6.13
CA GLN A 1042 -28.89 23.93 -7.31
C GLN A 1042 -29.35 24.95 -8.36
N ALA A 1043 -29.52 24.49 -9.61
CA ALA A 1043 -30.00 25.36 -10.67
C ALA A 1043 -31.41 25.88 -10.42
N HIS A 1044 -31.60 27.16 -10.70
CA HIS A 1044 -32.89 27.82 -10.60
C HIS A 1044 -33.92 27.15 -11.52
N GLY A 1045 -34.99 26.62 -10.90
CA GLY A 1045 -36.09 25.92 -11.56
C GLY A 1045 -35.91 24.42 -11.74
N LEU A 1046 -34.81 23.83 -11.25
CA LEU A 1046 -34.65 22.38 -11.19
C LEU A 1046 -35.59 21.71 -10.17
N ASP A 1047 -36.01 22.46 -9.16
CA ASP A 1047 -36.98 22.05 -8.13
C ASP A 1047 -38.42 21.85 -8.65
N GLY A 1048 -38.69 22.22 -9.90
CA GLY A 1048 -40.03 22.22 -10.48
C GLY A 1048 -41.01 23.21 -9.83
N ALA A 1049 -40.60 23.90 -8.77
CA ALA A 1049 -41.41 24.83 -7.99
C ALA A 1049 -41.22 26.28 -8.45
N ARG A 1050 -40.04 26.62 -8.98
CA ARG A 1050 -39.71 27.95 -9.50
C ARG A 1050 -39.48 27.91 -11.02
N PRO A 1051 -39.85 28.94 -11.78
CA PRO A 1051 -39.47 29.03 -13.19
C PRO A 1051 -37.94 29.22 -13.31
N PRO A 1052 -37.29 28.79 -14.40
CA PRO A 1052 -35.89 29.12 -14.67
C PRO A 1052 -35.64 30.63 -14.63
N ALA A 1053 -34.45 31.05 -14.18
CA ALA A 1053 -34.12 32.47 -14.05
C ALA A 1053 -34.28 33.21 -15.39
N PRO A 1054 -34.82 34.45 -15.42
CA PRO A 1054 -35.07 35.17 -16.68
C PRO A 1054 -33.77 35.69 -17.34
N ASP A 1055 -32.80 36.12 -16.53
CA ASP A 1055 -31.51 36.67 -16.93
C ASP A 1055 -30.40 36.37 -15.90
N ALA A 1056 -29.14 36.66 -16.25
CA ALA A 1056 -27.98 36.37 -15.40
C ALA A 1056 -28.01 37.16 -14.08
N ALA A 1057 -28.47 38.41 -14.11
CA ALA A 1057 -28.55 39.25 -12.91
C ALA A 1057 -29.52 38.68 -11.87
N SER A 1058 -30.68 38.21 -12.32
CA SER A 1058 -31.69 37.56 -11.47
C SER A 1058 -31.19 36.24 -10.90
N MET A 1059 -30.43 35.46 -11.67
CA MET A 1059 -29.80 34.21 -11.18
C MET A 1059 -28.79 34.50 -10.05
N VAL A 1060 -27.89 35.46 -10.26
CA VAL A 1060 -26.87 35.85 -9.25
C VAL A 1060 -27.53 36.38 -7.98
N ALA A 1061 -28.52 37.27 -8.12
CA ALA A 1061 -29.26 37.80 -6.97
C ALA A 1061 -29.92 36.67 -6.16
N SER A 1062 -30.62 35.75 -6.83
CA SER A 1062 -31.26 34.62 -6.16
C SER A 1062 -30.25 33.72 -5.44
N TYR A 1063 -29.08 33.45 -6.02
CA TYR A 1063 -28.08 32.57 -5.39
C TYR A 1063 -27.34 33.25 -4.24
N VAL A 1064 -27.14 34.57 -4.31
CA VAL A 1064 -26.66 35.36 -3.17
C VAL A 1064 -27.67 35.32 -2.02
N ASP A 1065 -28.97 35.43 -2.32
CA ASP A 1065 -30.02 35.32 -1.30
C ASP A 1065 -30.03 33.93 -0.64
N LEU A 1066 -29.87 32.85 -1.42
CA LEU A 1066 -29.74 31.48 -0.88
C LEU A 1066 -28.50 31.32 0.01
N ALA A 1067 -27.37 31.90 -0.37
CA ALA A 1067 -26.18 31.90 0.48
C ALA A 1067 -26.42 32.68 1.79
N ARG A 1068 -27.21 33.75 1.74
CA ARG A 1068 -27.59 34.58 2.91
C ARG A 1068 -28.53 33.90 3.87
N GLU A 1069 -29.34 32.95 3.41
CA GLU A 1069 -30.18 32.12 4.29
C GLU A 1069 -29.35 31.34 5.30
N VAL A 1070 -28.15 30.89 4.91
CA VAL A 1070 -27.21 30.16 5.77
C VAL A 1070 -26.21 31.10 6.43
N GLN A 1071 -25.72 32.10 5.68
CA GLN A 1071 -24.70 33.04 6.14
C GLN A 1071 -25.13 34.49 5.85
N PRO A 1072 -25.78 35.18 6.81
CA PRO A 1072 -26.33 36.52 6.60
C PRO A 1072 -25.30 37.59 6.21
N HIS A 1073 -24.06 37.46 6.70
CA HIS A 1073 -22.94 38.38 6.42
C HIS A 1073 -21.64 37.61 6.17
N GLY A 1074 -20.71 38.21 5.42
CA GLY A 1074 -19.41 37.64 5.10
C GLY A 1074 -18.53 37.38 6.34
N PRO A 1075 -17.45 36.58 6.20
CA PRO A 1075 -16.81 36.22 4.93
C PRO A 1075 -17.49 35.09 4.15
N TYR A 1076 -17.75 35.26 2.85
CA TYR A 1076 -18.28 34.20 1.98
C TYR A 1076 -17.16 33.36 1.36
N ARG A 1077 -17.40 32.05 1.17
CA ARG A 1077 -16.51 31.13 0.46
C ARG A 1077 -17.29 30.48 -0.68
N LEU A 1078 -16.86 30.69 -1.92
CA LEU A 1078 -17.57 30.27 -3.12
C LEU A 1078 -16.71 29.33 -3.97
N LEU A 1079 -17.34 28.29 -4.50
CA LEU A 1079 -16.73 27.33 -5.41
C LEU A 1079 -17.67 27.03 -6.57
N GLY A 1080 -17.15 26.90 -7.79
CA GLY A 1080 -17.97 26.48 -8.92
C GLY A 1080 -17.18 25.79 -10.03
N TRP A 1081 -17.74 24.73 -10.60
CA TRP A 1081 -17.21 23.96 -11.72
C TRP A 1081 -17.91 24.28 -13.02
N SER A 1082 -17.12 24.42 -14.09
CA SER A 1082 -17.60 24.73 -15.44
C SER A 1082 -18.43 26.03 -15.43
N TYR A 1083 -19.67 25.99 -15.90
CA TYR A 1083 -20.64 27.09 -15.78
C TYR A 1083 -20.79 27.61 -14.33
N GLY A 1084 -20.72 26.75 -13.33
CA GLY A 1084 -20.78 27.17 -11.92
C GLY A 1084 -19.64 28.11 -11.53
N GLY A 1085 -18.49 28.00 -12.18
CA GLY A 1085 -17.35 28.91 -11.96
C GLY A 1085 -17.65 30.35 -12.40
N PHE A 1086 -18.36 30.54 -13.51
CA PHE A 1086 -18.86 31.85 -13.92
C PHE A 1086 -19.78 32.46 -12.88
N VAL A 1087 -20.74 31.66 -12.44
CA VAL A 1087 -21.75 32.12 -11.49
C VAL A 1087 -21.11 32.43 -10.14
N ALA A 1088 -20.18 31.61 -9.65
CA ALA A 1088 -19.43 31.87 -8.43
C ALA A 1088 -18.60 33.17 -8.51
N HIS A 1089 -17.95 33.46 -9.64
CA HIS A 1089 -17.23 34.72 -9.86
C HIS A 1089 -18.18 35.93 -9.83
N ALA A 1090 -19.33 35.83 -10.53
CA ALA A 1090 -20.33 36.89 -10.55
C ALA A 1090 -20.96 37.12 -9.17
N MET A 1091 -21.26 36.05 -8.42
CA MET A 1091 -21.70 36.12 -7.02
C MET A 1091 -20.66 36.82 -6.14
N ALA A 1092 -19.37 36.48 -6.29
CA ALA A 1092 -18.30 37.12 -5.54
C ALA A 1092 -18.23 38.63 -5.80
N CYS A 1093 -18.33 39.05 -7.07
CA CYS A 1093 -18.36 40.47 -7.44
C CYS A 1093 -19.58 41.19 -6.87
N ALA A 1094 -20.78 40.59 -6.99
CA ALA A 1094 -22.01 41.17 -6.45
C ALA A 1094 -21.98 41.33 -4.93
N LEU A 1095 -21.41 40.35 -4.20
CA LEU A 1095 -21.18 40.43 -2.76
C LEU A 1095 -20.22 41.58 -2.41
N GLN A 1096 -19.12 41.74 -3.15
CA GLN A 1096 -18.15 42.82 -2.93
C GLN A 1096 -18.72 44.22 -3.21
N GLU A 1097 -19.55 44.36 -4.24
CA GLU A 1097 -20.27 45.61 -4.53
C GLU A 1097 -21.26 45.98 -3.42
N GLN A 1098 -21.81 44.98 -2.73
CA GLN A 1098 -22.68 45.16 -1.57
C GLN A 1098 -21.92 45.35 -0.25
N GLY A 1099 -20.58 45.41 -0.30
CA GLY A 1099 -19.71 45.63 0.86
C GLY A 1099 -19.41 44.38 1.70
N GLU A 1100 -19.77 43.20 1.22
CA GLU A 1100 -19.50 41.93 1.90
C GLU A 1100 -18.07 41.43 1.60
N ARG A 1101 -17.46 40.75 2.57
CA ARG A 1101 -16.14 40.11 2.39
C ARG A 1101 -16.31 38.75 1.71
N VAL A 1102 -15.50 38.47 0.69
CA VAL A 1102 -15.32 37.13 0.11
C VAL A 1102 -13.92 36.64 0.49
N GLU A 1103 -13.83 35.54 1.21
CA GLU A 1103 -12.57 34.98 1.72
C GLU A 1103 -11.96 33.98 0.75
N LEU A 1104 -12.78 33.22 0.02
CA LEU A 1104 -12.33 32.24 -0.95
C LEU A 1104 -13.22 32.29 -2.20
N LEU A 1105 -12.58 32.34 -3.38
CA LEU A 1105 -13.19 32.07 -4.67
C LEU A 1105 -12.40 30.99 -5.39
N ALA A 1106 -13.02 29.82 -5.60
CA ALA A 1106 -12.45 28.69 -6.33
C ALA A 1106 -13.22 28.42 -7.63
N MET A 1107 -12.51 28.32 -8.75
CA MET A 1107 -13.08 28.14 -10.08
C MET A 1107 -12.49 26.87 -10.71
N LEU A 1108 -13.33 25.85 -10.87
CA LEU A 1108 -12.94 24.56 -11.43
C LEU A 1108 -13.24 24.60 -12.93
N ASP A 1109 -12.19 24.74 -13.72
CA ASP A 1109 -12.19 24.66 -15.18
C ASP A 1109 -13.30 25.48 -15.85
N ALA A 1110 -13.47 26.71 -15.36
CA ALA A 1110 -14.46 27.64 -15.85
C ALA A 1110 -14.15 28.04 -17.31
N PRO A 1111 -15.13 27.99 -18.24
CA PRO A 1111 -14.90 28.38 -19.63
C PRO A 1111 -14.46 29.84 -19.78
N GLN A 1112 -13.99 30.23 -20.97
CA GLN A 1112 -13.42 31.56 -21.20
C GLN A 1112 -14.49 32.69 -21.11
N PRO A 1113 -14.19 33.82 -20.43
CA PRO A 1113 -15.17 34.89 -20.18
C PRO A 1113 -15.63 35.72 -21.38
N LEU A 1114 -14.87 35.71 -22.48
CA LEU A 1114 -15.18 36.44 -23.71
C LEU A 1114 -15.26 35.47 -24.89
N GLY A 1115 -16.30 35.60 -25.71
CA GLY A 1115 -16.44 34.84 -26.97
C GLY A 1115 -17.60 33.84 -27.02
N MET A 1116 -18.33 33.65 -25.91
CA MET A 1116 -19.55 32.86 -25.87
C MET A 1116 -20.66 33.57 -26.67
N ARG A 1117 -20.90 33.18 -27.92
CA ARG A 1117 -22.15 33.52 -28.63
C ARG A 1117 -23.14 32.39 -28.37
N TYR A 1118 -24.38 32.73 -28.01
CA TYR A 1118 -25.43 31.72 -27.98
C TYR A 1118 -25.71 31.26 -29.41
N ASP A 1119 -25.46 29.97 -29.65
CA ASP A 1119 -25.94 29.25 -30.83
C ASP A 1119 -26.96 28.21 -30.35
N ALA A 1120 -28.20 28.34 -30.82
CA ALA A 1120 -29.28 27.45 -30.44
C ALA A 1120 -29.00 26.00 -30.87
N ASP A 1121 -28.39 25.79 -32.04
CA ASP A 1121 -28.12 24.46 -32.57
C ASP A 1121 -26.98 23.77 -31.78
N GLN A 1122 -25.97 24.55 -31.38
CA GLN A 1122 -24.88 24.09 -30.52
C GLN A 1122 -25.38 23.77 -29.11
N ALA A 1123 -26.25 24.61 -28.54
CA ALA A 1123 -26.86 24.39 -27.24
C ALA A 1123 -27.72 23.11 -27.22
N GLU A 1124 -28.52 22.85 -28.25
CA GLU A 1124 -29.29 21.61 -28.37
C GLU A 1124 -28.39 20.37 -28.41
N ARG A 1125 -27.27 20.41 -29.15
CA ARG A 1125 -26.30 19.29 -29.19
C ARG A 1125 -25.66 19.05 -27.82
N GLN A 1126 -25.30 20.11 -27.09
CA GLN A 1126 -24.74 20.00 -25.74
C GLN A 1126 -25.73 19.40 -24.74
N VAL A 1127 -27.00 19.83 -24.80
CA VAL A 1127 -28.07 19.30 -23.97
C VAL A 1127 -28.31 17.82 -24.28
N ALA A 1128 -28.39 17.44 -25.55
CA ALA A 1128 -28.58 16.04 -25.95
C ALA A 1128 -27.41 15.14 -25.52
N GLY A 1129 -26.17 15.57 -25.77
CA GLY A 1129 -24.98 14.81 -25.40
C GLY A 1129 -24.83 14.63 -23.88
N LEU A 1130 -25.31 15.57 -23.07
CA LEU A 1130 -25.33 15.39 -21.62
C LEU A 1130 -26.50 14.52 -21.16
N LEU A 1131 -27.71 14.68 -21.70
CA LEU A 1131 -28.85 13.83 -21.37
C LEU A 1131 -28.56 12.36 -21.68
N MET A 1132 -27.86 12.08 -22.78
CA MET A 1132 -27.39 10.73 -23.10
C MET A 1132 -26.43 10.18 -22.03
N ARG A 1133 -25.45 10.97 -21.59
CA ARG A 1133 -24.52 10.58 -20.51
C ARG A 1133 -25.23 10.38 -19.17
N VAL A 1134 -26.18 11.25 -18.83
CA VAL A 1134 -26.99 11.15 -17.60
C VAL A 1134 -27.93 9.93 -17.64
N ALA A 1135 -28.45 9.59 -18.83
CA ALA A 1135 -29.30 8.43 -19.04
C ALA A 1135 -28.53 7.12 -19.32
N GLY A 1136 -27.19 7.11 -19.27
CA GLY A 1136 -26.37 5.92 -19.52
C GLY A 1136 -26.44 5.40 -20.97
N LEU A 1137 -26.82 6.26 -21.92
CA LEU A 1137 -26.86 5.93 -23.35
C LEU A 1137 -25.45 6.08 -23.96
N PRO A 1138 -24.99 5.14 -24.80
CA PRO A 1138 -23.67 5.21 -25.42
C PRO A 1138 -23.54 6.47 -26.29
N VAL A 1139 -22.43 7.18 -26.11
CA VAL A 1139 -22.05 8.36 -26.90
C VAL A 1139 -20.83 7.96 -27.73
N ASP A 1140 -21.04 7.50 -28.96
CA ASP A 1140 -19.93 7.18 -29.86
C ASP A 1140 -19.27 8.47 -30.36
N ALA A 1141 -17.94 8.56 -30.27
CA ALA A 1141 -17.16 9.73 -30.68
C ALA A 1141 -17.30 10.07 -32.19
N ASP A 1142 -17.73 9.11 -33.01
CA ASP A 1142 -17.81 9.22 -34.48
C ASP A 1142 -19.24 9.35 -35.03
N THR A 1143 -20.28 9.42 -34.19
CA THR A 1143 -21.67 9.64 -34.66
C THR A 1143 -22.22 11.01 -34.28
N ALA A 1144 -23.00 11.61 -35.19
CA ALA A 1144 -23.67 12.88 -34.93
C ALA A 1144 -24.60 12.76 -33.71
N VAL A 1145 -24.41 13.64 -32.72
CA VAL A 1145 -25.24 13.70 -31.52
C VAL A 1145 -26.72 13.84 -31.94
N PRO A 1146 -27.62 12.93 -31.54
CA PRO A 1146 -29.04 13.03 -31.85
C PRO A 1146 -29.65 14.29 -31.24
N ASP A 1147 -30.77 14.78 -31.79
CA ASP A 1147 -31.48 15.92 -31.18
C ASP A 1147 -32.09 15.54 -29.81
N VAL A 1148 -32.37 16.55 -28.99
CA VAL A 1148 -32.87 16.34 -27.62
C VAL A 1148 -34.19 15.57 -27.59
N GLU A 1149 -35.09 15.79 -28.55
CA GLU A 1149 -36.39 15.08 -28.58
C GLU A 1149 -36.19 13.59 -28.89
N SER A 1150 -35.26 13.26 -29.78
CA SER A 1150 -34.83 11.88 -30.05
C SER A 1150 -34.24 11.21 -28.80
N VAL A 1151 -33.47 11.94 -27.99
CA VAL A 1151 -32.95 11.43 -26.70
C VAL A 1151 -34.08 11.23 -25.68
N LEU A 1152 -34.99 12.20 -25.54
CA LEU A 1152 -36.15 12.10 -24.65
C LEU A 1152 -37.11 10.97 -25.05
N ALA A 1153 -37.29 10.73 -26.35
CA ALA A 1153 -38.07 9.62 -26.87
C ALA A 1153 -37.41 8.26 -26.55
N ARG A 1154 -36.08 8.15 -26.63
CA ARG A 1154 -35.34 6.95 -26.21
C ARG A 1154 -35.48 6.69 -24.71
N ILE A 1155 -35.41 7.73 -23.89
CA ILE A 1155 -35.66 7.65 -22.44
C ILE A 1155 -37.10 7.20 -22.16
N GLY A 1156 -38.08 7.69 -22.93
CA GLY A 1156 -39.50 7.34 -22.78
C GLY A 1156 -39.96 6.01 -23.39
N ALA A 1157 -39.14 5.38 -24.25
CA ALA A 1157 -39.48 4.14 -24.96
C ALA A 1157 -38.99 2.86 -24.25
N ALA A 1158 -38.31 2.97 -23.11
CA ALA A 1158 -37.99 1.83 -22.24
C ALA A 1158 -39.30 1.19 -21.71
N PRO A 1159 -39.49 -0.14 -21.84
CA PRO A 1159 -40.78 -0.78 -21.59
C PRO A 1159 -41.20 -0.66 -20.12
N ALA A 1160 -42.47 -0.28 -19.89
CA ALA A 1160 -43.09 -0.17 -18.58
C ALA A 1160 -43.46 -1.52 -17.91
N ASP A 1161 -42.79 -2.61 -18.31
CA ASP A 1161 -42.96 -3.93 -17.73
C ASP A 1161 -41.66 -4.35 -17.01
N GLY A 1162 -41.57 -3.99 -15.73
CA GLY A 1162 -40.71 -4.64 -14.73
C GLY A 1162 -39.20 -4.41 -14.78
N ASP A 1163 -38.66 -3.74 -15.78
CA ASP A 1163 -37.22 -3.51 -15.96
C ASP A 1163 -36.84 -2.06 -15.61
N ALA A 1164 -36.51 -1.81 -14.34
CA ALA A 1164 -36.18 -0.48 -13.81
C ALA A 1164 -34.70 -0.11 -14.06
N THR A 1165 -34.29 -0.01 -15.33
CA THR A 1165 -32.91 0.35 -15.72
C THR A 1165 -32.76 1.79 -16.24
N VAL A 1166 -33.81 2.62 -16.21
CA VAL A 1166 -33.71 4.06 -16.54
C VAL A 1166 -33.99 4.92 -15.31
N ALA A 1167 -32.96 5.64 -14.85
CA ALA A 1167 -32.94 6.38 -13.58
C ALA A 1167 -33.64 7.75 -13.61
N VAL A 1168 -34.21 8.17 -14.74
CA VAL A 1168 -34.88 9.47 -14.91
C VAL A 1168 -36.08 9.30 -15.84
N THR A 1169 -37.27 9.74 -15.44
CA THR A 1169 -38.46 9.70 -16.32
C THR A 1169 -38.30 10.66 -17.49
N ARG A 1170 -39.03 10.43 -18.61
CA ARG A 1170 -39.04 11.38 -19.74
C ARG A 1170 -39.42 12.81 -19.30
N ALA A 1171 -40.30 12.95 -18.31
CA ALA A 1171 -40.73 14.24 -17.78
C ALA A 1171 -39.61 14.94 -16.99
N GLU A 1172 -38.90 14.22 -16.13
CA GLU A 1172 -37.74 14.76 -15.39
C GLU A 1172 -36.57 15.08 -16.32
N ALA A 1173 -36.31 14.23 -17.32
CA ALA A 1173 -35.29 14.48 -18.33
C ALA A 1173 -35.61 15.73 -19.17
N ALA A 1174 -36.89 15.96 -19.48
CA ALA A 1174 -37.34 17.19 -20.16
C ALA A 1174 -37.17 18.43 -19.27
N ALA A 1175 -37.49 18.35 -17.98
CA ALA A 1175 -37.28 19.45 -17.04
C ALA A 1175 -35.80 19.82 -16.90
N ILE A 1176 -34.91 18.82 -16.81
CA ILE A 1176 -33.45 19.02 -16.81
C ILE A 1176 -33.00 19.68 -18.11
N ALA A 1177 -33.51 19.20 -19.25
CA ALA A 1177 -33.21 19.78 -20.56
C ALA A 1177 -33.57 21.27 -20.63
N ASP A 1178 -34.74 21.66 -20.12
CA ASP A 1178 -35.22 23.04 -20.13
C ASP A 1178 -34.40 23.97 -19.22
N VAL A 1179 -34.02 23.48 -18.03
CA VAL A 1179 -33.10 24.21 -17.13
C VAL A 1179 -31.74 24.41 -17.80
N MET A 1180 -31.21 23.38 -18.45
CA MET A 1180 -29.93 23.47 -19.17
C MET A 1180 -29.99 24.42 -20.35
N ARG A 1181 -31.03 24.34 -21.19
CA ARG A 1181 -31.26 25.29 -22.29
C ARG A 1181 -31.29 26.72 -21.78
N ASN A 1182 -31.98 26.95 -20.67
CA ASN A 1182 -32.05 28.27 -20.06
C ASN A 1182 -30.67 28.75 -19.57
N ASN A 1183 -29.90 27.89 -18.90
CA ASN A 1183 -28.55 28.22 -18.44
C ASN A 1183 -27.60 28.54 -19.61
N LEU A 1184 -27.63 27.75 -20.69
CA LEU A 1184 -26.82 27.99 -21.90
C LEU A 1184 -27.24 29.27 -22.63
N ARG A 1185 -28.54 29.59 -22.67
CA ARG A 1185 -29.08 30.86 -23.19
C ARG A 1185 -28.62 32.06 -22.36
N ILE A 1186 -28.51 31.90 -21.05
CA ILE A 1186 -28.11 32.96 -20.12
C ILE A 1186 -26.58 33.10 -20.03
N ALA A 1187 -25.82 32.04 -20.30
CA ALA A 1187 -24.37 32.02 -20.17
C ALA A 1187 -23.65 33.24 -20.81
N PRO A 1188 -24.01 33.68 -22.04
CA PRO A 1188 -23.39 34.87 -22.65
C PRO A 1188 -23.73 36.21 -21.98
N GLN A 1189 -24.72 36.23 -21.10
CA GLN A 1189 -25.18 37.45 -20.41
C GLN A 1189 -24.38 37.72 -19.12
N PHE A 1190 -23.56 36.77 -18.65
CA PHE A 1190 -22.64 37.03 -17.55
C PHE A 1190 -21.53 37.97 -18.04
N SER A 1191 -21.66 39.25 -17.71
CA SER A 1191 -20.56 40.20 -17.87
C SER A 1191 -19.62 40.06 -16.68
N PRO A 1192 -18.39 39.52 -16.86
CA PRO A 1192 -17.46 39.34 -15.75
C PRO A 1192 -17.09 40.71 -15.16
N GLY A 1193 -17.40 40.90 -13.87
CA GLY A 1193 -16.88 42.02 -13.08
C GLY A 1193 -15.39 41.87 -12.79
N VAL A 1194 -14.84 42.70 -11.89
CA VAL A 1194 -13.47 42.53 -11.40
C VAL A 1194 -13.52 42.09 -9.93
N HIS A 1195 -13.16 40.83 -9.67
CA HIS A 1195 -13.09 40.30 -8.31
C HIS A 1195 -11.83 40.79 -7.62
N ARG A 1196 -11.96 41.40 -6.43
CA ARG A 1196 -10.81 41.88 -5.63
C ARG A 1196 -10.39 40.83 -4.61
N GLY A 1197 -9.37 40.03 -4.90
CA GLY A 1197 -8.98 38.94 -4.02
C GLY A 1197 -8.19 37.85 -4.73
N GLU A 1198 -7.76 36.84 -3.96
CA GLU A 1198 -7.12 35.65 -4.51
C GLU A 1198 -8.16 34.72 -5.16
N VAL A 1199 -7.83 34.18 -6.33
CA VAL A 1199 -8.63 33.17 -7.02
C VAL A 1199 -7.81 31.90 -7.19
N LEU A 1200 -8.37 30.77 -6.74
CA LEU A 1200 -7.86 29.45 -7.02
C LEU A 1200 -8.54 28.92 -8.28
N PHE A 1201 -7.80 28.83 -9.37
CA PHE A 1201 -8.28 28.29 -10.64
C PHE A 1201 -7.77 26.86 -10.80
N PHE A 1202 -8.61 25.93 -11.24
CA PHE A 1202 -8.20 24.55 -11.51
C PHE A 1202 -8.41 24.22 -12.98
N SER A 1203 -7.36 23.90 -13.72
CA SER A 1203 -7.43 23.66 -15.18
C SER A 1203 -7.39 22.17 -15.51
N ALA A 1204 -8.31 21.67 -16.32
CA ALA A 1204 -8.25 20.30 -16.86
C ALA A 1204 -7.10 20.19 -17.88
N THR A 1205 -6.27 19.13 -17.81
CA THR A 1205 -5.09 19.00 -18.68
C THR A 1205 -5.18 17.93 -19.77
N GLU A 1206 -6.21 17.08 -19.76
CA GLU A 1206 -6.35 15.97 -20.72
C GLU A 1206 -7.32 16.25 -21.87
N ASP A 1207 -7.88 17.46 -21.93
CA ASP A 1207 -8.72 17.89 -23.06
C ASP A 1207 -7.86 17.94 -24.34
N THR A 1208 -8.00 16.93 -25.20
CA THR A 1208 -7.36 16.92 -26.53
C THR A 1208 -8.01 18.01 -27.39
N ARG A 1209 -7.21 18.79 -28.13
CA ARG A 1209 -7.70 19.84 -29.04
C ARG A 1209 -8.66 19.22 -30.07
N THR A 1210 -9.95 19.32 -29.82
CA THR A 1210 -11.00 19.06 -30.79
C THR A 1210 -11.43 20.39 -31.42
N ASP A 1211 -11.76 20.34 -32.70
CA ASP A 1211 -12.06 21.50 -33.53
C ASP A 1211 -13.15 22.39 -32.92
N GLY A 1212 -12.77 23.60 -32.49
CA GLY A 1212 -13.54 24.87 -32.54
C GLY A 1212 -14.89 25.01 -31.81
N ASP A 1213 -15.60 23.94 -31.46
CA ASP A 1213 -17.05 23.97 -31.26
C ASP A 1213 -17.50 23.66 -29.83
N ASP A 1214 -16.60 23.47 -28.86
CA ASP A 1214 -16.97 23.44 -27.44
C ASP A 1214 -16.09 24.36 -26.61
N LEU A 1215 -16.66 25.49 -26.17
CA LEU A 1215 -15.98 26.49 -25.36
C LEU A 1215 -15.56 25.95 -23.99
N ALA A 1216 -16.16 24.84 -23.53
CA ALA A 1216 -15.76 24.13 -22.33
C ALA A 1216 -14.40 23.42 -22.45
N LEU A 1217 -13.91 23.15 -23.68
CA LEU A 1217 -12.65 22.44 -23.96
C LEU A 1217 -11.52 23.37 -24.46
N ALA A 1218 -11.73 24.70 -24.40
CA ALA A 1218 -10.76 25.67 -24.87
C ALA A 1218 -9.47 25.68 -24.03
N ALA A 1219 -8.29 25.73 -24.66
CA ALA A 1219 -7.03 25.80 -23.92
C ALA A 1219 -6.83 27.16 -23.20
N ARG A 1220 -5.98 27.17 -22.17
CA ARG A 1220 -5.55 28.38 -21.41
C ARG A 1220 -6.70 29.18 -20.79
N LYS A 1221 -7.68 28.49 -20.19
CA LYS A 1221 -8.85 29.11 -19.54
C LYS A 1221 -8.44 30.06 -18.41
N ALA A 1222 -7.50 29.67 -17.56
CA ALA A 1222 -6.99 30.50 -16.46
C ALA A 1222 -6.45 31.86 -16.94
N ASP A 1223 -5.70 31.91 -18.05
CA ASP A 1223 -5.15 33.15 -18.60
C ASP A 1223 -6.24 34.12 -19.08
N ALA A 1224 -7.35 33.60 -19.61
CA ALA A 1224 -8.49 34.39 -20.04
C ALA A 1224 -9.24 35.04 -18.87
N TRP A 1225 -9.15 34.47 -17.67
CA TRP A 1225 -9.75 35.00 -16.45
C TRP A 1225 -8.89 36.04 -15.72
N ARG A 1226 -7.58 36.09 -15.96
CA ARG A 1226 -6.66 37.03 -15.29
C ARG A 1226 -7.08 38.51 -15.35
N PRO A 1227 -7.64 39.06 -16.45
CA PRO A 1227 -8.08 40.45 -16.50
C PRO A 1227 -9.27 40.78 -15.56
N TYR A 1228 -9.96 39.76 -15.03
CA TYR A 1228 -11.17 39.87 -14.22
C TYR A 1228 -10.90 39.60 -12.73
N VAL A 1229 -9.63 39.55 -12.34
CA VAL A 1229 -9.16 39.35 -10.97
C VAL A 1229 -8.15 40.45 -10.62
N ASP A 1230 -8.51 41.28 -9.64
CA ASP A 1230 -7.63 42.26 -8.99
C ASP A 1230 -7.02 41.61 -7.74
N GLY A 1231 -6.02 40.77 -7.99
CA GLY A 1231 -5.35 39.92 -7.00
C GLY A 1231 -4.62 38.74 -7.66
N PRO A 1232 -3.99 37.83 -6.89
CA PRO A 1232 -3.34 36.66 -7.46
C PRO A 1232 -4.38 35.66 -7.99
N LEU A 1233 -4.20 35.21 -9.23
CA LEU A 1233 -4.88 34.04 -9.79
C LEU A 1233 -3.87 32.90 -9.88
N THR A 1234 -4.02 31.92 -9.00
CA THR A 1234 -3.17 30.72 -8.93
C THR A 1234 -3.86 29.59 -9.70
N ASP A 1235 -3.21 29.13 -10.78
CA ASP A 1235 -3.72 28.03 -11.60
C ASP A 1235 -3.14 26.69 -11.13
N HIS A 1236 -4.04 25.73 -10.89
CA HIS A 1236 -3.76 24.39 -10.41
C HIS A 1236 -4.13 23.38 -11.51
N PRO A 1237 -3.15 22.83 -12.26
CA PRO A 1237 -3.44 21.83 -13.28
C PRO A 1237 -3.93 20.52 -12.63
N VAL A 1238 -4.98 19.93 -13.20
CA VAL A 1238 -5.58 18.66 -12.75
C VAL A 1238 -5.53 17.65 -13.91
N PRO A 1239 -4.91 16.47 -13.74
CA PRO A 1239 -4.78 15.43 -14.76
C PRO A 1239 -6.13 14.72 -14.98
N CYS A 1240 -7.02 15.40 -15.69
CA CYS A 1240 -8.32 14.90 -16.10
C CYS A 1240 -8.84 15.71 -17.30
N GLY A 1241 -9.89 15.22 -17.95
CA GLY A 1241 -10.69 16.01 -18.89
C GLY A 1241 -11.76 16.85 -18.18
N HIS A 1242 -12.31 17.85 -18.88
CA HIS A 1242 -13.32 18.78 -18.35
C HIS A 1242 -14.45 18.07 -17.60
N TYR A 1243 -15.04 17.03 -18.22
CA TYR A 1243 -16.20 16.31 -17.69
C TYR A 1243 -15.87 15.30 -16.59
N THR A 1244 -14.60 14.92 -16.45
CA THR A 1244 -14.12 14.02 -15.40
C THR A 1244 -13.62 14.76 -14.16
N MET A 1245 -13.63 16.10 -14.17
CA MET A 1245 -13.11 16.92 -13.08
C MET A 1245 -13.83 16.70 -11.74
N THR A 1246 -15.07 16.22 -11.75
CA THR A 1246 -15.82 15.88 -10.52
C THR A 1246 -15.74 14.40 -10.13
N GLU A 1247 -14.89 13.59 -10.78
CA GLU A 1247 -14.65 12.21 -10.39
C GLU A 1247 -13.78 12.13 -9.11
N PRO A 1248 -13.78 10.99 -8.38
CA PRO A 1248 -13.15 10.89 -7.07
C PRO A 1248 -11.68 11.32 -7.03
N ALA A 1249 -10.86 10.91 -8.00
CA ALA A 1249 -9.43 11.23 -8.02
C ALA A 1249 -9.15 12.73 -8.25
N PRO A 1250 -9.73 13.40 -9.27
CA PRO A 1250 -9.65 14.86 -9.41
C PRO A 1250 -10.20 15.64 -8.20
N MET A 1251 -11.33 15.22 -7.64
CA MET A 1251 -11.92 15.86 -6.45
C MET A 1251 -11.03 15.74 -5.21
N ALA A 1252 -10.27 14.66 -5.06
CA ALA A 1252 -9.29 14.53 -3.97
C ALA A 1252 -8.16 15.57 -4.09
N MET A 1253 -7.62 15.78 -5.30
CA MET A 1253 -6.58 16.78 -5.56
C MET A 1253 -7.09 18.20 -5.31
N ILE A 1254 -8.28 18.51 -5.83
CA ILE A 1254 -8.94 19.80 -5.66
C ILE A 1254 -9.26 20.04 -4.17
N GLY A 1255 -9.79 19.02 -3.50
CA GLY A 1255 -10.11 19.04 -2.07
C GLY A 1255 -8.89 19.32 -1.19
N ALA A 1256 -7.72 18.75 -1.50
CA ALA A 1256 -6.49 19.01 -0.75
C ALA A 1256 -6.03 20.48 -0.83
N VAL A 1257 -6.15 21.10 -2.02
CA VAL A 1257 -5.81 22.52 -2.23
C VAL A 1257 -6.81 23.42 -1.51
N ILE A 1258 -8.10 23.15 -1.66
CA ILE A 1258 -9.16 23.92 -0.97
C ILE A 1258 -9.01 23.79 0.54
N ALA A 1259 -8.80 22.59 1.08
CA ALA A 1259 -8.61 22.37 2.51
C ALA A 1259 -7.43 23.17 3.07
N LYS A 1260 -6.36 23.35 2.29
CA LYS A 1260 -5.23 24.23 2.67
C LYS A 1260 -5.65 25.71 2.70
N ALA A 1261 -6.44 26.16 1.73
CA ALA A 1261 -6.92 27.55 1.65
C ALA A 1261 -7.96 27.88 2.72
N LEU A 1262 -8.71 26.88 3.23
CA LEU A 1262 -9.71 27.04 4.28
C LEU A 1262 -9.12 27.11 5.70
N ARG A 1263 -7.83 26.79 5.88
CA ARG A 1263 -7.18 26.86 7.20
C ARG A 1263 -7.07 28.32 7.65
N PRO A 1264 -7.38 28.63 8.92
CA PRO A 1264 -7.21 29.97 9.44
C PRO A 1264 -5.74 30.39 9.29
N VAL A 1265 -5.52 31.58 8.69
CA VAL A 1265 -4.20 32.21 8.65
C VAL A 1265 -3.82 32.52 10.09
N THR A 1266 -2.99 31.66 10.67
CA THR A 1266 -2.37 31.92 11.97
C THR A 1266 -1.33 33.00 11.74
N GLY A 1267 -1.67 34.22 12.16
CA GLY A 1267 -0.77 35.38 12.15
C GLY A 1267 0.37 35.26 13.14
#